data_AF-A0A917LSN0-F1
#
_entry.id   AF-A0A917LSN0-F1
#
_cell.length_a   1.000
_cell.length_b   1.000
_cell.length_c   1.000
_cell.angle_alpha   90.00
_cell.angle_beta   90.00
_cell.angle_gamma   90.00
#
_symmetry.space_group_name_H-M   'P 1'
#
loop_
_entity.id
_entity.type
_entity.pdbx_description
1 polymer ?
#
loop_
_entity_poly.entity_id
_entity_poly.type
_entity_poly.pdbx_seq_one_letter_code
_entity_poly.pdbx_strand_id
1 'polypeptide(L)'
;MGWSSYSLQVYTGQNHWISAATIKAQSDAMHTTLQPYGYEYINIDAGWNGDMDGYGRPIPSTVHYPNGFQEVIDYVHNNGQKIGIYGIPGLSPKAYEDDLPIYGAPGCSMKDIAAQPLRSGDYWGLGYKIDFSNPCAQSYIDSIADLYGEWGIDFLKFDSVTPGSGISDLSQDARDDVAAWSQALAEHNIWLELSWALDINYADYWKEYANGWRVDWDIECYCEEGLTTWSSIARLFQKQEQWWRHGGPGGWNDFDSMNIGNGAMDGITQDERRSAMTLWAMSAAPLYIGNDMTNLDSFGIGLLTNEEVIAVNQAGRPVRPLSTETPQQVWYANNGDGSFTVALFNLGDSAATVNVNWNELGIDGSASVRDLWSHSDLGVFNSGFSSVNLASHASRLLKVYPKGGTVSSNDDDHGFKYTGSWSRNGGVEETGGTQNLVVNVSDSTVQNSSVYPAAADFNKKTAAQADVTVDLTLNGNTLSGVANGTASLISGTDYTVSGTQLTIKKAYLAGLPTGQAKLKFTFSAGNAQYVDIDVSDTTNGVIISLNDDDSGIVYTGAWQRSWNRGYGDYKDDVHYTEANNDYFQYEFWGTGISLVTEKDTSQGDIDVYVDGVFKQTVSTHHTSRLAGQTVYSISGLTEGLHTLKAVKKSGTFMLLDQLKVTLPDYIIPAAGTFNKKTAAQADVKTTLTQGGPALTGISNGSAALSSGTDYTVSGKTVTIKKEYLASQPAGKTRLTFSFAGGAKQTLSIDVIGVTAQTVSVNDNDSGIVYTGNWGYSWNRGLGDYNDDVHYTETNGDYFEYAFSGTGIDLITEKDVSQGDIDIYLDGVFKQTVSTYNATRLAGVNVYSATGLADGPHTLKVVKKSGTFMLLDRLIVTGTPAVQNSSLSPSAVSFDKNASSQADISITLTMNGNDWSGLFNGTVQLAEGTDYTRAGNVITLSKNYLASLPEGMASLTFAFTGGAEQKLTVAVRDTSRGRFVPINNDEPGIVYMGGWQNSRNRGIGDYKDDAQYTEANGDYFEYTFKGIGIELVTEKDMSQGDIDIYIDGVFQQTVSTQSSNRLVQQAVFVAAGLTDGTHTLKAVKKSGQYMLLDQLRIQQSNLFGPDTASFDKKPGQQADVTVTLATDIDNLIGVKNGAAALTAGTDYTVAGNQLTVKKEYLAAQPKGVTSLAISFRGDYFKDVHQTTVNGDAFEYTFTGTGAELIGPKGPDQGEIDIYVDGVFVQTVNAYHATRQTGQTLYSITGLANGLHTIKGVKKTGSRMLVDQVRYTVPTTP
;
A
#
# COMPACT_ATOMS: atom_id res chain seq x y z
N MET A 1 13.86 -51.07 7.34
CA MET A 1 12.77 -50.88 8.33
C MET A 1 12.90 -51.98 9.38
N GLY A 2 12.69 -51.68 10.66
CA GLY A 2 12.92 -52.66 11.72
C GLY A 2 12.55 -52.14 13.10
N TRP A 3 13.25 -52.64 14.10
CA TRP A 3 13.05 -52.32 15.51
C TRP A 3 14.41 -52.13 16.20
N SER A 4 14.49 -51.20 17.13
CA SER A 4 15.68 -50.95 17.96
C SER A 4 15.34 -51.06 19.44
N SER A 5 16.18 -51.72 20.22
CA SER A 5 15.88 -52.02 21.62
C SER A 5 15.95 -50.83 22.57
N TYR A 6 16.62 -49.73 22.19
CA TYR A 6 17.01 -48.67 23.13
C TYR A 6 15.82 -48.04 23.86
N SER A 7 14.79 -47.60 23.15
CA SER A 7 13.62 -46.94 23.75
C SER A 7 12.91 -47.85 24.76
N LEU A 8 12.79 -49.15 24.45
CA LEU A 8 12.22 -50.12 25.38
C LEU A 8 13.10 -50.35 26.62
N GLN A 9 14.42 -50.34 26.47
CA GLN A 9 15.36 -50.44 27.61
C GLN A 9 15.23 -49.22 28.53
N VAL A 10 15.13 -48.02 27.97
CA VAL A 10 14.92 -46.78 28.73
C VAL A 10 13.59 -46.84 29.49
N TYR A 11 12.51 -47.25 28.82
CA TYR A 11 11.17 -47.33 29.41
C TYR A 11 11.05 -48.35 30.55
N THR A 12 11.75 -49.49 30.45
CA THR A 12 11.72 -50.54 31.48
C THR A 12 12.68 -50.28 32.65
N GLY A 13 13.44 -49.18 32.61
CA GLY A 13 14.26 -48.64 33.70
C GLY A 13 15.77 -48.78 33.48
N GLN A 14 16.54 -47.80 33.97
CA GLN A 14 18.00 -47.77 33.83
C GLN A 14 18.67 -49.02 34.43
N ASN A 15 19.64 -49.59 33.70
CA ASN A 15 20.36 -50.85 33.99
C ASN A 15 19.62 -52.16 33.67
N HIS A 16 18.49 -52.12 32.96
CA HIS A 16 17.87 -53.31 32.39
C HIS A 16 18.28 -53.50 30.92
N TRP A 17 19.50 -53.99 30.70
CA TRP A 17 19.94 -54.39 29.37
C TRP A 17 19.09 -55.56 28.84
N ILE A 18 18.82 -55.53 27.54
CA ILE A 18 17.87 -56.44 26.93
C ILE A 18 18.37 -57.90 26.93
N SER A 19 17.45 -58.82 27.23
CA SER A 19 17.74 -60.25 27.32
C SER A 19 17.47 -61.00 26.01
N ALA A 20 18.10 -62.18 25.86
CA ALA A 20 17.79 -63.13 24.78
C ALA A 20 16.28 -63.42 24.64
N ALA A 21 15.57 -63.58 25.76
CA ALA A 21 14.14 -63.91 25.75
C ALA A 21 13.30 -62.75 25.22
N THR A 22 13.64 -61.50 25.61
CA THR A 22 12.97 -60.30 25.12
C THR A 22 13.18 -60.14 23.62
N ILE A 23 14.42 -60.27 23.13
CA ILE A 23 14.73 -60.14 21.69
C ILE A 23 13.91 -61.13 20.84
N LYS A 24 13.81 -62.39 21.26
CA LYS A 24 13.02 -63.40 20.55
C LYS A 24 11.53 -63.07 20.52
N ALA A 25 10.99 -62.59 21.65
CA ALA A 25 9.60 -62.16 21.71
C ALA A 25 9.31 -60.98 20.76
N GLN A 26 10.25 -60.02 20.66
CA GLN A 26 10.16 -58.93 19.68
C GLN A 26 10.27 -59.47 18.24
N SER A 27 11.20 -60.38 17.98
CA SER A 27 11.35 -61.04 16.66
C SER A 27 10.06 -61.75 16.23
N ASP A 28 9.44 -62.53 17.11
CA ASP A 28 8.17 -63.23 16.82
C ASP A 28 7.02 -62.25 16.58
N ALA A 29 6.95 -61.17 17.36
CA ALA A 29 5.94 -60.14 17.18
C ALA A 29 6.09 -59.44 15.82
N MET A 30 7.31 -59.04 15.43
CA MET A 30 7.58 -58.47 14.12
C MET A 30 7.21 -59.45 13.01
N HIS A 31 7.63 -60.72 13.14
CA HIS A 31 7.39 -61.76 12.13
C HIS A 31 5.91 -61.91 11.79
N THR A 32 5.07 -61.86 12.81
CA THR A 32 3.63 -62.06 12.65
C THR A 32 2.88 -60.80 12.22
N THR A 33 3.33 -59.61 12.63
CA THR A 33 2.53 -58.38 12.49
C THR A 33 3.07 -57.39 11.46
N LEU A 34 4.39 -57.14 11.44
CA LEU A 34 4.99 -56.04 10.67
C LEU A 34 5.83 -56.53 9.48
N GLN A 35 6.41 -57.73 9.56
CA GLN A 35 7.26 -58.29 8.50
C GLN A 35 6.58 -58.38 7.11
N PRO A 36 5.27 -58.68 6.98
CA PRO A 36 4.58 -58.61 5.69
C PRO A 36 4.64 -57.24 4.98
N TYR A 37 4.92 -56.17 5.73
CA TYR A 37 4.98 -54.80 5.24
C TYR A 37 6.43 -54.28 5.09
N GLY A 38 7.44 -55.15 5.23
CA GLY A 38 8.85 -54.83 4.96
C GLY A 38 9.73 -54.57 6.19
N TYR A 39 9.22 -54.78 7.41
CA TYR A 39 10.04 -54.71 8.63
C TYR A 39 10.86 -55.99 8.81
N GLU A 40 12.18 -55.89 8.79
CA GLU A 40 13.05 -57.07 8.81
C GLU A 40 14.26 -56.98 9.75
N TYR A 41 14.59 -55.82 10.32
CA TYR A 41 15.75 -55.67 11.21
C TYR A 41 15.38 -55.71 12.69
N ILE A 42 16.12 -56.49 13.48
CA ILE A 42 16.11 -56.47 14.95
C ILE A 42 17.46 -55.94 15.43
N ASN A 43 17.52 -54.65 15.76
CA ASN A 43 18.73 -54.00 16.27
C ASN A 43 18.81 -54.11 17.80
N ILE A 44 19.88 -54.73 18.29
CA ILE A 44 20.22 -54.82 19.71
C ILE A 44 21.15 -53.63 20.02
N ASP A 45 20.59 -52.63 20.70
CA ASP A 45 21.31 -51.41 21.06
C ASP A 45 22.29 -51.66 22.24
N ALA A 46 22.79 -50.61 22.88
CA ALA A 46 23.79 -50.67 23.95
C ALA A 46 23.45 -51.72 25.03
N GLY A 47 24.49 -52.38 25.57
CA GLY A 47 24.40 -53.35 26.67
C GLY A 47 24.50 -54.82 26.28
N TRP A 48 24.70 -55.14 24.99
CA TRP A 48 24.86 -56.53 24.54
C TRP A 48 26.24 -57.11 24.91
N ASN A 49 27.31 -56.33 24.82
CA ASN A 49 28.66 -56.79 25.14
C ASN A 49 28.92 -56.77 26.66
N GLY A 50 29.63 -57.79 27.17
CA GLY A 50 29.94 -57.93 28.60
C GLY A 50 31.41 -57.70 28.96
N ASP A 51 32.33 -58.13 28.09
CA ASP A 51 33.78 -57.95 28.23
C ASP A 51 34.40 -57.95 26.83
N MET A 52 35.71 -58.16 26.72
CA MET A 52 36.44 -58.39 25.49
C MET A 52 37.26 -59.70 25.54
N ASP A 53 37.59 -60.26 24.39
CA ASP A 53 38.47 -61.43 24.30
C ASP A 53 39.95 -61.07 24.52
N GLY A 54 40.83 -62.08 24.44
CA GLY A 54 42.29 -61.90 24.61
C GLY A 54 42.98 -61.06 23.54
N TYR A 55 42.23 -60.58 22.54
CA TYR A 55 42.70 -59.70 21.47
C TYR A 55 41.97 -58.34 21.49
N GLY A 56 41.27 -58.03 22.59
CA GLY A 56 40.55 -56.77 22.77
C GLY A 56 39.32 -56.62 21.88
N ARG A 57 38.76 -57.71 21.35
CA ARG A 57 37.52 -57.70 20.55
C ARG A 57 36.31 -57.86 21.48
N PRO A 58 35.22 -57.08 21.33
CA PRO A 58 34.05 -57.17 22.22
C PRO A 58 33.39 -58.56 22.18
N ILE A 59 33.00 -59.10 23.33
CA ILE A 59 32.27 -60.37 23.44
C ILE A 59 30.89 -60.20 24.11
N PRO A 60 29.86 -60.99 23.72
CA PRO A 60 28.52 -60.87 24.28
C PRO A 60 28.46 -61.20 25.78
N SER A 61 27.55 -60.55 26.50
CA SER A 61 27.30 -60.80 27.92
C SER A 61 26.73 -62.20 28.16
N THR A 62 27.45 -63.03 28.92
CA THR A 62 26.95 -64.35 29.34
C THR A 62 25.79 -64.26 30.33
N VAL A 63 25.51 -63.08 30.88
CA VAL A 63 24.37 -62.84 31.77
C VAL A 63 23.09 -62.63 30.95
N HIS A 64 23.16 -61.83 29.89
CA HIS A 64 22.01 -61.53 29.02
C HIS A 64 21.75 -62.65 27.99
N TYR A 65 22.79 -63.40 27.63
CA TYR A 65 22.76 -64.49 26.65
C TYR A 65 23.33 -65.80 27.24
N PRO A 66 22.67 -66.41 28.24
CA PRO A 66 23.20 -67.57 28.98
C PRO A 66 23.36 -68.84 28.13
N ASN A 67 22.69 -68.92 26.98
CA ASN A 67 22.81 -70.03 26.02
C ASN A 67 23.74 -69.71 24.84
N GLY A 68 24.48 -68.60 24.91
CA GLY A 68 25.31 -68.08 23.81
C GLY A 68 24.55 -67.12 22.90
N PHE A 69 25.27 -66.18 22.30
CA PHE A 69 24.70 -65.13 21.45
C PHE A 69 24.27 -65.64 20.07
N GLN A 70 25.01 -66.60 19.52
CA GLN A 70 24.67 -67.25 18.25
C GLN A 70 23.26 -67.84 18.26
N GLU A 71 22.79 -68.34 19.40
CA GLU A 71 21.45 -68.90 19.54
C GLU A 71 20.34 -67.86 19.35
N VAL A 72 20.61 -66.59 19.68
CA VAL A 72 19.69 -65.47 19.41
C VAL A 72 19.75 -65.06 17.95
N ILE A 73 20.96 -64.99 17.38
CA ILE A 73 21.18 -64.65 15.97
C ILE A 73 20.45 -65.66 15.06
N ASP A 74 20.72 -66.95 15.25
CA ASP A 74 20.08 -68.03 14.50
C ASP A 74 18.55 -67.98 14.63
N TYR A 75 18.03 -67.59 15.80
CA TYR A 75 16.59 -67.47 16.01
C TYR A 75 15.97 -66.34 15.17
N VAL A 76 16.58 -65.15 15.20
CA VAL A 76 16.13 -64.00 14.40
C VAL A 76 16.21 -64.32 12.90
N HIS A 77 17.31 -64.94 12.45
CA HIS A 77 17.48 -65.39 11.06
C HIS A 77 16.47 -66.46 10.64
N ASN A 78 16.11 -67.38 11.53
CA ASN A 78 15.08 -68.39 11.26
C ASN A 78 13.68 -67.79 11.07
N ASN A 79 13.41 -66.61 11.64
CA ASN A 79 12.21 -65.82 11.36
C ASN A 79 12.31 -65.03 10.03
N GLY A 80 13.41 -65.17 9.29
CA GLY A 80 13.69 -64.47 8.03
C GLY A 80 14.03 -62.99 8.23
N GLN A 81 14.48 -62.63 9.43
CA GLN A 81 14.86 -61.27 9.81
C GLN A 81 16.39 -61.14 9.82
N LYS A 82 16.87 -59.90 9.93
CA LYS A 82 18.27 -59.50 10.06
C LYS A 82 18.53 -59.01 11.47
N ILE A 83 19.75 -59.18 11.96
CA ILE A 83 20.11 -58.79 13.33
C ILE A 83 21.23 -57.75 13.34
N GLY A 84 21.05 -56.75 14.22
CA GLY A 84 22.00 -55.65 14.39
C GLY A 84 22.56 -55.57 15.80
N ILE A 85 23.74 -54.97 15.93
CA ILE A 85 24.40 -54.68 17.21
C ILE A 85 24.91 -53.23 17.27
N TYR A 86 25.35 -52.84 18.47
CA TYR A 86 25.83 -51.51 18.81
C TYR A 86 27.36 -51.47 19.02
N GLY A 87 28.02 -50.38 18.60
CA GLY A 87 29.44 -50.11 18.88
C GLY A 87 29.75 -48.61 19.02
N ILE A 88 30.99 -48.28 19.42
CA ILE A 88 31.48 -46.91 19.55
C ILE A 88 32.91 -46.77 18.97
N PRO A 89 33.31 -45.58 18.46
CA PRO A 89 34.67 -45.31 18.01
C PRO A 89 35.74 -45.51 19.08
N GLY A 90 36.96 -45.78 18.61
CA GLY A 90 38.13 -45.86 19.44
C GLY A 90 38.43 -47.25 20.03
N LEU A 91 39.49 -47.25 20.82
CA LEU A 91 40.12 -48.42 21.41
C LEU A 91 39.77 -48.52 22.90
N SER A 92 39.41 -49.72 23.36
CA SER A 92 39.17 -50.01 24.77
C SER A 92 40.38 -49.59 25.65
N PRO A 93 40.18 -48.72 26.66
CA PRO A 93 41.25 -48.34 27.60
C PRO A 93 41.86 -49.56 28.29
N LYS A 94 41.04 -50.56 28.64
CA LYS A 94 41.51 -51.80 29.24
C LYS A 94 42.40 -52.59 28.27
N ALA A 95 42.04 -52.67 26.99
CA ALA A 95 42.84 -53.39 25.99
C ALA A 95 44.21 -52.71 25.77
N TYR A 96 44.22 -51.37 25.80
CA TYR A 96 45.44 -50.56 25.76
C TYR A 96 46.33 -50.76 27.01
N GLU A 97 45.74 -50.72 28.21
CA GLU A 97 46.47 -50.89 29.47
C GLU A 97 47.12 -52.27 29.57
N ASP A 98 46.38 -53.32 29.22
CA ASP A 98 46.83 -54.71 29.19
C ASP A 98 47.76 -55.00 27.98
N ASP A 99 47.88 -54.06 27.04
CA ASP A 99 48.71 -54.14 25.83
C ASP A 99 48.46 -55.41 25.02
N LEU A 100 47.18 -55.71 24.79
CA LEU A 100 46.76 -56.96 24.17
C LEU A 100 47.30 -57.09 22.73
N PRO A 101 47.60 -58.30 22.27
CA PRO A 101 47.97 -58.53 20.87
C PRO A 101 46.74 -58.34 19.95
N ILE A 102 46.97 -57.91 18.72
CA ILE A 102 45.90 -57.82 17.70
C ILE A 102 45.75 -59.16 16.98
N TYR A 103 44.52 -59.67 16.89
CA TYR A 103 44.22 -60.95 16.24
C TYR A 103 44.61 -60.90 14.75
N GLY A 104 45.25 -61.95 14.24
CA GLY A 104 45.66 -62.01 12.83
C GLY A 104 46.85 -61.11 12.45
N ALA A 105 47.39 -60.29 13.37
CA ALA A 105 48.48 -59.35 13.10
C ALA A 105 49.70 -59.56 14.04
N PRO A 106 50.56 -60.58 13.78
CA PRO A 106 51.70 -60.88 14.63
C PRO A 106 52.67 -59.70 14.74
N GLY A 107 52.98 -59.29 15.97
CA GLY A 107 53.89 -58.18 16.26
C GLY A 107 53.20 -56.82 16.41
N CYS A 108 51.88 -56.74 16.25
CA CYS A 108 51.08 -55.58 16.58
C CYS A 108 50.43 -55.73 17.96
N SER A 109 50.39 -54.66 18.76
CA SER A 109 49.66 -54.59 20.02
C SER A 109 48.78 -53.34 20.15
N MET A 110 47.91 -53.30 21.17
CA MET A 110 47.02 -52.17 21.41
C MET A 110 47.74 -50.83 21.65
N LYS A 111 48.96 -50.85 22.21
CA LYS A 111 49.75 -49.63 22.37
C LYS A 111 50.30 -49.08 21.06
N ASP A 112 50.56 -49.94 20.07
CA ASP A 112 51.07 -49.51 18.77
C ASP A 112 50.05 -48.66 18.00
N ILE A 113 48.76 -48.92 18.23
CA ILE A 113 47.66 -48.30 17.47
C ILE A 113 46.95 -47.17 18.21
N ALA A 114 47.32 -46.88 19.45
CA ALA A 114 46.72 -45.77 20.20
C ALA A 114 47.41 -44.44 19.85
N ALA A 115 46.63 -43.44 19.43
CA ALA A 115 47.15 -42.12 19.09
C ALA A 115 47.86 -41.44 20.28
N GLN A 116 48.99 -40.80 20.01
CA GLN A 116 49.80 -40.10 21.03
C GLN A 116 49.82 -38.57 20.80
N PRO A 117 49.68 -37.76 21.85
CA PRO A 117 49.31 -38.15 23.22
C PRO A 117 47.90 -38.75 23.28
N LEU A 118 47.66 -39.62 24.26
CA LEU A 118 46.35 -40.23 24.47
C LEU A 118 45.26 -39.16 24.55
N ARG A 119 44.20 -39.39 23.79
CA ARG A 119 43.00 -38.53 23.71
C ARG A 119 41.78 -39.41 23.49
N SER A 120 40.61 -38.88 23.81
CA SER A 120 39.36 -39.62 23.62
C SER A 120 39.09 -39.85 22.12
N GLY A 121 38.63 -41.05 21.79
CA GLY A 121 38.18 -41.43 20.43
C GLY A 121 36.72 -41.11 20.16
N ASP A 122 35.92 -40.90 21.20
CA ASP A 122 34.46 -40.77 21.12
C ASP A 122 33.94 -39.68 22.09
N TYR A 123 32.72 -39.19 21.84
CA TYR A 123 32.13 -38.10 22.61
C TYR A 123 32.06 -38.36 24.12
N TRP A 124 31.76 -39.58 24.56
CA TRP A 124 31.61 -39.91 25.99
C TRP A 124 32.92 -40.17 26.72
N GLY A 125 34.06 -40.24 26.03
CA GLY A 125 35.33 -40.51 26.69
C GLY A 125 35.53 -41.97 27.08
N LEU A 126 34.85 -42.90 26.40
CA LEU A 126 34.88 -44.33 26.73
C LEU A 126 36.04 -45.06 26.02
N GLY A 127 36.48 -44.59 24.86
CA GLY A 127 37.57 -45.14 24.06
C GLY A 127 38.75 -44.18 23.88
N TYR A 128 39.93 -44.72 23.63
CA TYR A 128 41.09 -43.95 23.15
C TYR A 128 41.08 -43.83 21.63
N LYS A 129 41.49 -42.67 21.09
CA LYS A 129 41.62 -42.49 19.64
C LYS A 129 42.65 -43.46 19.07
N ILE A 130 42.28 -44.13 17.98
CA ILE A 130 43.17 -44.99 17.20
C ILE A 130 44.00 -44.15 16.20
N ASP A 131 45.25 -44.53 15.99
CA ASP A 131 46.16 -43.97 14.98
C ASP A 131 46.15 -44.83 13.72
N PHE A 132 45.27 -44.48 12.78
CA PHE A 132 45.15 -45.17 11.49
C PHE A 132 46.32 -44.90 10.52
N SER A 133 47.32 -44.09 10.90
CA SER A 133 48.59 -44.05 10.17
C SER A 133 49.44 -45.31 10.41
N ASN A 134 49.17 -46.04 11.50
CA ASN A 134 49.76 -47.33 11.76
C ASN A 134 48.97 -48.45 11.04
N PRO A 135 49.59 -49.23 10.14
CA PRO A 135 48.88 -50.29 9.42
C PRO A 135 48.28 -51.38 10.33
N CYS A 136 48.80 -51.54 11.56
CA CYS A 136 48.21 -52.45 12.55
C CYS A 136 46.79 -52.04 12.99
N ALA A 137 46.44 -50.74 12.87
CA ALA A 137 45.13 -50.23 13.30
C ALA A 137 43.99 -50.80 12.45
N GLN A 138 44.15 -50.86 11.13
CA GLN A 138 43.16 -51.46 10.24
C GLN A 138 42.96 -52.95 10.58
N SER A 139 44.05 -53.70 10.81
CA SER A 139 43.95 -55.12 11.18
C SER A 139 43.18 -55.37 12.48
N TYR A 140 43.18 -54.42 13.43
CA TYR A 140 42.35 -54.53 14.62
C TYR A 140 40.86 -54.42 14.26
N ILE A 141 40.48 -53.42 13.46
CA ILE A 141 39.10 -53.23 13.01
C ILE A 141 38.63 -54.40 12.14
N ASP A 142 39.46 -54.84 11.18
CA ASP A 142 39.20 -56.02 10.34
C ASP A 142 38.90 -57.24 11.21
N SER A 143 39.69 -57.48 12.26
CA SER A 143 39.53 -58.65 13.13
C SER A 143 38.22 -58.67 13.92
N ILE A 144 37.60 -57.50 14.15
CA ILE A 144 36.30 -57.38 14.81
C ILE A 144 35.18 -57.52 13.77
N ALA A 145 35.31 -56.88 12.62
CA ALA A 145 34.35 -57.01 11.52
C ALA A 145 34.25 -58.47 11.03
N ASP A 146 35.38 -59.17 10.91
CA ASP A 146 35.43 -60.61 10.61
C ASP A 146 34.66 -61.44 11.64
N LEU A 147 34.81 -61.12 12.92
CA LEU A 147 34.08 -61.80 13.99
C LEU A 147 32.57 -61.54 13.89
N TYR A 148 32.16 -60.33 13.55
CA TYR A 148 30.76 -59.98 13.34
C TYR A 148 30.17 -60.68 12.09
N GLY A 149 30.94 -60.77 11.01
CA GLY A 149 30.59 -61.54 9.82
C GLY A 149 30.48 -63.04 10.09
N GLU A 150 31.40 -63.61 10.88
CA GLU A 150 31.34 -65.01 11.33
C GLU A 150 30.09 -65.33 12.16
N TRP A 151 29.64 -64.39 12.99
CA TRP A 151 28.39 -64.54 13.76
C TRP A 151 27.14 -64.39 12.90
N GLY A 152 27.24 -63.72 11.74
CA GLY A 152 26.09 -63.38 10.89
C GLY A 152 25.39 -62.09 11.31
N ILE A 153 26.12 -61.10 11.83
CA ILE A 153 25.57 -59.76 12.04
C ILE A 153 25.29 -59.12 10.68
N ASP A 154 24.15 -58.42 10.57
CA ASP A 154 23.71 -57.76 9.33
C ASP A 154 23.81 -56.22 9.41
N PHE A 155 23.90 -55.68 10.62
CA PHE A 155 23.82 -54.25 10.89
C PHE A 155 24.67 -53.85 12.11
N LEU A 156 25.37 -52.73 12.02
CA LEU A 156 26.10 -52.08 13.11
C LEU A 156 25.63 -50.63 13.25
N LYS A 157 25.04 -50.30 14.41
CA LYS A 157 24.88 -48.91 14.85
C LYS A 157 26.14 -48.47 15.57
N PHE A 158 26.77 -47.42 15.07
CA PHE A 158 28.04 -46.90 15.54
C PHE A 158 27.83 -45.51 16.15
N ASP A 159 27.87 -45.44 17.48
CA ASP A 159 27.40 -44.30 18.26
C ASP A 159 28.55 -43.43 18.78
N SER A 160 28.26 -42.27 19.40
CA SER A 160 29.29 -41.36 19.94
C SER A 160 30.25 -40.78 18.87
N VAL A 161 29.82 -40.76 17.60
CA VAL A 161 30.65 -40.33 16.46
C VAL A 161 30.83 -38.81 16.45
N THR A 162 32.06 -38.37 16.16
CA THR A 162 32.46 -36.96 16.01
C THR A 162 33.20 -36.77 14.66
N PRO A 163 33.18 -35.58 14.01
CA PRO A 163 32.50 -34.36 14.41
C PRO A 163 30.96 -34.47 14.40
N GLY A 164 30.34 -33.96 15.45
CA GLY A 164 28.95 -34.23 15.82
C GLY A 164 28.86 -34.64 17.29
N SER A 165 27.70 -35.16 17.70
CA SER A 165 27.43 -35.65 19.06
C SER A 165 27.73 -34.63 20.18
N GLY A 166 27.81 -33.33 19.88
CA GLY A 166 28.17 -32.26 20.82
C GLY A 166 29.55 -31.64 20.62
N ILE A 167 30.37 -32.17 19.69
CA ILE A 167 31.67 -31.62 19.29
C ILE A 167 31.71 -31.50 17.76
N SER A 168 31.32 -30.33 17.24
CA SER A 168 31.23 -30.05 15.79
C SER A 168 32.53 -29.50 15.17
N ASP A 169 33.67 -29.66 15.85
CA ASP A 169 34.98 -29.30 15.33
C ASP A 169 35.90 -30.53 15.28
N LEU A 170 37.14 -30.33 14.81
CA LEU A 170 38.11 -31.42 14.66
C LEU A 170 38.97 -31.66 15.91
N SER A 171 38.61 -31.08 17.06
CA SER A 171 39.33 -31.34 18.32
C SER A 171 39.18 -32.80 18.75
N GLN A 172 38.04 -33.40 18.42
CA GLN A 172 37.76 -34.81 18.47
C GLN A 172 37.21 -35.24 17.11
N ASP A 173 37.85 -36.24 16.50
CA ASP A 173 37.58 -36.60 15.12
C ASP A 173 37.60 -38.12 14.98
N ALA A 174 36.44 -38.72 14.74
CA ALA A 174 36.26 -40.15 14.52
C ALA A 174 36.12 -40.52 13.04
N ARG A 175 36.38 -39.59 12.10
CA ARG A 175 36.24 -39.85 10.66
C ARG A 175 37.11 -41.00 10.17
N ASP A 176 38.35 -41.09 10.65
CA ASP A 176 39.26 -42.19 10.31
C ASP A 176 38.75 -43.54 10.84
N ASP A 177 38.17 -43.57 12.05
CA ASP A 177 37.50 -44.76 12.60
C ASP A 177 36.32 -45.17 11.70
N VAL A 178 35.46 -44.23 11.32
CA VAL A 178 34.30 -44.48 10.44
C VAL A 178 34.74 -45.06 9.10
N ALA A 179 35.79 -44.51 8.47
CA ALA A 179 36.31 -45.03 7.21
C ALA A 179 36.89 -46.44 7.35
N ALA A 180 37.64 -46.71 8.42
CA ALA A 180 38.20 -48.03 8.69
C ALA A 180 37.12 -49.09 8.94
N TRP A 181 36.09 -48.76 9.72
CA TRP A 181 34.93 -49.63 9.97
C TRP A 181 34.12 -49.84 8.69
N SER A 182 33.87 -48.79 7.91
CA SER A 182 33.18 -48.88 6.62
C SER A 182 33.86 -49.89 5.69
N GLN A 183 35.19 -49.79 5.54
CA GLN A 183 35.98 -50.71 4.73
C GLN A 183 35.86 -52.15 5.24
N ALA A 184 36.03 -52.36 6.55
CA ALA A 184 36.03 -53.70 7.13
C ALA A 184 34.64 -54.38 7.07
N LEU A 185 33.57 -53.62 7.30
CA LEU A 185 32.18 -54.12 7.27
C LEU A 185 31.68 -54.42 5.85
N ALA A 186 32.20 -53.69 4.84
CA ALA A 186 31.81 -53.90 3.44
C ALA A 186 32.13 -55.30 2.93
N GLU A 187 33.20 -55.95 3.43
CA GLU A 187 33.56 -57.33 3.06
C GLU A 187 32.50 -58.35 3.49
N HIS A 188 31.72 -58.02 4.52
CA HIS A 188 30.69 -58.87 5.12
C HIS A 188 29.26 -58.44 4.77
N ASN A 189 29.09 -57.38 3.97
CA ASN A 189 27.80 -56.75 3.65
C ASN A 189 27.02 -56.28 4.90
N ILE A 190 27.72 -55.82 5.93
CA ILE A 190 27.10 -55.31 7.15
C ILE A 190 26.73 -53.83 6.95
N TRP A 191 25.47 -53.48 7.25
CA TRP A 191 25.01 -52.10 7.21
C TRP A 191 25.65 -51.27 8.32
N LEU A 192 26.20 -50.10 7.99
CA LEU A 192 26.78 -49.16 8.96
C LEU A 192 25.88 -47.93 9.15
N GLU A 193 25.36 -47.76 10.36
CA GLU A 193 24.53 -46.62 10.77
C GLU A 193 25.28 -45.77 11.79
N LEU A 194 25.42 -44.46 11.56
CA LEU A 194 26.13 -43.56 12.48
C LEU A 194 25.17 -42.88 13.47
N SER A 195 25.61 -42.69 14.70
CA SER A 195 24.89 -42.02 15.78
C SER A 195 25.92 -41.19 16.59
N TRP A 196 25.62 -40.04 17.18
CA TRP A 196 24.33 -39.64 17.74
C TRP A 196 23.74 -38.34 17.19
N ALA A 197 24.55 -37.35 16.81
CA ALA A 197 24.03 -36.10 16.26
C ALA A 197 25.07 -35.50 15.32
N LEU A 198 25.19 -36.12 14.15
CA LEU A 198 26.31 -35.88 13.24
C LEU A 198 26.33 -34.43 12.77
N ASP A 199 27.53 -33.88 12.55
CA ASP A 199 27.66 -32.54 12.00
C ASP A 199 27.37 -32.54 10.49
N ILE A 200 26.44 -31.68 10.07
CA ILE A 200 26.00 -31.53 8.68
C ILE A 200 27.11 -31.05 7.75
N ASN A 201 28.12 -30.34 8.27
CA ASN A 201 29.27 -29.89 7.48
C ASN A 201 30.08 -31.06 6.90
N TYR A 202 29.91 -32.26 7.45
CA TYR A 202 30.58 -33.48 7.01
C TYR A 202 29.61 -34.50 6.39
N ALA A 203 28.39 -34.07 6.02
CA ALA A 203 27.37 -34.96 5.44
C ALA A 203 27.86 -35.73 4.20
N ASP A 204 28.65 -35.11 3.33
CA ASP A 204 29.24 -35.78 2.16
C ASP A 204 30.22 -36.90 2.57
N TYR A 205 30.99 -36.68 3.65
CA TYR A 205 31.88 -37.69 4.21
C TYR A 205 31.09 -38.84 4.84
N TRP A 206 30.04 -38.54 5.61
CA TRP A 206 29.16 -39.56 6.19
C TRP A 206 28.51 -40.41 5.10
N LYS A 207 28.07 -39.78 4.00
CA LYS A 207 27.50 -40.46 2.85
C LYS A 207 28.49 -41.33 2.07
N GLU A 208 29.77 -40.97 2.07
CA GLU A 208 30.81 -41.79 1.46
C GLU A 208 31.06 -43.09 2.23
N TYR A 209 31.02 -43.04 3.56
CA TYR A 209 31.47 -44.14 4.42
C TYR A 209 30.37 -44.85 5.21
N ALA A 210 29.13 -44.37 5.25
CA ALA A 210 28.05 -44.99 6.00
C ALA A 210 26.75 -45.11 5.18
N ASN A 211 25.87 -46.01 5.61
CA ASN A 211 24.57 -46.20 4.99
C ASN A 211 23.50 -45.25 5.54
N GLY A 212 23.67 -44.77 6.78
CA GLY A 212 22.80 -43.76 7.40
C GLY A 212 23.50 -43.06 8.56
N TRP A 213 22.94 -41.94 8.99
CA TRP A 213 23.46 -41.13 10.09
C TRP A 213 22.36 -40.39 10.84
N ARG A 214 22.48 -40.36 12.17
CA ARG A 214 21.55 -39.65 13.03
C ARG A 214 21.76 -38.14 12.99
N VAL A 215 20.71 -37.39 12.67
CA VAL A 215 20.78 -35.93 12.45
C VAL A 215 20.55 -35.10 13.72
N ASP A 216 20.11 -35.74 14.80
CA ASP A 216 19.75 -35.09 16.06
C ASP A 216 19.82 -36.05 17.25
N TRP A 217 19.67 -35.52 18.46
CA TRP A 217 19.76 -36.27 19.71
C TRP A 217 18.64 -37.32 19.86
N ASP A 218 18.77 -38.16 20.88
CA ASP A 218 17.81 -39.21 21.23
C ASP A 218 16.38 -38.70 21.24
N ILE A 219 15.49 -39.44 20.60
CA ILE A 219 14.08 -39.11 20.53
C ILE A 219 13.36 -39.36 21.87
N GLU A 220 13.99 -40.12 22.77
CA GLU A 220 13.47 -40.38 24.11
C GLU A 220 13.46 -39.11 24.97
N CYS A 221 12.38 -38.91 25.74
CA CYS A 221 12.28 -37.80 26.68
C CYS A 221 13.02 -38.05 28.00
N TYR A 222 13.39 -39.31 28.29
CA TYR A 222 13.92 -39.75 29.58
C TYR A 222 13.02 -39.36 30.77
N CYS A 223 11.70 -39.38 30.54
CA CYS A 223 10.68 -38.87 31.43
C CYS A 223 9.75 -40.00 31.92
N GLU A 224 9.00 -39.78 32.99
CA GLU A 224 8.10 -40.80 33.55
C GLU A 224 6.82 -40.96 32.72
N GLU A 225 6.52 -39.97 31.88
CA GLU A 225 5.27 -39.79 31.15
C GLU A 225 5.14 -40.67 29.88
N GLY A 226 6.25 -41.19 29.34
CA GLY A 226 6.24 -42.03 28.14
C GLY A 226 7.62 -42.23 27.52
N LEU A 227 7.65 -42.85 26.34
CA LEU A 227 8.85 -43.04 25.53
C LEU A 227 9.37 -41.72 24.96
N THR A 228 8.48 -40.82 24.51
CA THR A 228 8.83 -39.56 23.87
C THR A 228 7.85 -38.44 24.24
N THR A 229 8.11 -37.23 23.73
CA THR A 229 7.24 -36.05 23.85
C THR A 229 7.07 -35.40 22.50
N TRP A 230 6.00 -34.62 22.31
CA TRP A 230 5.83 -33.85 21.07
C TRP A 230 7.00 -32.91 20.79
N SER A 231 7.56 -32.27 21.81
CA SER A 231 8.75 -31.41 21.66
C SER A 231 9.95 -32.16 21.07
N SER A 232 10.09 -33.45 21.39
CA SER A 232 11.16 -34.30 20.88
C SER A 232 10.99 -34.64 19.40
N ILE A 233 9.74 -34.77 18.94
CA ILE A 233 9.43 -34.95 17.52
C ILE A 233 9.49 -33.62 16.77
N ALA A 234 8.92 -32.56 17.34
CA ALA A 234 8.77 -31.26 16.70
C ALA A 234 10.13 -30.63 16.30
N ARG A 235 11.19 -30.85 17.08
CA ARG A 235 12.55 -30.38 16.74
C ARG A 235 13.09 -30.98 15.43
N LEU A 236 12.64 -32.18 15.05
CA LEU A 236 13.09 -32.86 13.83
C LEU A 236 12.60 -32.19 12.54
N PHE A 237 11.54 -31.37 12.58
CA PHE A 237 11.10 -30.60 11.39
C PHE A 237 12.19 -29.63 10.93
N GLN A 238 12.86 -28.96 11.87
CA GLN A 238 13.99 -28.08 11.55
C GLN A 238 15.17 -28.89 11.01
N LYS A 239 15.42 -30.07 11.57
CA LYS A 239 16.48 -30.96 11.08
C LYS A 239 16.17 -31.44 9.66
N GLN A 240 14.93 -31.79 9.35
CA GLN A 240 14.55 -32.16 7.99
C GLN A 240 14.74 -31.00 7.01
N GLU A 241 14.42 -29.76 7.39
CA GLU A 241 14.68 -28.58 6.55
C GLU A 241 16.16 -28.41 6.21
N GLN A 242 17.04 -28.69 7.17
CA GLN A 242 18.49 -28.60 6.99
C GLN A 242 19.03 -29.79 6.18
N TRP A 243 18.54 -31.01 6.47
CA TRP A 243 19.14 -32.26 6.03
C TRP A 243 18.49 -32.91 4.81
N TRP A 244 17.33 -32.45 4.32
CA TRP A 244 16.57 -33.16 3.27
C TRP A 244 17.37 -33.43 1.98
N ARG A 245 18.38 -32.59 1.68
CA ARG A 245 19.27 -32.72 0.50
C ARG A 245 20.31 -33.82 0.64
N HIS A 246 20.68 -34.18 1.87
CA HIS A 246 21.74 -35.14 2.14
C HIS A 246 21.20 -36.57 2.17
N GLY A 247 19.95 -36.75 2.62
CA GLY A 247 19.26 -38.03 2.66
C GLY A 247 18.75 -38.50 1.29
N GLY A 248 18.61 -39.81 1.13
CA GLY A 248 18.07 -40.46 -0.07
C GLY A 248 18.91 -41.66 -0.52
N PRO A 249 18.76 -42.14 -1.76
CA PRO A 249 19.60 -43.21 -2.29
C PRO A 249 21.09 -42.91 -2.09
N GLY A 250 21.79 -43.85 -1.44
CA GLY A 250 23.21 -43.73 -1.09
C GLY A 250 23.49 -43.26 0.34
N GLY A 251 22.49 -42.84 1.12
CA GLY A 251 22.67 -42.51 2.53
C GLY A 251 21.41 -41.89 3.17
N TRP A 252 21.02 -42.34 4.35
CA TRP A 252 19.73 -41.97 4.96
C TRP A 252 19.89 -41.08 6.20
N ASN A 253 19.05 -40.05 6.29
CA ASN A 253 18.93 -39.27 7.53
C ASN A 253 18.15 -40.09 8.56
N ASP A 254 18.78 -40.40 9.69
CA ASP A 254 18.16 -41.08 10.82
C ASP A 254 17.59 -40.08 11.83
N PHE A 255 16.30 -40.23 12.11
CA PHE A 255 15.54 -39.45 13.10
C PHE A 255 15.43 -40.17 14.44
N ASP A 256 16.18 -41.26 14.59
CA ASP A 256 16.09 -42.20 15.70
C ASP A 256 14.76 -42.99 15.69
N SER A 257 14.56 -43.76 16.75
CA SER A 257 13.46 -44.70 16.93
C SER A 257 12.10 -44.01 16.93
N MET A 258 11.17 -44.54 16.15
CA MET A 258 9.82 -44.07 16.03
C MET A 258 8.92 -44.70 17.11
N ASN A 259 8.65 -43.92 18.16
CA ASN A 259 7.86 -44.31 19.33
C ASN A 259 6.37 -43.97 19.14
N ILE A 260 5.68 -44.73 18.28
CA ILE A 260 4.28 -44.48 17.89
C ILE A 260 3.38 -45.73 17.96
N GLY A 261 3.87 -46.83 18.52
CA GLY A 261 3.25 -48.15 18.46
C GLY A 261 2.15 -48.38 19.50
N ASN A 262 2.19 -47.67 20.63
CA ASN A 262 1.20 -47.81 21.70
C ASN A 262 1.05 -46.51 22.49
N GLY A 263 -0.12 -45.88 22.42
CA GLY A 263 -0.34 -44.54 23.00
C GLY A 263 -0.19 -44.48 24.52
N ALA A 264 -0.33 -45.61 25.22
CA ALA A 264 -0.08 -45.68 26.66
C ALA A 264 1.43 -45.74 27.01
N MET A 265 2.26 -46.15 26.06
CA MET A 265 3.73 -46.16 26.18
C MET A 265 4.37 -44.92 25.57
N ASP A 266 3.82 -44.40 24.46
CA ASP A 266 4.47 -43.37 23.63
C ASP A 266 4.62 -42.02 24.34
N GLY A 267 3.62 -41.61 25.13
CA GLY A 267 3.58 -40.29 25.78
C GLY A 267 3.00 -39.17 24.91
N ILE A 268 2.46 -39.50 23.73
CA ILE A 268 1.93 -38.55 22.73
C ILE A 268 0.55 -38.97 22.20
N THR A 269 -0.21 -37.99 21.69
CA THR A 269 -1.58 -38.14 21.18
C THR A 269 -1.64 -38.89 19.85
N GLN A 270 -2.83 -39.32 19.42
CA GLN A 270 -3.02 -39.98 18.12
C GLN A 270 -2.65 -39.10 16.93
N ASP A 271 -2.95 -37.80 17.00
CA ASP A 271 -2.59 -36.86 15.93
C ASP A 271 -1.07 -36.65 15.85
N GLU A 272 -0.40 -36.54 17.00
CA GLU A 272 1.07 -36.46 17.07
C GLU A 272 1.75 -37.74 16.58
N ARG A 273 1.23 -38.92 16.94
CA ARG A 273 1.71 -40.23 16.44
C ARG A 273 1.59 -40.32 14.92
N ARG A 274 0.47 -39.87 14.35
CA ARG A 274 0.29 -39.79 12.88
C ARG A 274 1.27 -38.80 12.24
N SER A 275 1.47 -37.65 12.86
CA SER A 275 2.43 -36.64 12.39
C SER A 275 3.87 -37.14 12.45
N ALA A 276 4.26 -37.89 13.48
CA ALA A 276 5.55 -38.57 13.54
C ALA A 276 5.70 -39.57 12.39
N MET A 277 4.76 -40.50 12.18
CA MET A 277 4.84 -41.43 11.04
C MET A 277 4.90 -40.69 9.69
N THR A 278 4.14 -39.60 9.55
CA THR A 278 4.16 -38.78 8.34
C THR A 278 5.53 -38.13 8.12
N LEU A 279 6.15 -37.57 9.17
CA LEU A 279 7.47 -36.97 9.12
C LEU A 279 8.55 -37.99 8.75
N TRP A 280 8.57 -39.17 9.39
CA TRP A 280 9.53 -40.24 9.05
C TRP A 280 9.34 -40.73 7.61
N ALA A 281 8.08 -40.95 7.21
CA ALA A 281 7.78 -41.43 5.87
C ALA A 281 8.19 -40.44 4.78
N MET A 282 7.78 -39.17 4.91
CA MET A 282 8.09 -38.14 3.92
C MET A 282 9.58 -37.80 3.85
N SER A 283 10.33 -38.01 4.93
CA SER A 283 11.76 -37.73 4.98
C SER A 283 12.61 -38.90 4.47
N ALA A 284 11.96 -40.02 4.09
CA ALA A 284 12.61 -41.29 3.80
C ALA A 284 13.57 -41.75 4.94
N ALA A 285 13.24 -41.41 6.19
CA ALA A 285 14.02 -41.80 7.34
C ALA A 285 13.87 -43.31 7.60
N PRO A 286 14.88 -44.00 8.15
CA PRO A 286 14.74 -45.37 8.61
C PRO A 286 13.54 -45.52 9.58
N LEU A 287 12.64 -46.46 9.28
CA LEU A 287 11.52 -46.77 10.16
C LEU A 287 11.95 -47.82 11.21
N TYR A 288 12.62 -47.36 12.27
CA TYR A 288 12.95 -48.19 13.43
C TYR A 288 11.90 -48.02 14.51
N ILE A 289 11.18 -49.08 14.88
CA ILE A 289 10.23 -49.05 16.00
C ILE A 289 11.01 -49.10 17.32
N GLY A 290 10.68 -48.24 18.28
CA GLY A 290 11.24 -48.31 19.65
C GLY A 290 10.31 -48.99 20.68
N ASN A 291 9.01 -49.12 20.36
CA ASN A 291 8.00 -49.73 21.22
C ASN A 291 8.22 -51.22 21.51
N ASP A 292 7.57 -51.72 22.56
CA ASP A 292 7.34 -53.17 22.74
C ASP A 292 6.35 -53.67 21.67
N MET A 293 6.86 -54.39 20.66
CA MET A 293 6.07 -54.92 19.56
C MET A 293 5.09 -56.02 20.01
N THR A 294 5.28 -56.62 21.19
CA THR A 294 4.32 -57.59 21.75
C THR A 294 3.05 -56.91 22.28
N ASN A 295 3.07 -55.58 22.38
CA ASN A 295 2.02 -54.77 22.99
C ASN A 295 1.63 -53.56 22.12
N LEU A 296 1.64 -53.68 20.79
CA LEU A 296 1.16 -52.61 19.90
C LEU A 296 -0.36 -52.44 20.04
N ASP A 297 -0.85 -51.19 20.01
CA ASP A 297 -2.29 -50.91 19.96
C ASP A 297 -2.82 -50.91 18.52
N SER A 298 -4.15 -51.00 18.35
CA SER A 298 -4.75 -51.09 17.01
C SER A 298 -4.49 -49.86 16.13
N PHE A 299 -4.33 -48.69 16.74
CA PHE A 299 -4.00 -47.46 16.03
C PHE A 299 -2.56 -47.49 15.54
N GLY A 300 -1.61 -47.91 16.37
CA GLY A 300 -0.20 -48.06 16.06
C GLY A 300 0.04 -49.09 14.97
N ILE A 301 -0.61 -50.25 15.04
CA ILE A 301 -0.61 -51.22 13.93
C ILE A 301 -1.09 -50.53 12.64
N GLY A 302 -2.20 -49.79 12.69
CA GLY A 302 -2.71 -49.03 11.54
C GLY A 302 -1.72 -48.00 10.97
N LEU A 303 -0.93 -47.33 11.81
CA LEU A 303 0.13 -46.43 11.37
C LEU A 303 1.28 -47.18 10.67
N LEU A 304 1.72 -48.28 11.27
CA LEU A 304 2.90 -49.05 10.86
C LEU A 304 2.65 -50.02 9.69
N THR A 305 1.40 -50.19 9.27
CA THR A 305 1.00 -51.13 8.21
C THR A 305 0.29 -50.47 7.04
N ASN A 306 0.24 -49.13 7.01
CA ASN A 306 -0.33 -48.41 5.88
C ASN A 306 0.63 -48.43 4.69
N GLU A 307 0.35 -49.29 3.71
CA GLU A 307 1.18 -49.48 2.51
C GLU A 307 1.36 -48.20 1.66
N GLU A 308 0.37 -47.31 1.62
CA GLU A 308 0.49 -46.05 0.85
C GLU A 308 1.45 -45.07 1.51
N VAL A 309 1.48 -45.02 2.84
CA VAL A 309 2.41 -44.20 3.61
C VAL A 309 3.81 -44.81 3.59
N ILE A 310 3.92 -46.14 3.73
CA ILE A 310 5.20 -46.85 3.58
C ILE A 310 5.76 -46.66 2.16
N ALA A 311 4.92 -46.66 1.12
CA ALA A 311 5.35 -46.40 -0.24
C ALA A 311 5.98 -45.00 -0.42
N VAL A 312 5.53 -43.99 0.34
CA VAL A 312 6.18 -42.66 0.37
C VAL A 312 7.60 -42.77 0.94
N ASN A 313 7.77 -43.49 2.06
CA ASN A 313 9.10 -43.75 2.64
C ASN A 313 10.01 -44.49 1.67
N GLN A 314 9.50 -45.56 1.06
CA GLN A 314 10.24 -46.45 0.16
C GLN A 314 10.52 -45.81 -1.21
N ALA A 315 9.86 -44.70 -1.56
CA ALA A 315 10.21 -43.91 -2.75
C ALA A 315 11.61 -43.27 -2.63
N GLY A 316 12.14 -43.13 -1.41
CA GLY A 316 13.49 -42.62 -1.18
C GLY A 316 13.66 -41.16 -1.61
N ARG A 317 12.62 -40.35 -1.52
CA ARG A 317 12.62 -38.94 -1.95
C ARG A 317 12.27 -38.04 -0.78
N PRO A 318 13.25 -37.67 0.07
CA PRO A 318 13.01 -36.78 1.19
C PRO A 318 12.37 -35.47 0.73
N VAL A 319 11.25 -35.11 1.34
CA VAL A 319 10.53 -33.87 1.01
C VAL A 319 11.25 -32.64 1.52
N ARG A 320 11.10 -31.53 0.79
CA ARG A 320 11.55 -30.20 1.17
C ARG A 320 10.40 -29.36 1.74
N PRO A 321 10.66 -28.36 2.59
CA PRO A 321 9.62 -27.45 3.02
C PRO A 321 9.30 -26.44 1.90
N LEU A 322 8.03 -26.07 1.80
CA LEU A 322 7.64 -24.85 1.08
C LEU A 322 7.99 -23.62 1.91
N SER A 323 7.71 -23.69 3.22
CA SER A 323 7.99 -22.66 4.21
C SER A 323 7.90 -23.27 5.62
N THR A 324 8.85 -22.94 6.48
CA THR A 324 8.91 -23.33 7.90
C THR A 324 8.57 -22.16 8.84
N GLU A 325 8.24 -21.01 8.26
CA GLU A 325 8.04 -19.69 8.87
C GLU A 325 6.84 -19.59 9.82
N THR A 326 5.90 -20.51 9.67
CA THR A 326 4.70 -20.55 10.49
C THR A 326 4.49 -21.97 11.00
N PRO A 327 3.70 -22.16 12.07
CA PRO A 327 3.35 -23.51 12.53
C PRO A 327 2.54 -24.30 11.50
N GLN A 328 1.89 -23.66 10.52
CA GLN A 328 1.18 -24.35 9.44
C GLN A 328 2.14 -24.57 8.27
N GLN A 329 2.68 -25.78 8.17
CA GLN A 329 3.74 -26.10 7.23
C GLN A 329 3.26 -27.01 6.11
N VAL A 330 3.84 -26.79 4.93
CA VAL A 330 3.65 -27.63 3.74
C VAL A 330 5.01 -28.17 3.32
N TRP A 331 5.08 -29.48 3.11
CA TRP A 331 6.28 -30.16 2.66
C TRP A 331 5.97 -30.95 1.40
N TYR A 332 6.88 -31.01 0.44
CA TYR A 332 6.64 -31.72 -0.81
C TYR A 332 7.88 -32.30 -1.48
N ALA A 333 7.66 -33.30 -2.33
CA ALA A 333 8.64 -33.83 -3.28
C ALA A 333 7.94 -34.25 -4.57
N ASN A 334 8.60 -34.06 -5.71
CA ASN A 334 8.22 -34.70 -6.96
C ASN A 334 8.67 -36.16 -6.94
N ASN A 335 7.74 -37.09 -7.17
CA ASN A 335 8.02 -38.52 -7.14
C ASN A 335 8.65 -39.04 -8.45
N GLY A 336 8.72 -38.22 -9.50
CA GLY A 336 9.24 -38.58 -10.82
C GLY A 336 8.28 -39.44 -11.68
N ASP A 337 7.26 -40.04 -11.07
CA ASP A 337 6.19 -40.81 -11.73
C ASP A 337 5.01 -39.93 -12.22
N GLY A 338 5.19 -38.61 -12.21
CA GLY A 338 4.13 -37.64 -12.52
C GLY A 338 3.22 -37.31 -11.33
N SER A 339 3.55 -37.77 -10.13
CA SER A 339 2.87 -37.39 -8.89
C SER A 339 3.80 -36.64 -7.92
N PHE A 340 3.19 -36.00 -6.93
CA PHE A 340 3.85 -35.32 -5.83
C PHE A 340 3.42 -35.95 -4.51
N THR A 341 4.37 -36.10 -3.60
CA THR A 341 4.08 -36.29 -2.18
C THR A 341 3.93 -34.91 -1.58
N VAL A 342 2.81 -34.64 -0.89
CA VAL A 342 2.54 -33.36 -0.21
C VAL A 342 2.06 -33.63 1.21
N ALA A 343 2.78 -33.15 2.21
CA ALA A 343 2.40 -33.24 3.61
C ALA A 343 1.99 -31.86 4.15
N LEU A 344 0.87 -31.83 4.87
CA LEU A 344 0.36 -30.63 5.54
C LEU A 344 0.43 -30.87 7.04
N PHE A 345 1.07 -29.97 7.79
CA PHE A 345 1.17 -30.05 9.24
C PHE A 345 0.62 -28.80 9.88
N ASN A 346 -0.08 -28.98 11.00
CA ASN A 346 -0.34 -27.91 11.94
C ASN A 346 0.49 -28.15 13.20
N LEU A 347 1.65 -27.53 13.31
CA LEU A 347 2.55 -27.64 14.45
C LEU A 347 2.15 -26.75 15.63
N GLY A 348 1.10 -25.93 15.48
CA GLY A 348 0.64 -25.03 16.54
C GLY A 348 -0.33 -25.68 17.52
N ASP A 349 -0.53 -25.03 18.66
CA ASP A 349 -1.30 -25.54 19.82
C ASP A 349 -2.84 -25.48 19.65
N SER A 350 -3.34 -25.13 18.47
CA SER A 350 -4.78 -25.00 18.20
C SER A 350 -5.12 -25.35 16.77
N ALA A 351 -6.38 -25.70 16.51
CA ALA A 351 -6.82 -26.07 15.17
C ALA A 351 -6.66 -24.90 14.18
N ALA A 352 -6.06 -25.16 13.02
CA ALA A 352 -5.77 -24.15 12.01
C ALA A 352 -6.05 -24.67 10.59
N THR A 353 -6.16 -23.75 9.63
CA THR A 353 -6.23 -24.12 8.21
C THR A 353 -4.84 -24.14 7.61
N VAL A 354 -4.47 -25.22 6.94
CA VAL A 354 -3.21 -25.34 6.18
C VAL A 354 -3.54 -25.34 4.69
N ASN A 355 -2.93 -24.42 3.94
CA ASN A 355 -3.19 -24.22 2.52
C ASN A 355 -1.94 -24.55 1.70
N VAL A 356 -2.11 -25.19 0.55
CA VAL A 356 -1.07 -25.36 -0.46
C VAL A 356 -1.59 -24.89 -1.81
N ASN A 357 -0.88 -23.98 -2.48
CA ASN A 357 -1.21 -23.58 -3.84
C ASN A 357 -0.37 -24.39 -4.85
N TRP A 358 -0.98 -24.80 -5.95
CA TRP A 358 -0.31 -25.60 -7.00
C TRP A 358 0.90 -24.89 -7.60
N ASN A 359 0.78 -23.58 -7.84
CA ASN A 359 1.88 -22.77 -8.37
C ASN A 359 3.11 -22.76 -7.45
N GLU A 360 2.93 -22.90 -6.13
CA GLU A 360 4.03 -22.95 -5.16
C GLU A 360 4.80 -24.28 -5.23
N LEU A 361 4.15 -25.34 -5.72
CA LEU A 361 4.77 -26.63 -6.01
C LEU A 361 5.32 -26.71 -7.45
N GLY A 362 5.26 -25.60 -8.21
CA GLY A 362 5.64 -25.54 -9.61
C GLY A 362 4.58 -26.09 -10.58
N ILE A 363 3.36 -26.40 -10.11
CA ILE A 363 2.26 -26.94 -10.92
C ILE A 363 1.41 -25.78 -11.46
N ASP A 364 1.48 -25.53 -12.77
CA ASP A 364 0.59 -24.62 -13.50
C ASP A 364 -0.56 -25.42 -14.11
N GLY A 365 -1.66 -25.54 -13.37
CA GLY A 365 -2.84 -26.30 -13.77
C GLY A 365 -3.62 -26.84 -12.57
N SER A 366 -4.64 -27.65 -12.87
CA SER A 366 -5.39 -28.36 -11.83
C SER A 366 -4.66 -29.62 -11.37
N ALA A 367 -4.99 -30.15 -10.19
CA ALA A 367 -4.43 -31.42 -9.71
C ALA A 367 -5.47 -32.25 -8.97
N SER A 368 -5.41 -33.58 -9.12
CA SER A 368 -6.21 -34.51 -8.30
C SER A 368 -5.46 -34.87 -7.02
N VAL A 369 -6.19 -34.94 -5.91
CA VAL A 369 -5.62 -35.17 -4.57
C VAL A 369 -6.14 -36.48 -4.00
N ARG A 370 -5.24 -37.31 -3.47
CA ARG A 370 -5.55 -38.52 -2.69
C ARG A 370 -4.96 -38.39 -1.30
N ASP A 371 -5.74 -38.67 -0.26
CA ASP A 371 -5.27 -38.74 1.12
C ASP A 371 -4.87 -40.18 1.46
N LEU A 372 -3.59 -40.36 1.80
CA LEU A 372 -2.97 -41.67 2.00
C LEU A 372 -3.37 -42.29 3.34
N TRP A 373 -3.70 -41.47 4.35
CA TRP A 373 -4.13 -41.97 5.65
C TRP A 373 -5.55 -42.51 5.63
N SER A 374 -6.43 -41.87 4.84
CA SER A 374 -7.84 -42.28 4.70
C SER A 374 -8.12 -43.13 3.46
N HIS A 375 -7.10 -43.42 2.65
CA HIS A 375 -7.20 -44.15 1.37
C HIS A 375 -8.25 -43.57 0.42
N SER A 376 -8.47 -42.25 0.46
CA SER A 376 -9.60 -41.59 -0.18
C SER A 376 -9.16 -40.58 -1.23
N ASP A 377 -9.79 -40.63 -2.40
CA ASP A 377 -9.62 -39.61 -3.44
C ASP A 377 -10.50 -38.40 -3.10
N LEU A 378 -9.88 -37.24 -2.92
CA LEU A 378 -10.53 -36.00 -2.49
C LEU A 378 -11.05 -35.14 -3.66
N GLY A 379 -10.76 -35.54 -4.89
CA GLY A 379 -11.21 -34.86 -6.12
C GLY A 379 -10.12 -34.06 -6.82
N VAL A 380 -10.54 -33.20 -7.75
CA VAL A 380 -9.67 -32.32 -8.57
C VAL A 380 -9.83 -30.87 -8.12
N PHE A 381 -8.73 -30.17 -7.92
CA PHE A 381 -8.69 -28.79 -7.47
C PHE A 381 -7.92 -27.92 -8.47
N ASN A 382 -8.42 -26.73 -8.76
CA ASN A 382 -7.90 -25.90 -9.84
C ASN A 382 -6.62 -25.14 -9.51
N SER A 383 -6.47 -24.67 -8.26
CA SER A 383 -5.39 -23.75 -7.88
C SER A 383 -4.64 -24.14 -6.62
N GLY A 384 -5.20 -25.04 -5.80
CA GLY A 384 -4.63 -25.44 -4.52
C GLY A 384 -5.58 -26.32 -3.71
N PHE A 385 -5.11 -26.81 -2.57
CA PHE A 385 -5.88 -27.59 -1.61
C PHE A 385 -5.78 -26.97 -0.21
N SER A 386 -6.89 -27.02 0.55
CA SER A 386 -6.97 -26.49 1.91
C SER A 386 -7.45 -27.57 2.87
N SER A 387 -6.63 -27.89 3.86
CA SER A 387 -7.07 -28.69 5.02
C SER A 387 -7.63 -27.76 6.08
N VAL A 388 -8.95 -27.58 6.09
CA VAL A 388 -9.67 -26.71 7.03
C VAL A 388 -9.78 -27.39 8.40
N ASN A 389 -9.54 -26.63 9.49
CA ASN A 389 -9.61 -27.11 10.87
C ASN A 389 -8.74 -28.36 11.13
N LEU A 390 -7.51 -28.37 10.63
CA LEU A 390 -6.53 -29.38 11.00
C LEU A 390 -6.20 -29.18 12.49
N ALA A 391 -6.44 -30.20 13.32
CA ALA A 391 -6.26 -30.12 14.77
C ALA A 391 -4.82 -29.77 15.17
N SER A 392 -4.62 -29.37 16.42
CA SER A 392 -3.29 -29.15 17.00
C SER A 392 -2.41 -30.37 16.75
N HIS A 393 -1.21 -30.15 16.24
CA HIS A 393 -0.18 -31.17 15.96
C HIS A 393 -0.59 -32.25 14.93
N ALA A 394 -1.72 -32.06 14.25
CA ALA A 394 -2.21 -33.02 13.27
C ALA A 394 -1.59 -32.79 11.88
N SER A 395 -1.66 -33.85 11.07
CA SER A 395 -1.12 -33.87 9.71
C SER A 395 -2.10 -34.44 8.68
N ARG A 396 -1.78 -34.19 7.41
CA ARG A 396 -2.29 -34.91 6.24
C ARG A 396 -1.10 -35.31 5.37
N LEU A 397 -1.17 -36.50 4.78
CA LEU A 397 -0.22 -36.94 3.76
C LEU A 397 -0.98 -37.22 2.48
N LEU A 398 -0.62 -36.50 1.44
CA LEU A 398 -1.35 -36.47 0.18
C LEU A 398 -0.45 -36.96 -0.95
N LYS A 399 -1.04 -37.71 -1.87
CA LYS A 399 -0.47 -37.90 -3.22
C LYS A 399 -1.25 -37.04 -4.20
N VAL A 400 -0.54 -36.13 -4.86
CA VAL A 400 -1.10 -35.11 -5.74
C VAL A 400 -0.68 -35.41 -7.17
N TYR A 401 -1.62 -35.44 -8.11
CA TYR A 401 -1.36 -35.68 -9.52
C TYR A 401 -1.78 -34.46 -10.34
N PRO A 402 -0.83 -33.72 -10.91
CA PRO A 402 -1.14 -32.65 -11.86
C PRO A 402 -2.01 -33.15 -13.03
N LYS A 403 -2.92 -32.30 -13.50
CA LYS A 403 -3.88 -32.57 -14.58
C LYS A 403 -3.89 -31.39 -15.56
N GLY A 404 -3.23 -31.59 -16.69
CA GLY A 404 -3.04 -30.56 -17.73
C GLY A 404 -2.02 -29.50 -17.32
N GLY A 405 -1.61 -28.67 -18.29
CA GLY A 405 -0.70 -27.56 -18.06
C GLY A 405 0.77 -27.97 -17.96
N THR A 406 1.54 -27.35 -17.06
CA THR A 406 2.98 -27.63 -16.90
C THR A 406 3.39 -27.82 -15.45
N VAL A 407 4.48 -28.56 -15.24
CA VAL A 407 5.15 -28.71 -13.96
C VAL A 407 6.57 -28.20 -14.11
N SER A 408 6.98 -27.32 -13.22
CA SER A 408 8.34 -26.79 -13.14
C SER A 408 9.07 -27.44 -11.97
N SER A 409 10.26 -27.97 -12.22
CA SER A 409 11.10 -28.63 -11.23
C SER A 409 12.46 -27.95 -11.15
N ASN A 410 12.89 -27.69 -9.91
CA ASN A 410 14.17 -27.08 -9.60
C ASN A 410 15.31 -28.05 -9.84
N ASP A 411 16.51 -27.55 -10.08
CA ASP A 411 17.75 -28.33 -10.20
C ASP A 411 18.15 -29.09 -8.91
N ASP A 412 17.57 -28.71 -7.77
CA ASP A 412 17.57 -29.42 -6.49
C ASP A 412 16.57 -30.59 -6.39
N ASP A 413 15.67 -30.76 -7.36
CA ASP A 413 14.71 -31.86 -7.34
C ASP A 413 15.42 -33.20 -7.46
N HIS A 414 15.01 -34.19 -6.66
CA HIS A 414 15.59 -35.55 -6.67
C HIS A 414 15.48 -36.26 -8.03
N GLY A 415 14.70 -35.74 -8.98
CA GLY A 415 14.71 -36.17 -10.37
C GLY A 415 15.98 -35.80 -11.15
N PHE A 416 16.74 -34.79 -10.70
CA PHE A 416 18.03 -34.43 -11.28
C PHE A 416 19.11 -35.40 -10.82
N LYS A 417 19.86 -35.91 -11.79
CA LYS A 417 21.04 -36.75 -11.58
C LYS A 417 22.24 -36.09 -12.21
N TYR A 418 23.28 -35.87 -11.42
CA TYR A 418 24.52 -35.25 -11.86
C TYR A 418 25.60 -36.31 -12.07
N THR A 419 26.31 -36.23 -13.21
CA THR A 419 27.47 -37.07 -13.53
C THR A 419 28.68 -36.17 -13.73
N GLY A 420 29.78 -36.48 -13.04
CA GLY A 420 31.01 -35.69 -13.05
C GLY A 420 31.16 -34.79 -11.82
N SER A 421 31.96 -33.74 -11.93
CA SER A 421 32.29 -32.83 -10.84
C SER A 421 31.35 -31.62 -10.84
N TRP A 422 30.23 -31.77 -10.13
CA TRP A 422 29.26 -30.71 -9.91
C TRP A 422 29.42 -30.09 -8.54
N SER A 423 29.15 -28.79 -8.46
CA SER A 423 29.06 -28.05 -7.20
C SER A 423 27.91 -27.06 -7.26
N ARG A 424 27.42 -26.61 -6.10
CA ARG A 424 26.57 -25.42 -6.06
C ARG A 424 27.36 -24.20 -6.52
N ASN A 425 26.68 -23.23 -7.11
CA ASN A 425 27.30 -21.98 -7.58
C ASN A 425 27.70 -21.02 -6.44
N GLY A 426 27.63 -21.46 -5.18
CA GLY A 426 28.35 -20.86 -4.05
C GLY A 426 28.00 -19.39 -3.77
N GLY A 427 26.74 -18.98 -3.95
CA GLY A 427 26.34 -17.59 -3.68
C GLY A 427 26.57 -16.64 -4.86
N VAL A 428 26.90 -17.15 -6.05
CA VAL A 428 27.12 -16.37 -7.28
C VAL A 428 25.86 -16.35 -8.17
N GLU A 429 24.69 -16.60 -7.59
CA GLU A 429 23.40 -16.55 -8.27
C GLU A 429 22.99 -15.10 -8.56
N GLU A 430 22.32 -14.88 -9.69
CA GLU A 430 21.68 -13.60 -9.97
C GLU A 430 20.41 -13.51 -9.12
N THR A 431 20.41 -12.64 -8.12
CA THR A 431 19.37 -12.62 -7.08
C THR A 431 18.05 -11.98 -7.51
N GLY A 432 17.95 -11.49 -8.75
CA GLY A 432 16.79 -10.75 -9.26
C GLY A 432 16.37 -9.64 -8.29
N GLY A 433 15.08 -9.38 -8.19
CA GLY A 433 14.49 -8.56 -7.11
C GLY A 433 13.76 -7.33 -7.61
N THR A 434 13.24 -6.54 -6.67
CA THR A 434 12.48 -5.32 -6.97
C THR A 434 13.23 -4.10 -6.45
N GLN A 435 13.38 -3.07 -7.29
CA GLN A 435 13.86 -1.75 -6.89
C GLN A 435 12.82 -0.70 -7.29
N ASN A 436 12.60 0.29 -6.43
CA ASN A 436 11.61 1.33 -6.65
C ASN A 436 12.22 2.54 -7.37
N LEU A 437 11.56 3.03 -8.41
CA LEU A 437 11.77 4.35 -9.00
C LEU A 437 10.82 5.34 -8.35
N VAL A 438 11.36 6.32 -7.61
CA VAL A 438 10.55 7.34 -6.92
C VAL A 438 10.44 8.59 -7.79
N VAL A 439 9.22 8.91 -8.21
CA VAL A 439 8.91 10.08 -9.05
C VAL A 439 8.15 11.13 -8.25
N ASN A 440 8.72 12.32 -8.12
CA ASN A 440 8.07 13.48 -7.51
C ASN A 440 7.19 14.19 -8.56
N VAL A 441 5.87 14.06 -8.44
CA VAL A 441 4.87 14.65 -9.34
C VAL A 441 4.40 16.00 -8.80
N SER A 442 4.78 17.09 -9.47
CA SER A 442 4.36 18.46 -9.19
C SER A 442 3.37 18.97 -10.25
N ASP A 443 2.77 20.12 -10.00
CA ASP A 443 1.93 20.81 -10.99
C ASP A 443 2.02 22.31 -10.76
N SER A 444 2.82 22.96 -11.61
CA SER A 444 3.07 24.40 -11.57
C SER A 444 2.09 25.24 -12.40
N THR A 445 0.92 24.72 -12.74
CA THR A 445 -0.13 25.50 -13.44
C THR A 445 -0.67 26.63 -12.55
N VAL A 446 -0.72 27.85 -13.10
CA VAL A 446 -1.13 29.07 -12.38
C VAL A 446 -2.65 29.14 -12.27
N GLN A 447 -3.20 29.34 -11.07
CA GLN A 447 -4.64 29.57 -10.84
C GLN A 447 -5.01 31.06 -10.88
N ASN A 448 -6.17 31.41 -11.45
CA ASN A 448 -6.66 32.78 -11.52
C ASN A 448 -7.30 33.22 -10.18
N SER A 449 -7.05 34.45 -9.74
CA SER A 449 -7.81 35.10 -8.64
C SER A 449 -9.18 35.61 -9.13
N SER A 450 -10.14 35.84 -8.23
CA SER A 450 -11.47 36.40 -8.54
C SER A 450 -11.84 37.60 -7.66
N VAL A 451 -12.79 38.43 -8.12
CA VAL A 451 -13.28 39.62 -7.41
C VAL A 451 -14.82 39.63 -7.42
N TYR A 452 -15.46 39.94 -6.29
CA TYR A 452 -16.92 39.99 -6.15
C TYR A 452 -17.36 41.18 -5.27
N PRO A 453 -18.47 41.87 -5.54
CA PRO A 453 -19.32 41.73 -6.73
C PRO A 453 -18.61 42.23 -7.99
N ALA A 454 -18.98 41.67 -9.15
CA ALA A 454 -18.44 42.08 -10.44
C ALA A 454 -18.99 43.43 -10.92
N ALA A 455 -19.99 44.00 -10.23
CA ALA A 455 -20.51 45.33 -10.49
C ALA A 455 -20.99 46.04 -9.20
N ALA A 456 -20.91 47.37 -9.16
CA ALA A 456 -21.40 48.20 -8.06
C ALA A 456 -21.91 49.57 -8.57
N ASP A 457 -22.71 50.26 -7.78
CA ASP A 457 -23.23 51.60 -8.13
C ASP A 457 -22.59 52.68 -7.23
N PHE A 458 -22.42 53.88 -7.78
CA PHE A 458 -22.04 55.07 -7.02
C PHE A 458 -22.89 56.27 -7.43
N ASN A 459 -23.50 56.98 -6.47
CA ASN A 459 -24.28 58.20 -6.73
C ASN A 459 -23.51 59.44 -6.31
N LYS A 460 -23.34 60.40 -7.22
CA LYS A 460 -22.60 61.66 -7.00
C LYS A 460 -23.32 62.64 -6.06
N LYS A 461 -24.63 62.48 -5.81
CA LYS A 461 -25.39 63.29 -4.83
C LYS A 461 -24.76 63.16 -3.45
N THR A 462 -24.29 64.28 -2.87
CA THR A 462 -23.48 64.30 -1.63
C THR A 462 -24.07 63.49 -0.47
N ALA A 463 -25.40 63.49 -0.31
CA ALA A 463 -26.09 62.73 0.74
C ALA A 463 -26.12 61.21 0.52
N ALA A 464 -25.84 60.74 -0.71
CA ALA A 464 -25.90 59.34 -1.13
C ALA A 464 -24.52 58.74 -1.46
N GLN A 465 -23.42 59.51 -1.30
CA GLN A 465 -22.07 59.02 -1.56
C GLN A 465 -21.62 58.01 -0.48
N ALA A 466 -21.26 56.80 -0.91
CA ALA A 466 -20.71 55.74 -0.06
C ALA A 466 -19.47 55.11 -0.70
N ASP A 467 -18.56 54.58 0.11
CA ASP A 467 -17.44 53.77 -0.39
C ASP A 467 -18.00 52.48 -1.03
N VAL A 468 -17.30 51.94 -2.03
CA VAL A 468 -17.65 50.66 -2.65
C VAL A 468 -16.70 49.58 -2.17
N THR A 469 -17.22 48.48 -1.63
CA THR A 469 -16.42 47.34 -1.16
C THR A 469 -16.52 46.16 -2.13
N VAL A 470 -15.38 45.51 -2.39
CA VAL A 470 -15.28 44.27 -3.15
C VAL A 470 -14.41 43.26 -2.41
N ASP A 471 -14.79 42.00 -2.46
CA ASP A 471 -14.09 40.86 -1.88
C ASP A 471 -13.20 40.20 -2.95
N LEU A 472 -11.99 39.80 -2.55
CA LEU A 472 -10.95 39.20 -3.36
C LEU A 472 -10.78 37.73 -2.96
N THR A 473 -10.87 36.82 -3.93
CA THR A 473 -10.43 35.43 -3.74
C THR A 473 -9.09 35.25 -4.44
N LEU A 474 -8.02 35.10 -3.66
CA LEU A 474 -6.66 35.27 -4.17
C LEU A 474 -6.06 34.01 -4.81
N ASN A 475 -6.49 32.80 -4.45
CA ASN A 475 -6.00 31.53 -5.00
C ASN A 475 -4.46 31.41 -5.03
N GLY A 476 -3.79 31.92 -3.98
CA GLY A 476 -2.32 31.91 -3.86
C GLY A 476 -1.60 33.10 -4.51
N ASN A 477 -2.30 34.01 -5.18
CA ASN A 477 -1.71 35.23 -5.76
C ASN A 477 -1.85 36.44 -4.82
N THR A 478 -1.16 37.53 -5.12
CA THR A 478 -1.35 38.83 -4.43
C THR A 478 -1.91 39.87 -5.38
N LEU A 479 -2.74 40.80 -4.89
CA LEU A 479 -3.21 41.94 -5.70
C LEU A 479 -2.03 42.87 -5.99
N SER A 480 -1.65 42.99 -7.27
CA SER A 480 -0.53 43.83 -7.72
C SER A 480 -0.96 45.25 -8.09
N GLY A 481 -2.25 45.48 -8.34
CA GLY A 481 -2.78 46.84 -8.52
C GLY A 481 -4.22 46.91 -9.01
N VAL A 482 -4.83 48.09 -8.84
CA VAL A 482 -6.14 48.45 -9.40
C VAL A 482 -5.96 49.60 -10.38
N ALA A 483 -6.61 49.53 -11.54
CA ALA A 483 -6.55 50.57 -12.57
C ALA A 483 -7.94 50.88 -13.13
N ASN A 484 -8.17 52.12 -13.57
CA ASN A 484 -9.33 52.52 -14.37
C ASN A 484 -8.84 52.87 -15.78
N GLY A 485 -9.11 52.02 -16.76
CA GLY A 485 -8.47 52.11 -18.07
C GLY A 485 -6.93 51.97 -17.97
N THR A 486 -6.19 52.97 -18.44
CA THR A 486 -4.72 53.02 -18.36
C THR A 486 -4.19 53.70 -17.10
N ALA A 487 -5.05 54.28 -16.28
CA ALA A 487 -4.65 55.01 -15.07
C ALA A 487 -4.64 54.08 -13.85
N SER A 488 -3.48 53.92 -13.21
CA SER A 488 -3.35 53.19 -11.95
C SER A 488 -3.92 53.99 -10.79
N LEU A 489 -4.69 53.34 -9.92
CA LEU A 489 -5.19 53.94 -8.68
C LEU A 489 -4.14 53.84 -7.57
N ILE A 490 -4.17 54.78 -6.63
CA ILE A 490 -3.22 54.89 -5.52
C ILE A 490 -3.80 54.22 -4.26
N SER A 491 -3.12 53.16 -3.79
CA SER A 491 -3.47 52.50 -2.52
C SER A 491 -3.35 53.46 -1.32
N GLY A 492 -4.29 53.40 -0.39
CA GLY A 492 -4.43 54.32 0.74
C GLY A 492 -5.17 55.62 0.44
N THR A 493 -5.25 56.02 -0.84
CA THR A 493 -5.93 57.27 -1.27
C THR A 493 -7.19 56.98 -2.09
N ASP A 494 -7.06 56.26 -3.20
CA ASP A 494 -8.18 55.94 -4.10
C ASP A 494 -8.92 54.66 -3.66
N TYR A 495 -8.18 53.72 -3.07
CA TYR A 495 -8.72 52.50 -2.46
C TYR A 495 -7.90 52.08 -1.25
N THR A 496 -8.46 51.28 -0.36
CA THR A 496 -7.76 50.62 0.76
C THR A 496 -8.00 49.13 0.71
N VAL A 497 -7.02 48.32 1.14
CA VAL A 497 -7.17 46.85 1.24
C VAL A 497 -7.03 46.44 2.70
N SER A 498 -7.94 45.61 3.17
CA SER A 498 -7.93 45.01 4.51
C SER A 498 -8.29 43.53 4.39
N GLY A 499 -7.29 42.66 4.55
CA GLY A 499 -7.45 41.22 4.32
C GLY A 499 -7.84 40.93 2.87
N THR A 500 -8.93 40.19 2.68
CA THR A 500 -9.52 39.88 1.37
C THR A 500 -10.51 40.93 0.88
N GLN A 501 -10.73 42.04 1.61
CA GLN A 501 -11.66 43.08 1.18
C GLN A 501 -10.92 44.34 0.70
N LEU A 502 -11.31 44.84 -0.47
CA LEU A 502 -10.85 46.09 -1.05
C LEU A 502 -11.98 47.12 -1.05
N THR A 503 -11.72 48.29 -0.47
CA THR A 503 -12.64 49.42 -0.40
C THR A 503 -12.20 50.52 -1.35
N ILE A 504 -12.96 50.79 -2.41
CA ILE A 504 -12.78 51.93 -3.30
C ILE A 504 -13.41 53.15 -2.64
N LYS A 505 -12.63 54.22 -2.46
CA LYS A 505 -13.05 55.38 -1.68
C LYS A 505 -14.05 56.23 -2.45
N LYS A 506 -15.11 56.68 -1.77
CA LYS A 506 -16.13 57.59 -2.31
C LYS A 506 -15.54 58.90 -2.84
N ALA A 507 -14.42 59.35 -2.29
CA ALA A 507 -13.71 60.54 -2.75
C ALA A 507 -13.17 60.36 -4.18
N TYR A 508 -12.62 59.17 -4.48
CA TYR A 508 -12.20 58.81 -5.84
C TYR A 508 -13.42 58.63 -6.76
N LEU A 509 -14.44 57.88 -6.30
CA LEU A 509 -15.65 57.60 -7.08
C LEU A 509 -16.43 58.88 -7.45
N ALA A 510 -16.46 59.89 -6.57
CA ALA A 510 -17.07 61.19 -6.85
C ALA A 510 -16.39 61.96 -7.99
N GLY A 511 -15.11 61.68 -8.25
CA GLY A 511 -14.35 62.25 -9.36
C GLY A 511 -14.64 61.61 -10.72
N LEU A 512 -15.28 60.43 -10.77
CA LEU A 512 -15.54 59.73 -12.02
C LEU A 512 -16.66 60.39 -12.85
N PRO A 513 -16.62 60.34 -14.19
CA PRO A 513 -17.73 60.78 -15.05
C PRO A 513 -18.99 59.95 -14.78
N THR A 514 -20.18 60.49 -15.06
CA THR A 514 -21.42 59.71 -15.05
C THR A 514 -21.41 58.67 -16.19
N GLY A 515 -21.94 57.47 -15.92
CA GLY A 515 -21.83 56.30 -16.79
C GLY A 515 -21.07 55.14 -16.13
N GLN A 516 -20.75 54.10 -16.90
CA GLN A 516 -20.05 52.92 -16.39
C GLN A 516 -18.53 53.09 -16.43
N ALA A 517 -17.86 52.91 -15.30
CA ALA A 517 -16.41 52.88 -15.17
C ALA A 517 -15.92 51.46 -14.85
N LYS A 518 -15.03 50.90 -15.67
CA LYS A 518 -14.55 49.52 -15.52
C LYS A 518 -13.18 49.48 -14.85
N LEU A 519 -13.15 49.02 -13.60
CA LEU A 519 -11.93 48.89 -12.83
C LEU A 519 -11.28 47.53 -13.06
N LYS A 520 -9.99 47.52 -13.41
CA LYS A 520 -9.16 46.33 -13.62
C LYS A 520 -8.35 46.03 -12.36
N PHE A 521 -8.45 44.80 -11.88
CA PHE A 521 -7.71 44.26 -10.75
C PHE A 521 -6.65 43.30 -11.31
N THR A 522 -5.38 43.61 -11.06
CA THR A 522 -4.24 42.80 -11.52
C THR A 522 -3.65 42.06 -10.33
N PHE A 523 -3.22 40.82 -10.56
CA PHE A 523 -2.65 39.95 -9.54
C PHE A 523 -1.20 39.57 -9.90
N SER A 524 -0.47 38.95 -8.97
CA SER A 524 0.91 38.51 -9.18
C SER A 524 1.07 37.44 -10.27
N ALA A 525 0.02 36.65 -10.51
CA ALA A 525 -0.08 35.68 -11.60
C ALA A 525 -1.56 35.46 -11.97
N GLY A 526 -1.82 34.85 -13.14
CA GLY A 526 -3.17 34.61 -13.66
C GLY A 526 -3.79 35.82 -14.36
N ASN A 527 -5.05 35.67 -14.78
CA ASN A 527 -5.79 36.67 -15.54
C ASN A 527 -6.31 37.81 -14.64
N ALA A 528 -6.24 39.04 -15.14
CA ALA A 528 -6.82 40.21 -14.48
C ALA A 528 -8.35 40.11 -14.38
N GLN A 529 -8.90 40.61 -13.28
CA GLN A 529 -10.33 40.64 -12.99
C GLN A 529 -10.89 42.06 -13.16
N TYR A 530 -12.21 42.18 -13.30
CA TYR A 530 -12.84 43.47 -13.56
C TYR A 530 -14.08 43.68 -12.69
N VAL A 531 -14.28 44.93 -12.27
CA VAL A 531 -15.49 45.39 -11.59
C VAL A 531 -16.05 46.59 -12.32
N ASP A 532 -17.32 46.51 -12.72
CA ASP A 532 -18.03 47.60 -13.39
C ASP A 532 -18.70 48.52 -12.35
N ILE A 533 -18.34 49.80 -12.34
CA ILE A 533 -18.90 50.82 -11.44
C ILE A 533 -19.84 51.73 -12.22
N ASP A 534 -21.14 51.62 -11.95
CA ASP A 534 -22.17 52.48 -12.55
C ASP A 534 -22.28 53.79 -11.74
N VAL A 535 -21.75 54.89 -12.30
CA VAL A 535 -21.74 56.21 -11.68
C VAL A 535 -22.95 57.02 -12.14
N SER A 536 -23.84 57.35 -11.22
CA SER A 536 -25.07 58.15 -11.48
C SER A 536 -25.02 59.50 -10.77
N ASP A 537 -25.70 60.50 -11.32
CA ASP A 537 -25.83 61.82 -10.69
C ASP A 537 -27.31 62.22 -10.65
N THR A 538 -27.93 62.04 -9.48
CA THR A 538 -29.36 62.36 -9.27
C THR A 538 -29.56 63.77 -8.72
N THR A 539 -28.62 64.69 -8.96
CA THR A 539 -28.69 66.06 -8.42
C THR A 539 -29.60 66.99 -9.26
N ASN A 540 -29.93 66.60 -10.50
CA ASN A 540 -30.87 67.31 -11.37
C ASN A 540 -32.09 66.41 -11.68
N GLY A 541 -33.31 66.88 -11.39
CA GLY A 541 -34.56 66.13 -11.58
C GLY A 541 -34.90 65.73 -13.03
N VAL A 542 -36.02 65.03 -13.23
CA VAL A 542 -36.45 64.47 -14.52
C VAL A 542 -36.87 65.56 -15.50
N ILE A 543 -36.43 65.51 -16.77
CA ILE A 543 -36.82 66.47 -17.81
C ILE A 543 -37.91 65.86 -18.71
N ILE A 544 -39.04 66.55 -18.87
CA ILE A 544 -40.06 66.25 -19.90
C ILE A 544 -39.92 67.22 -21.07
N SER A 545 -40.18 66.72 -22.29
CA SER A 545 -40.11 67.48 -23.53
C SER A 545 -41.50 67.61 -24.15
N LEU A 546 -41.97 68.84 -24.32
CA LEU A 546 -43.28 69.20 -24.84
C LEU A 546 -43.10 69.73 -26.26
N ASN A 547 -43.97 69.29 -27.16
CA ASN A 547 -44.01 69.81 -28.51
C ASN A 547 -44.65 71.20 -28.54
N ASP A 548 -44.38 71.98 -29.58
CA ASP A 548 -45.01 73.27 -29.83
C ASP A 548 -46.55 73.19 -29.90
N ASP A 549 -47.12 72.02 -30.19
CA ASP A 549 -48.57 71.78 -30.22
C ASP A 549 -49.15 71.17 -28.95
N ASP A 550 -48.38 71.13 -27.86
CA ASP A 550 -48.91 70.71 -26.57
C ASP A 550 -50.10 71.60 -26.18
N SER A 551 -51.21 70.94 -25.84
CA SER A 551 -52.49 71.62 -25.54
C SER A 551 -52.42 72.62 -24.38
N GLY A 552 -51.39 72.55 -23.52
CA GLY A 552 -51.15 73.51 -22.46
C GLY A 552 -50.48 74.82 -22.90
N ILE A 553 -49.95 74.88 -24.13
CA ILE A 553 -49.32 76.09 -24.68
C ILE A 553 -50.42 76.99 -25.25
N VAL A 554 -50.50 78.21 -24.71
CA VAL A 554 -51.48 79.21 -25.11
C VAL A 554 -50.81 80.26 -25.98
N TYR A 555 -51.17 80.30 -27.24
CA TYR A 555 -50.72 81.31 -28.21
C TYR A 555 -51.67 82.51 -28.23
N THR A 556 -51.13 83.73 -28.16
CA THR A 556 -51.89 84.98 -28.25
C THR A 556 -51.33 85.84 -29.38
N GLY A 557 -52.20 86.22 -30.32
CA GLY A 557 -51.83 86.94 -31.54
C GLY A 557 -52.08 86.13 -32.81
N ALA A 558 -51.43 86.49 -33.91
CA ALA A 558 -51.54 85.85 -35.21
C ALA A 558 -50.47 84.75 -35.39
N TRP A 559 -50.67 83.61 -34.72
CA TRP A 559 -49.80 82.44 -34.85
C TRP A 559 -50.24 81.49 -35.97
N GLN A 560 -49.27 80.89 -36.64
CA GLN A 560 -49.44 79.89 -37.68
C GLN A 560 -48.60 78.65 -37.35
N ARG A 561 -48.93 77.51 -37.93
CA ARG A 561 -48.19 76.25 -37.75
C ARG A 561 -47.58 75.79 -39.07
N SER A 562 -46.39 75.22 -39.00
CA SER A 562 -45.67 74.66 -40.14
C SER A 562 -45.22 73.24 -39.82
N TRP A 563 -45.46 72.30 -40.73
CA TRP A 563 -45.30 70.86 -40.53
C TRP A 563 -44.38 70.27 -41.61
N ASN A 564 -43.76 69.12 -41.32
CA ASN A 564 -42.87 68.39 -42.23
C ASN A 564 -41.73 69.25 -42.78
N ARG A 565 -41.08 70.02 -41.89
CA ARG A 565 -40.11 71.04 -42.30
C ARG A 565 -38.77 70.45 -42.74
N GLY A 566 -38.41 69.27 -42.24
CA GLY A 566 -37.17 68.58 -42.56
C GLY A 566 -35.91 69.26 -42.02
N TYR A 567 -36.05 70.19 -41.05
CA TYR A 567 -34.93 70.98 -40.53
C TYR A 567 -34.36 70.47 -39.20
N GLY A 568 -34.91 69.37 -38.66
CA GLY A 568 -34.47 68.80 -37.38
C GLY A 568 -35.23 69.35 -36.16
N ASP A 569 -36.41 69.93 -36.38
CA ASP A 569 -37.34 70.36 -35.34
C ASP A 569 -37.88 69.14 -34.58
N TYR A 570 -38.24 69.32 -33.31
CA TYR A 570 -38.89 68.29 -32.51
C TYR A 570 -40.25 67.96 -33.13
N LYS A 571 -40.49 66.66 -33.39
CA LYS A 571 -41.66 66.16 -34.15
C LYS A 571 -41.83 66.72 -35.58
N ASP A 572 -40.80 67.41 -36.09
CA ASP A 572 -40.70 67.98 -37.43
C ASP A 572 -41.74 69.06 -37.74
N ASP A 573 -42.18 69.80 -36.72
CA ASP A 573 -43.12 70.91 -36.81
C ASP A 573 -42.84 72.05 -35.83
N VAL A 574 -43.43 73.22 -36.08
CA VAL A 574 -43.25 74.45 -35.29
C VAL A 574 -44.49 75.35 -35.39
N HIS A 575 -44.73 76.15 -34.34
CA HIS A 575 -45.62 77.30 -34.37
C HIS A 575 -44.79 78.58 -34.50
N TYR A 576 -45.26 79.52 -35.33
CA TYR A 576 -44.59 80.79 -35.56
C TYR A 576 -45.54 81.97 -35.61
N THR A 577 -44.99 83.15 -35.37
CA THR A 577 -45.63 84.44 -35.64
C THR A 577 -44.66 85.39 -36.32
N GLU A 578 -45.20 86.25 -37.18
CA GLU A 578 -44.47 87.35 -37.82
C GLU A 578 -44.68 88.69 -37.10
N ALA A 579 -45.74 88.82 -36.28
CA ALA A 579 -46.14 90.09 -35.68
C ALA A 579 -45.41 90.34 -34.35
N ASN A 580 -44.78 91.51 -34.21
CA ASN A 580 -44.18 91.91 -32.92
C ASN A 580 -45.27 92.11 -31.87
N ASN A 581 -44.94 91.77 -30.61
CA ASN A 581 -45.82 91.71 -29.44
C ASN A 581 -46.76 90.50 -29.35
N ASP A 582 -46.81 89.65 -30.37
CA ASP A 582 -47.41 88.31 -30.24
C ASP A 582 -46.57 87.47 -29.26
N TYR A 583 -47.23 86.55 -28.54
CA TYR A 583 -46.56 85.74 -27.53
C TYR A 583 -47.19 84.36 -27.38
N PHE A 584 -46.42 83.43 -26.83
CA PHE A 584 -46.98 82.20 -26.25
C PHE A 584 -46.75 82.21 -24.74
N GLN A 585 -47.61 81.48 -24.03
CA GLN A 585 -47.55 81.30 -22.59
C GLN A 585 -47.80 79.83 -22.24
N TYR A 586 -47.03 79.30 -21.29
CA TYR A 586 -47.15 77.93 -20.83
C TYR A 586 -47.04 77.87 -19.31
N GLU A 587 -48.06 77.31 -18.66
CA GLU A 587 -48.07 77.03 -17.23
C GLU A 587 -47.49 75.65 -16.97
N PHE A 588 -46.49 75.55 -16.10
CA PHE A 588 -45.79 74.31 -15.80
C PHE A 588 -45.60 74.13 -14.30
N TRP A 589 -45.75 72.90 -13.82
CA TRP A 589 -45.37 72.54 -12.46
C TRP A 589 -43.97 71.91 -12.50
N GLY A 590 -43.00 72.47 -11.78
CA GLY A 590 -41.62 71.98 -11.84
C GLY A 590 -40.61 72.93 -11.18
N THR A 591 -39.33 72.62 -11.35
CA THR A 591 -38.20 73.39 -10.78
C THR A 591 -37.38 74.11 -11.86
N GLY A 592 -37.76 73.99 -13.13
CA GLY A 592 -37.12 74.68 -14.24
C GLY A 592 -37.83 74.47 -15.56
N ILE A 593 -37.54 75.32 -16.54
CA ILE A 593 -38.03 75.21 -17.92
C ILE A 593 -37.00 75.76 -18.91
N SER A 594 -36.93 75.15 -20.10
CA SER A 594 -36.13 75.63 -21.22
C SER A 594 -37.00 75.83 -22.46
N LEU A 595 -36.76 76.93 -23.16
CA LEU A 595 -37.36 77.28 -24.45
C LEU A 595 -36.39 76.88 -25.57
N VAL A 596 -36.85 75.98 -26.44
CA VAL A 596 -36.12 75.48 -27.60
C VAL A 596 -36.81 75.98 -28.88
N THR A 597 -36.00 76.52 -29.79
CA THR A 597 -36.45 77.04 -31.08
C THR A 597 -35.29 77.01 -32.08
N GLU A 598 -35.55 77.36 -33.35
CA GLU A 598 -34.47 77.54 -34.31
C GLU A 598 -33.82 78.93 -34.19
N LYS A 599 -32.55 79.00 -34.55
CA LYS A 599 -31.88 80.28 -34.82
C LYS A 599 -31.62 80.41 -36.32
N ASP A 600 -31.97 81.54 -36.92
CA ASP A 600 -31.79 81.81 -38.36
C ASP A 600 -31.70 83.32 -38.61
N THR A 601 -31.24 83.70 -39.81
CA THR A 601 -31.20 85.09 -40.26
C THR A 601 -32.55 85.78 -40.24
N SER A 602 -33.65 85.04 -40.42
CA SER A 602 -35.02 85.56 -40.38
C SER A 602 -35.61 85.70 -38.98
N GLN A 603 -34.95 85.17 -37.94
CA GLN A 603 -35.40 85.26 -36.55
C GLN A 603 -34.93 86.57 -35.89
N GLY A 604 -35.59 86.96 -34.80
CA GLY A 604 -35.23 88.17 -34.03
C GLY A 604 -35.13 87.95 -32.53
N ASP A 605 -35.41 88.99 -31.76
CA ASP A 605 -35.31 88.94 -30.31
C ASP A 605 -36.64 88.56 -29.67
N ILE A 606 -36.56 87.84 -28.54
CA ILE A 606 -37.69 87.36 -27.74
C ILE A 606 -37.52 87.86 -26.31
N ASP A 607 -38.52 88.59 -25.78
CA ASP A 607 -38.56 88.96 -24.37
C ASP A 607 -39.18 87.81 -23.56
N VAL A 608 -38.42 87.25 -22.60
CA VAL A 608 -38.85 86.10 -21.79
C VAL A 608 -39.23 86.53 -20.38
N TYR A 609 -40.40 86.10 -19.94
CA TYR A 609 -40.96 86.32 -18.62
C TYR A 609 -41.19 84.96 -17.93
N VAL A 610 -40.91 84.89 -16.63
CA VAL A 610 -41.28 83.74 -15.79
C VAL A 610 -42.05 84.28 -14.59
N ASP A 611 -43.24 83.73 -14.36
CA ASP A 611 -44.21 84.14 -13.33
C ASP A 611 -44.59 85.63 -13.45
N GLY A 612 -44.76 86.10 -14.69
CA GLY A 612 -45.07 87.49 -15.01
C GLY A 612 -43.91 88.47 -14.82
N VAL A 613 -42.74 88.01 -14.35
CA VAL A 613 -41.54 88.83 -14.16
C VAL A 613 -40.62 88.71 -15.37
N PHE A 614 -40.25 89.84 -15.96
CA PHE A 614 -39.26 89.88 -17.06
C PHE A 614 -37.93 89.29 -16.59
N LYS A 615 -37.37 88.37 -17.38
CA LYS A 615 -36.09 87.72 -17.09
C LYS A 615 -34.99 88.27 -18.00
N GLN A 616 -35.13 88.10 -19.31
CA GLN A 616 -34.17 88.63 -20.28
C GLN A 616 -34.74 88.67 -21.69
N THR A 617 -34.12 89.48 -22.54
CA THR A 617 -34.26 89.42 -23.99
C THR A 617 -33.28 88.37 -24.52
N VAL A 618 -33.75 87.40 -25.31
CA VAL A 618 -32.89 86.40 -25.98
C VAL A 618 -32.93 86.61 -27.48
N SER A 619 -31.76 86.64 -28.11
CA SER A 619 -31.67 86.75 -29.58
C SER A 619 -31.67 85.36 -30.21
N THR A 620 -32.64 85.13 -31.09
CA THR A 620 -32.71 83.91 -31.91
C THR A 620 -32.15 84.13 -33.32
N HIS A 621 -31.56 85.29 -33.61
CA HIS A 621 -30.83 85.52 -34.85
C HIS A 621 -29.52 84.68 -34.91
N HIS A 622 -29.23 84.12 -36.08
CA HIS A 622 -27.94 83.49 -36.40
C HIS A 622 -27.66 83.56 -37.91
N THR A 623 -26.41 83.60 -38.34
CA THR A 623 -26.04 83.75 -39.77
C THR A 623 -26.38 82.54 -40.64
N SER A 624 -26.72 81.41 -40.03
CA SER A 624 -27.18 80.18 -40.67
C SER A 624 -28.26 79.52 -39.81
N ARG A 625 -29.12 78.70 -40.42
CA ARG A 625 -30.16 77.97 -39.69
C ARG A 625 -29.56 76.93 -38.73
N LEU A 626 -30.00 76.97 -37.47
CA LEU A 626 -29.70 76.00 -36.44
C LEU A 626 -31.02 75.62 -35.76
N ALA A 627 -31.59 74.45 -36.06
CA ALA A 627 -32.79 73.96 -35.39
C ALA A 627 -32.47 73.43 -33.97
N GLY A 628 -33.51 73.26 -33.13
CA GLY A 628 -33.39 72.62 -31.81
C GLY A 628 -32.51 73.35 -30.79
N GLN A 629 -32.36 74.67 -30.89
CA GLN A 629 -31.49 75.44 -30.00
C GLN A 629 -32.24 75.87 -28.74
N THR A 630 -31.69 75.54 -27.56
CA THR A 630 -32.17 76.12 -26.30
C THR A 630 -31.76 77.59 -26.26
N VAL A 631 -32.72 78.50 -26.45
CA VAL A 631 -32.48 79.94 -26.47
C VAL A 631 -32.71 80.59 -25.11
N TYR A 632 -33.46 79.93 -24.23
CA TYR A 632 -33.63 80.32 -22.84
C TYR A 632 -33.74 79.09 -21.94
N SER A 633 -33.20 79.16 -20.74
CA SER A 633 -33.38 78.14 -19.71
C SER A 633 -33.36 78.78 -18.32
N ILE A 634 -34.20 78.28 -17.43
CA ILE A 634 -34.18 78.60 -16.00
C ILE A 634 -34.29 77.30 -15.20
N SER A 635 -33.49 77.21 -14.13
CA SER A 635 -33.46 76.07 -13.20
C SER A 635 -33.41 76.58 -11.76
N GLY A 636 -33.76 75.74 -10.79
CA GLY A 636 -33.74 76.09 -9.38
C GLY A 636 -34.92 76.97 -8.94
N LEU A 637 -36.03 76.95 -9.70
CA LEU A 637 -37.31 77.46 -9.23
C LEU A 637 -37.76 76.62 -8.03
N THR A 638 -38.46 77.26 -7.09
CA THR A 638 -39.12 76.56 -5.97
C THR A 638 -40.07 75.51 -6.54
N GLU A 639 -40.10 74.31 -5.99
CA GLU A 639 -41.05 73.28 -6.43
C GLU A 639 -42.49 73.81 -6.37
N GLY A 640 -43.14 73.97 -7.51
CA GLY A 640 -44.44 74.61 -7.59
C GLY A 640 -44.91 74.88 -9.02
N LEU A 641 -46.07 75.53 -9.12
CA LEU A 641 -46.66 75.97 -10.38
C LEU A 641 -46.01 77.29 -10.82
N HIS A 642 -45.56 77.35 -12.07
CA HIS A 642 -44.88 78.47 -12.69
C HIS A 642 -45.45 78.75 -14.07
N THR A 643 -45.16 79.93 -14.62
CA THR A 643 -45.60 80.30 -15.97
C THR A 643 -44.46 80.88 -16.78
N LEU A 644 -44.17 80.30 -17.94
CA LEU A 644 -43.27 80.87 -18.96
C LEU A 644 -44.11 81.69 -19.95
N LYS A 645 -43.71 82.93 -20.25
CA LYS A 645 -44.28 83.74 -21.33
C LYS A 645 -43.15 84.29 -22.19
N ALA A 646 -43.20 84.08 -23.50
CA ALA A 646 -42.18 84.54 -24.44
C ALA A 646 -42.84 85.43 -25.51
N VAL A 647 -42.36 86.66 -25.64
CA VAL A 647 -42.97 87.72 -26.46
C VAL A 647 -42.04 88.08 -27.61
N LYS A 648 -42.55 88.08 -28.85
CA LYS A 648 -41.78 88.49 -30.03
C LYS A 648 -41.47 89.98 -29.96
N LYS A 649 -40.18 90.34 -30.04
CA LYS A 649 -39.72 91.74 -29.99
C LYS A 649 -39.29 92.28 -31.35
N SER A 650 -38.57 91.47 -32.14
CA SER A 650 -38.02 91.86 -33.45
C SER A 650 -37.90 90.67 -34.42
N GLY A 651 -37.29 90.88 -35.59
CA GLY A 651 -37.09 89.86 -36.64
C GLY A 651 -38.32 89.59 -37.51
N THR A 652 -38.16 88.78 -38.55
CA THR A 652 -39.28 88.36 -39.40
C THR A 652 -40.14 87.33 -38.67
N PHE A 653 -39.53 86.36 -38.00
CA PHE A 653 -40.24 85.29 -37.29
C PHE A 653 -39.85 85.20 -35.80
N MET A 654 -40.79 84.72 -34.99
CA MET A 654 -40.52 84.04 -33.73
C MET A 654 -41.15 82.65 -33.83
N LEU A 655 -40.39 81.63 -33.46
CA LEU A 655 -40.83 80.22 -33.48
C LEU A 655 -40.83 79.63 -32.07
N LEU A 656 -41.73 78.69 -31.84
CA LEU A 656 -41.62 77.69 -30.79
C LEU A 656 -41.52 76.32 -31.45
N ASP A 657 -40.49 75.56 -31.05
CA ASP A 657 -40.24 74.17 -31.48
C ASP A 657 -40.51 73.23 -30.30
N GLN A 658 -39.88 73.49 -29.15
CA GLN A 658 -40.03 72.61 -27.99
C GLN A 658 -39.89 73.36 -26.67
N LEU A 659 -40.62 72.92 -25.64
CA LEU A 659 -40.38 73.29 -24.25
C LEU A 659 -39.82 72.07 -23.48
N LYS A 660 -38.82 72.29 -22.63
CA LYS A 660 -38.28 71.25 -21.73
C LYS A 660 -38.51 71.64 -20.28
N VAL A 661 -39.37 70.95 -19.56
CA VAL A 661 -39.67 71.22 -18.14
C VAL A 661 -38.88 70.28 -17.26
N THR A 662 -38.22 70.82 -16.24
CA THR A 662 -37.53 70.05 -15.19
C THR A 662 -38.47 69.82 -14.01
N LEU A 663 -38.64 68.56 -13.62
CA LEU A 663 -39.59 68.09 -12.62
C LEU A 663 -38.86 67.49 -11.40
N PRO A 664 -39.43 67.58 -10.18
CA PRO A 664 -38.95 66.82 -9.03
C PRO A 664 -39.26 65.32 -9.16
N ASP A 665 -38.67 64.50 -8.30
CA ASP A 665 -38.92 63.05 -8.24
C ASP A 665 -40.40 62.75 -7.95
N TYR A 666 -41.04 61.90 -8.76
CA TYR A 666 -42.45 61.48 -8.61
C TYR A 666 -42.68 60.30 -7.67
N ILE A 667 -41.65 59.50 -7.37
CA ILE A 667 -41.69 58.39 -6.41
C ILE A 667 -40.65 58.57 -5.31
N ILE A 668 -41.07 58.45 -4.04
CA ILE A 668 -40.20 58.53 -2.86
C ILE A 668 -40.51 57.37 -1.88
N PRO A 669 -39.51 56.55 -1.51
CA PRO A 669 -38.13 56.55 -2.01
C PRO A 669 -38.01 56.00 -3.44
N ALA A 670 -37.00 56.45 -4.20
CA ALA A 670 -36.67 55.95 -5.54
C ALA A 670 -35.78 54.69 -5.55
N ALA A 671 -35.52 54.12 -4.37
CA ALA A 671 -34.83 52.84 -4.22
C ALA A 671 -35.44 52.00 -3.08
N GLY A 672 -35.28 50.68 -3.15
CA GLY A 672 -35.70 49.72 -2.13
C GLY A 672 -34.82 48.47 -2.09
N THR A 673 -35.04 47.61 -1.09
CA THR A 673 -34.35 46.33 -0.95
C THR A 673 -35.36 45.22 -0.73
N PHE A 674 -35.07 44.03 -1.25
CA PHE A 674 -35.91 42.85 -1.09
C PHE A 674 -35.03 41.63 -0.76
N ASN A 675 -35.33 40.93 0.34
CA ASN A 675 -34.59 39.74 0.75
C ASN A 675 -35.35 38.48 0.33
N LYS A 676 -34.71 37.58 -0.44
CA LYS A 676 -35.35 36.34 -0.91
C LYS A 676 -35.58 35.31 0.22
N LYS A 677 -34.96 35.43 1.40
CA LYS A 677 -35.18 34.56 2.56
C LYS A 677 -36.64 34.63 3.00
N THR A 678 -37.37 33.51 2.96
CA THR A 678 -38.83 33.44 3.18
C THR A 678 -39.32 34.18 4.43
N ALA A 679 -38.57 34.08 5.54
CA ALA A 679 -38.90 34.77 6.80
C ALA A 679 -38.70 36.30 6.78
N ALA A 680 -37.96 36.83 5.80
CA ALA A 680 -37.62 38.25 5.65
C ALA A 680 -38.25 38.87 4.39
N GLN A 681 -39.04 38.13 3.63
CA GLN A 681 -39.73 38.65 2.44
C GLN A 681 -40.80 39.67 2.83
N ALA A 682 -40.63 40.91 2.39
CA ALA A 682 -41.57 41.99 2.60
C ALA A 682 -41.84 42.75 1.29
N ASP A 683 -43.05 43.30 1.14
CA ASP A 683 -43.39 44.16 0.01
C ASP A 683 -42.51 45.41 0.01
N VAL A 684 -42.10 45.88 -1.17
CA VAL A 684 -41.35 47.13 -1.33
C VAL A 684 -42.31 48.26 -1.65
N LYS A 685 -42.25 49.36 -0.88
CA LYS A 685 -43.19 50.48 -1.00
C LYS A 685 -42.49 51.76 -1.46
N THR A 686 -43.16 52.49 -2.34
CA THR A 686 -42.82 53.88 -2.68
C THR A 686 -44.08 54.74 -2.70
N THR A 687 -43.93 56.06 -2.58
CA THR A 687 -45.04 57.00 -2.48
C THR A 687 -44.98 58.01 -3.62
N LEU A 688 -46.12 58.24 -4.28
CA LEU A 688 -46.31 59.26 -5.30
C LEU A 688 -46.31 60.66 -4.65
N THR A 689 -45.49 61.58 -5.17
CA THR A 689 -45.40 62.96 -4.64
C THR A 689 -46.64 63.80 -4.97
N GLN A 690 -46.90 64.85 -4.18
CA GLN A 690 -48.14 65.63 -4.22
C GLN A 690 -48.12 66.64 -5.39
N GLY A 691 -49.08 66.53 -6.31
CA GLY A 691 -49.24 67.45 -7.45
C GLY A 691 -48.69 66.93 -8.79
N GLY A 692 -48.06 65.75 -8.80
CA GLY A 692 -47.57 65.10 -10.02
C GLY A 692 -48.67 64.46 -10.89
N PRO A 693 -48.37 64.18 -12.18
CA PRO A 693 -49.28 63.48 -13.09
C PRO A 693 -49.64 62.07 -12.60
N ALA A 694 -50.82 61.58 -12.97
CA ALA A 694 -51.30 60.26 -12.55
C ALA A 694 -50.40 59.12 -13.08
N LEU A 695 -50.11 58.13 -12.24
CA LEU A 695 -49.38 56.92 -12.65
C LEU A 695 -50.18 56.13 -13.69
N THR A 696 -49.60 55.89 -14.86
CA THR A 696 -50.22 55.16 -15.98
C THR A 696 -49.75 53.71 -16.09
N GLY A 697 -48.62 53.34 -15.48
CA GLY A 697 -48.17 51.95 -15.41
C GLY A 697 -46.79 51.76 -14.80
N ILE A 698 -46.42 50.50 -14.51
CA ILE A 698 -45.09 50.10 -14.05
C ILE A 698 -44.58 48.98 -14.97
N SER A 699 -43.30 48.99 -15.31
CA SER A 699 -42.66 47.98 -16.16
C SER A 699 -41.29 47.59 -15.63
N ASN A 700 -40.84 46.37 -15.93
CA ASN A 700 -39.46 45.91 -15.70
C ASN A 700 -38.84 45.65 -17.07
N GLY A 701 -37.95 46.53 -17.53
CA GLY A 701 -37.53 46.56 -18.94
C GLY A 701 -38.71 46.80 -19.87
N SER A 702 -38.90 45.93 -20.87
CA SER A 702 -40.04 45.99 -21.80
C SER A 702 -41.31 45.29 -21.29
N ALA A 703 -41.25 44.58 -20.17
CA ALA A 703 -42.38 43.83 -19.62
C ALA A 703 -43.24 44.71 -18.70
N ALA A 704 -44.52 44.87 -19.00
CA ALA A 704 -45.46 45.58 -18.13
C ALA A 704 -45.82 44.72 -16.90
N LEU A 705 -45.85 45.33 -15.72
CA LEU A 705 -46.32 44.68 -14.49
C LEU A 705 -47.84 44.75 -14.41
N SER A 706 -48.46 43.71 -13.85
CA SER A 706 -49.91 43.59 -13.69
C SER A 706 -50.38 44.20 -12.37
N SER A 707 -51.20 45.24 -12.43
CA SER A 707 -51.83 45.85 -11.25
C SER A 707 -52.76 44.84 -10.54
N GLY A 708 -52.65 44.73 -9.22
CA GLY A 708 -53.36 43.76 -8.37
C GLY A 708 -52.57 42.49 -8.08
N THR A 709 -51.66 42.10 -8.98
CA THR A 709 -50.85 40.88 -8.86
C THR A 709 -49.38 41.20 -8.58
N ASP A 710 -48.75 42.04 -9.39
CA ASP A 710 -47.32 42.37 -9.27
C ASP A 710 -47.08 43.62 -8.41
N TYR A 711 -48.04 44.54 -8.42
CA TYR A 711 -48.06 45.71 -7.55
C TYR A 711 -49.49 46.14 -7.21
N THR A 712 -49.66 46.94 -6.16
CA THR A 712 -50.94 47.57 -5.79
C THR A 712 -50.74 49.06 -5.55
N VAL A 713 -51.75 49.86 -5.85
CA VAL A 713 -51.77 51.31 -5.56
C VAL A 713 -52.90 51.57 -4.58
N SER A 714 -52.58 52.14 -3.42
CA SER A 714 -53.55 52.53 -2.39
C SER A 714 -53.28 53.97 -1.95
N GLY A 715 -54.21 54.87 -2.27
CA GLY A 715 -53.98 56.31 -2.15
C GLY A 715 -52.78 56.74 -2.97
N LYS A 716 -51.76 57.30 -2.30
CA LYS A 716 -50.48 57.71 -2.92
C LYS A 716 -49.39 56.65 -2.83
N THR A 717 -49.63 55.52 -2.17
CA THR A 717 -48.60 54.50 -1.96
C THR A 717 -48.69 53.42 -3.03
N VAL A 718 -47.58 53.19 -3.72
CA VAL A 718 -47.39 52.06 -4.63
C VAL A 718 -46.61 50.98 -3.89
N THR A 719 -47.19 49.78 -3.81
CA THR A 719 -46.60 48.61 -3.15
C THR A 719 -46.26 47.57 -4.22
N ILE A 720 -44.98 47.31 -4.44
CA ILE A 720 -44.50 46.20 -5.26
C ILE A 720 -44.55 44.92 -4.42
N LYS A 721 -45.22 43.89 -4.94
CA LYS A 721 -45.55 42.67 -4.20
C LYS A 721 -44.31 41.80 -4.01
N LYS A 722 -44.15 41.26 -2.79
CA LYS A 722 -43.07 40.33 -2.45
C LYS A 722 -43.09 39.08 -3.33
N GLU A 723 -44.26 38.62 -3.76
CA GLU A 723 -44.41 37.45 -4.63
C GLU A 723 -43.76 37.70 -6.00
N TYR A 724 -43.98 38.89 -6.57
CA TYR A 724 -43.31 39.32 -7.79
C TYR A 724 -41.79 39.46 -7.56
N LEU A 725 -41.36 40.10 -6.46
CA LEU A 725 -39.94 40.30 -6.17
C LEU A 725 -39.18 39.00 -5.87
N ALA A 726 -39.83 38.00 -5.29
CA ALA A 726 -39.27 36.66 -5.06
C ALA A 726 -38.96 35.93 -6.37
N SER A 727 -39.73 36.20 -7.44
CA SER A 727 -39.50 35.63 -8.77
C SER A 727 -38.32 36.28 -9.52
N GLN A 728 -37.89 37.47 -9.13
CA GLN A 728 -36.79 38.17 -9.81
C GLN A 728 -35.42 37.56 -9.46
N PRO A 729 -34.45 37.49 -10.37
CA PRO A 729 -33.09 37.01 -10.08
C PRO A 729 -32.42 37.79 -8.94
N ALA A 730 -31.50 37.15 -8.21
CA ALA A 730 -30.68 37.87 -7.24
C ALA A 730 -29.81 38.92 -7.96
N GLY A 731 -29.75 40.14 -7.43
CA GLY A 731 -29.15 41.30 -8.08
C GLY A 731 -30.11 42.50 -8.15
N LYS A 732 -29.75 43.53 -8.93
CA LYS A 732 -30.56 44.75 -9.06
C LYS A 732 -31.67 44.59 -10.08
N THR A 733 -32.91 44.85 -9.65
CA THR A 733 -34.10 44.98 -10.51
C THR A 733 -34.50 46.46 -10.61
N ARG A 734 -34.70 46.97 -11.83
CA ARG A 734 -35.07 48.38 -12.08
C ARG A 734 -36.50 48.46 -12.64
N LEU A 735 -37.43 49.03 -11.88
CA LEU A 735 -38.82 49.18 -12.29
C LEU A 735 -39.10 50.59 -12.81
N THR A 736 -39.57 50.72 -14.05
CA THR A 736 -39.93 52.00 -14.66
C THR A 736 -41.40 52.33 -14.43
N PHE A 737 -41.66 53.37 -13.66
CA PHE A 737 -42.94 54.02 -13.41
C PHE A 737 -43.21 55.01 -14.53
N SER A 738 -44.35 54.88 -15.22
CA SER A 738 -44.79 55.78 -16.28
C SER A 738 -45.97 56.61 -15.78
N PHE A 739 -45.98 57.90 -16.13
CA PHE A 739 -47.01 58.86 -15.71
C PHE A 739 -47.73 59.48 -16.90
N ALA A 740 -48.92 60.04 -16.66
CA ALA A 740 -49.67 60.81 -17.64
C ALA A 740 -48.82 61.99 -18.16
N GLY A 741 -48.87 62.29 -19.46
CA GLY A 741 -47.99 63.28 -20.09
C GLY A 741 -46.60 62.74 -20.49
N GLY A 742 -46.34 61.43 -20.33
CA GLY A 742 -45.17 60.76 -20.90
C GLY A 742 -43.92 60.72 -20.02
N ALA A 743 -43.98 61.28 -18.80
CA ALA A 743 -42.87 61.21 -17.85
C ALA A 743 -42.62 59.76 -17.39
N LYS A 744 -41.35 59.40 -17.17
CA LYS A 744 -40.93 58.09 -16.64
C LYS A 744 -39.92 58.28 -15.50
N GLN A 745 -40.02 57.45 -14.47
CA GLN A 745 -39.05 57.40 -13.37
C GLN A 745 -38.75 55.94 -12.99
N THR A 746 -37.55 55.67 -12.48
CA THR A 746 -37.14 54.31 -12.11
C THR A 746 -37.07 54.13 -10.59
N LEU A 747 -37.67 53.05 -10.08
CA LEU A 747 -37.46 52.50 -8.74
C LEU A 747 -36.43 51.39 -8.83
N SER A 748 -35.26 51.57 -8.21
CA SER A 748 -34.21 50.54 -8.16
C SER A 748 -34.37 49.65 -6.93
N ILE A 749 -34.47 48.33 -7.10
CA ILE A 749 -34.65 47.36 -6.01
C ILE A 749 -33.49 46.37 -5.98
N ASP A 750 -32.77 46.32 -4.86
CA ASP A 750 -31.75 45.30 -4.60
C ASP A 750 -32.41 44.00 -4.14
N VAL A 751 -32.42 42.98 -5.00
CA VAL A 751 -32.92 41.63 -4.69
C VAL A 751 -31.77 40.81 -4.11
N ILE A 752 -31.70 40.76 -2.78
CA ILE A 752 -30.65 40.06 -2.04
C ILE A 752 -30.94 38.56 -2.07
N GLY A 753 -30.15 37.83 -2.86
CA GLY A 753 -30.02 36.39 -2.75
C GLY A 753 -29.04 36.05 -1.64
N VAL A 754 -29.51 35.64 -0.48
CA VAL A 754 -28.65 35.00 0.51
C VAL A 754 -28.60 33.53 0.14
N THR A 755 -27.54 33.11 -0.54
CA THR A 755 -27.18 31.68 -0.56
C THR A 755 -26.60 31.40 0.81
N ALA A 756 -27.43 30.91 1.74
CA ALA A 756 -26.89 30.10 2.81
C ALA A 756 -26.32 28.85 2.15
N GLN A 757 -25.06 28.52 2.41
CA GLN A 757 -24.43 27.39 1.75
C GLN A 757 -25.10 26.11 2.29
N THR A 758 -25.72 25.35 1.39
CA THR A 758 -26.30 24.05 1.72
C THR A 758 -25.34 22.94 1.32
N VAL A 759 -25.10 21.98 2.22
CA VAL A 759 -24.32 20.77 1.98
C VAL A 759 -25.30 19.59 1.91
N SER A 760 -25.27 18.84 0.81
CA SER A 760 -26.01 17.57 0.72
C SER A 760 -25.16 16.45 1.33
N VAL A 761 -25.76 15.67 2.21
CA VAL A 761 -25.16 14.54 2.91
C VAL A 761 -25.89 13.31 2.41
N ASN A 762 -25.18 12.43 1.70
CA ASN A 762 -25.79 11.21 1.17
C ASN A 762 -26.14 10.24 2.31
N ASP A 763 -27.09 9.33 2.10
CA ASP A 763 -27.44 8.26 3.04
C ASP A 763 -26.24 7.38 3.42
N ASN A 764 -25.23 7.24 2.56
CA ASN A 764 -23.99 6.49 2.84
C ASN A 764 -22.84 7.32 3.44
N ASP A 765 -23.09 8.57 3.87
CA ASP A 765 -22.10 9.40 4.54
C ASP A 765 -21.70 8.78 5.90
N SER A 766 -20.39 8.64 6.13
CA SER A 766 -19.84 8.04 7.35
C SER A 766 -20.24 8.74 8.65
N GLY A 767 -20.73 9.98 8.59
CA GLY A 767 -21.27 10.72 9.73
C GLY A 767 -22.69 10.32 10.14
N ILE A 768 -23.39 9.53 9.32
CA ILE A 768 -24.71 9.00 9.65
C ILE A 768 -24.56 7.67 10.39
N VAL A 769 -25.09 7.62 11.62
CA VAL A 769 -25.03 6.44 12.47
C VAL A 769 -26.38 5.72 12.41
N TYR A 770 -26.41 4.56 11.76
CA TYR A 770 -27.57 3.68 11.71
C TYR A 770 -27.56 2.71 12.89
N THR A 771 -28.67 2.66 13.65
CA THR A 771 -28.84 1.73 14.78
C THR A 771 -30.06 0.84 14.54
N GLY A 772 -29.85 -0.47 14.62
CA GLY A 772 -30.85 -1.48 14.29
C GLY A 772 -30.46 -2.30 13.06
N ASN A 773 -31.44 -2.96 12.42
CA ASN A 773 -31.22 -3.77 11.23
C ASN A 773 -31.51 -2.96 9.96
N TRP A 774 -30.44 -2.40 9.39
CA TRP A 774 -30.51 -1.58 8.18
C TRP A 774 -29.94 -2.32 6.97
N GLY A 775 -30.66 -2.25 5.85
CA GLY A 775 -30.21 -2.64 4.53
C GLY A 775 -29.79 -1.43 3.69
N TYR A 776 -29.03 -1.68 2.64
CA TYR A 776 -28.59 -0.69 1.67
C TYR A 776 -28.95 -1.15 0.25
N SER A 777 -29.46 -0.25 -0.57
CA SER A 777 -29.90 -0.54 -1.94
C SER A 777 -29.39 0.54 -2.89
N TRP A 778 -28.70 0.12 -3.95
CA TRP A 778 -28.09 0.98 -4.97
C TRP A 778 -28.63 0.63 -6.37
N ASN A 779 -28.48 1.56 -7.33
CA ASN A 779 -28.98 1.44 -8.72
C ASN A 779 -30.49 1.19 -8.81
N ARG A 780 -31.28 1.92 -8.01
CA ARG A 780 -32.74 1.70 -7.94
C ARG A 780 -33.47 2.24 -9.18
N GLY A 781 -32.93 3.25 -9.85
CA GLY A 781 -33.55 3.93 -10.98
C GLY A 781 -34.82 4.72 -10.62
N LEU A 782 -35.00 5.07 -9.35
CA LEU A 782 -36.24 5.65 -8.82
C LEU A 782 -36.18 7.17 -8.57
N GLY A 783 -35.03 7.79 -8.85
CA GLY A 783 -34.82 9.24 -8.69
C GLY A 783 -34.26 9.66 -7.33
N ASP A 784 -33.68 8.71 -6.58
CA ASP A 784 -32.94 8.96 -5.35
C ASP A 784 -31.62 9.71 -5.64
N TYR A 785 -31.12 10.46 -4.67
CA TYR A 785 -29.81 11.10 -4.76
C TYR A 785 -28.72 10.02 -4.86
N ASN A 786 -27.81 10.14 -5.84
CA ASN A 786 -26.83 9.10 -6.20
C ASN A 786 -27.40 7.71 -6.56
N ASP A 787 -28.73 7.59 -6.72
CA ASP A 787 -29.45 6.35 -7.03
C ASP A 787 -29.29 5.25 -5.96
N ASP A 788 -29.07 5.64 -4.69
CA ASP A 788 -28.95 4.77 -3.53
C ASP A 788 -29.80 5.22 -2.31
N VAL A 789 -30.12 4.27 -1.42
CA VAL A 789 -30.84 4.49 -0.14
C VAL A 789 -30.45 3.46 0.93
N HIS A 790 -30.47 3.88 2.20
CA HIS A 790 -30.49 2.99 3.36
C HIS A 790 -31.92 2.82 3.85
N TYR A 791 -32.28 1.59 4.24
CA TYR A 791 -33.64 1.23 4.63
C TYR A 791 -33.71 0.31 5.84
N THR A 792 -34.81 0.36 6.58
CA THR A 792 -35.12 -0.62 7.62
C THR A 792 -36.59 -1.02 7.56
N GLU A 793 -36.85 -2.30 7.85
CA GLU A 793 -38.19 -2.86 8.00
C GLU A 793 -38.66 -2.89 9.46
N THR A 794 -37.77 -2.67 10.42
CA THR A 794 -38.03 -2.96 11.84
C THR A 794 -38.44 -1.69 12.59
N ASN A 795 -39.63 -1.69 13.20
CA ASN A 795 -40.06 -0.57 14.04
C ASN A 795 -39.16 -0.43 15.26
N GLY A 796 -38.72 0.78 15.57
CA GLY A 796 -37.76 1.08 16.64
C GLY A 796 -36.33 1.31 16.13
N ASP A 797 -35.99 0.88 14.91
CA ASP A 797 -34.73 1.22 14.26
C ASP A 797 -34.67 2.72 13.95
N TYR A 798 -33.46 3.28 13.98
CA TYR A 798 -33.27 4.72 13.79
C TYR A 798 -31.91 5.06 13.17
N PHE A 799 -31.79 6.27 12.63
CA PHE A 799 -30.50 6.86 12.28
C PHE A 799 -30.27 8.18 13.03
N GLU A 800 -29.01 8.51 13.27
CA GLU A 800 -28.56 9.76 13.89
C GLU A 800 -27.54 10.47 13.00
N TYR A 801 -27.61 11.80 12.93
CA TYR A 801 -26.63 12.62 12.22
C TYR A 801 -26.29 13.88 13.02
N ALA A 802 -25.01 14.03 13.34
CA ALA A 802 -24.47 15.23 14.00
C ALA A 802 -24.01 16.24 12.95
N PHE A 803 -24.48 17.48 13.03
CA PHE A 803 -24.14 18.54 12.09
C PHE A 803 -23.86 19.85 12.81
N SER A 804 -23.07 20.74 12.20
CA SER A 804 -22.92 22.11 12.66
C SER A 804 -23.52 23.05 11.63
N GLY A 805 -24.51 23.85 12.02
CA GLY A 805 -25.17 24.76 11.10
C GLY A 805 -26.51 25.29 11.61
N THR A 806 -27.11 26.15 10.82
CA THR A 806 -28.33 26.89 11.17
C THR A 806 -29.63 26.20 10.70
N GLY A 807 -29.52 25.03 10.06
CA GLY A 807 -30.68 24.21 9.68
C GLY A 807 -30.33 22.88 9.02
N ILE A 808 -31.31 21.97 9.00
CA ILE A 808 -31.23 20.66 8.35
C ILE A 808 -32.58 20.27 7.72
N ASP A 809 -32.54 19.69 6.52
CA ASP A 809 -33.69 19.05 5.86
C ASP A 809 -33.49 17.53 5.76
N LEU A 810 -34.57 16.77 5.95
CA LEU A 810 -34.66 15.32 5.78
C LEU A 810 -35.37 14.98 4.48
N ILE A 811 -34.64 14.39 3.54
CA ILE A 811 -35.16 13.96 2.24
C ILE A 811 -35.30 12.43 2.24
N THR A 812 -36.48 11.94 1.89
CA THR A 812 -36.79 10.51 1.79
C THR A 812 -37.87 10.26 0.74
N GLU A 813 -38.22 8.99 0.53
CA GLU A 813 -39.30 8.55 -0.34
C GLU A 813 -40.64 8.53 0.41
N LYS A 814 -41.74 8.86 -0.28
CA LYS A 814 -43.10 8.55 0.20
C LYS A 814 -43.77 7.54 -0.71
N ASP A 815 -44.28 6.44 -0.14
CA ASP A 815 -44.91 5.35 -0.90
C ASP A 815 -45.91 4.55 -0.04
N VAL A 816 -46.69 3.68 -0.67
CA VAL A 816 -47.67 2.82 0.02
C VAL A 816 -47.03 1.84 1.00
N SER A 817 -45.75 1.50 0.78
CA SER A 817 -44.99 0.61 1.67
C SER A 817 -44.39 1.33 2.88
N GLN A 818 -44.40 2.67 2.92
CA GLN A 818 -43.82 3.46 4.00
C GLN A 818 -44.84 3.70 5.14
N GLY A 819 -44.37 4.16 6.30
CA GLY A 819 -45.22 4.44 7.45
C GLY A 819 -44.84 5.70 8.21
N ASP A 820 -45.14 5.75 9.50
CA ASP A 820 -44.84 6.92 10.32
C ASP A 820 -43.41 6.85 10.87
N ILE A 821 -42.76 8.01 10.96
CA ILE A 821 -41.43 8.19 11.55
C ILE A 821 -41.48 9.24 12.67
N ASP A 822 -40.79 9.01 13.78
CA ASP A 822 -40.66 9.96 14.88
C ASP A 822 -39.34 10.74 14.75
N ILE A 823 -39.44 12.08 14.73
CA ILE A 823 -38.29 12.99 14.56
C ILE A 823 -37.89 13.57 15.92
N TYR A 824 -36.61 13.51 16.24
CA TYR A 824 -35.99 14.15 17.39
C TYR A 824 -34.85 15.07 16.89
N LEU A 825 -34.72 16.23 17.51
CA LEU A 825 -33.59 17.14 17.26
C LEU A 825 -33.01 17.57 18.60
N ASP A 826 -31.70 17.40 18.74
CA ASP A 826 -30.93 17.59 19.98
C ASP A 826 -31.50 16.78 21.15
N GLY A 827 -31.89 15.52 20.87
CA GLY A 827 -32.50 14.62 21.85
C GLY A 827 -33.95 14.95 22.23
N VAL A 828 -34.53 16.03 21.68
CA VAL A 828 -35.92 16.45 21.97
C VAL A 828 -36.85 16.00 20.87
N PHE A 829 -37.93 15.28 21.22
CA PHE A 829 -38.99 14.89 20.27
C PHE A 829 -39.61 16.13 19.63
N LYS A 830 -39.72 16.13 18.30
CA LYS A 830 -40.28 17.22 17.50
C LYS A 830 -41.66 16.87 16.98
N GLN A 831 -41.78 15.81 16.19
CA GLN A 831 -43.06 15.38 15.61
C GLN A 831 -43.00 13.95 15.05
N THR A 832 -44.18 13.35 14.87
CA THR A 832 -44.37 12.18 14.02
C THR A 832 -44.70 12.65 12.60
N VAL A 833 -44.01 12.11 11.59
CA VAL A 833 -44.23 12.40 10.17
C VAL A 833 -44.69 11.15 9.45
N SER A 834 -45.78 11.23 8.69
CA SER A 834 -46.21 10.12 7.85
C SER A 834 -45.49 10.16 6.50
N THR A 835 -44.74 9.10 6.20
CA THR A 835 -44.07 8.88 4.92
C THR A 835 -44.93 8.08 3.93
N TYR A 836 -46.19 7.78 4.27
CA TYR A 836 -47.13 7.14 3.35
C TYR A 836 -47.58 8.06 2.20
N ASN A 837 -47.69 7.51 0.98
CA ASN A 837 -48.41 8.13 -0.14
C ASN A 837 -48.98 7.05 -1.07
N ALA A 838 -50.15 7.28 -1.69
CA ALA A 838 -50.78 6.34 -2.62
C ALA A 838 -49.96 6.09 -3.90
N THR A 839 -49.09 7.03 -4.27
CA THR A 839 -48.15 6.92 -5.39
C THR A 839 -46.74 7.24 -4.90
N ARG A 840 -45.75 6.48 -5.36
CA ARG A 840 -44.34 6.67 -5.01
C ARG A 840 -43.83 8.06 -5.43
N LEU A 841 -43.23 8.77 -4.49
CA LEU A 841 -42.54 10.05 -4.69
C LEU A 841 -41.15 9.95 -4.07
N ALA A 842 -40.10 9.95 -4.89
CA ALA A 842 -38.71 10.05 -4.43
C ALA A 842 -38.29 11.51 -4.19
N GLY A 843 -37.24 11.72 -3.39
CA GLY A 843 -36.69 13.06 -3.13
C GLY A 843 -37.61 14.02 -2.36
N VAL A 844 -38.51 13.51 -1.52
CA VAL A 844 -39.48 14.32 -0.77
C VAL A 844 -38.86 14.83 0.52
N ASN A 845 -38.86 16.16 0.72
CA ASN A 845 -38.56 16.73 2.02
C ASN A 845 -39.73 16.46 2.98
N VAL A 846 -39.48 15.65 4.01
CA VAL A 846 -40.49 15.26 5.01
C VAL A 846 -40.30 15.98 6.34
N TYR A 847 -39.15 16.62 6.57
CA TYR A 847 -38.89 17.42 7.76
C TYR A 847 -37.83 18.49 7.52
N SER A 848 -38.09 19.71 8.02
CA SER A 848 -37.13 20.82 8.02
C SER A 848 -37.00 21.40 9.42
N ALA A 849 -35.76 21.62 9.86
CA ALA A 849 -35.44 22.45 11.00
C ALA A 849 -34.62 23.66 10.52
N THR A 850 -35.15 24.87 10.71
CA THR A 850 -34.50 26.12 10.26
C THR A 850 -34.38 27.11 11.39
N GLY A 851 -33.35 27.97 11.36
CA GLY A 851 -33.15 29.00 12.38
C GLY A 851 -32.58 28.45 13.68
N LEU A 852 -31.85 27.34 13.59
CA LEU A 852 -31.05 26.81 14.69
C LEU A 852 -29.90 27.77 14.99
N ALA A 853 -29.40 27.73 16.24
CA ALA A 853 -28.21 28.49 16.60
C ALA A 853 -27.03 28.02 15.74
N ASP A 854 -26.16 28.93 15.31
CA ASP A 854 -24.98 28.50 14.56
C ASP A 854 -24.04 27.73 15.49
N GLY A 855 -23.96 26.41 15.30
CA GLY A 855 -23.31 25.50 16.23
C GLY A 855 -23.73 24.03 16.03
N PRO A 856 -23.28 23.12 16.91
CA PRO A 856 -23.52 21.69 16.78
C PRO A 856 -24.96 21.31 17.16
N HIS A 857 -25.54 20.41 16.37
CA HIS A 857 -26.88 19.85 16.49
C HIS A 857 -26.89 18.35 16.13
N THR A 858 -27.91 17.62 16.56
CA THR A 858 -28.09 16.18 16.23
C THR A 858 -29.53 15.89 15.82
N LEU A 859 -29.74 15.37 14.60
CA LEU A 859 -31.01 14.84 14.13
C LEU A 859 -31.07 13.33 14.40
N LYS A 860 -32.16 12.85 15.00
CA LYS A 860 -32.47 11.41 15.17
C LYS A 860 -33.85 11.10 14.62
N VAL A 861 -33.97 10.05 13.82
CA VAL A 861 -35.22 9.66 13.15
C VAL A 861 -35.52 8.18 13.40
N VAL A 862 -36.67 7.89 14.00
CA VAL A 862 -37.04 6.54 14.46
C VAL A 862 -38.23 5.99 13.67
N LYS A 863 -38.11 4.75 13.17
CA LYS A 863 -39.22 4.08 12.46
C LYS A 863 -40.33 3.71 13.44
N LYS A 864 -41.57 4.12 13.15
CA LYS A 864 -42.74 3.87 14.01
C LYS A 864 -43.70 2.83 13.44
N SER A 865 -43.96 2.88 12.14
CA SER A 865 -44.90 1.98 11.46
C SER A 865 -44.55 1.80 9.97
N GLY A 866 -45.38 1.08 9.21
CA GLY A 866 -45.17 0.80 7.78
C GLY A 866 -44.23 -0.37 7.53
N THR A 867 -44.08 -0.76 6.25
CA THR A 867 -43.16 -1.83 5.86
C THR A 867 -41.72 -1.32 5.87
N PHE A 868 -41.47 -0.13 5.34
CA PHE A 868 -40.14 0.48 5.26
C PHE A 868 -40.06 1.86 5.93
N MET A 869 -38.85 2.23 6.36
CA MET A 869 -38.36 3.60 6.51
C MET A 869 -37.09 3.72 5.68
N LEU A 870 -36.95 4.81 4.93
CA LEU A 870 -35.82 5.08 4.04
C LEU A 870 -35.10 6.38 4.42
N LEU A 871 -33.80 6.47 4.15
CA LEU A 871 -33.07 7.73 4.03
C LEU A 871 -32.46 7.83 2.63
N ASP A 872 -32.70 8.96 1.97
CA ASP A 872 -32.14 9.31 0.65
C ASP A 872 -31.01 10.35 0.84
N ARG A 873 -31.31 11.53 1.40
CA ARG A 873 -30.26 12.47 1.81
C ARG A 873 -30.67 13.42 2.92
N LEU A 874 -29.68 14.08 3.52
CA LEU A 874 -29.87 15.25 4.37
C LEU A 874 -29.32 16.51 3.67
N ILE A 875 -29.87 17.68 4.00
CA ILE A 875 -29.35 18.97 3.51
C ILE A 875 -29.07 19.89 4.71
N VAL A 876 -27.80 20.24 4.96
CA VAL A 876 -27.36 21.09 6.09
C VAL A 876 -27.10 22.52 5.62
N THR A 877 -27.48 23.54 6.40
CA THR A 877 -27.32 24.98 6.07
C THR A 877 -26.27 25.70 6.96
N GLY A 878 -25.26 26.40 6.41
CA GLY A 878 -24.19 27.10 7.19
C GLY A 878 -23.64 28.45 6.65
N THR A 879 -22.73 29.11 7.41
CA THR A 879 -22.03 30.41 7.18
C THR A 879 -20.55 30.19 6.72
N PRO A 880 -19.86 31.12 6.01
CA PRO A 880 -18.55 30.84 5.38
C PRO A 880 -17.41 30.55 6.37
N ALA A 881 -16.56 29.57 6.04
CA ALA A 881 -15.42 29.15 6.85
C ALA A 881 -14.27 30.18 6.89
N VAL A 882 -13.50 30.18 7.99
CA VAL A 882 -12.14 30.78 8.05
C VAL A 882 -11.28 30.11 6.97
N GLN A 883 -10.63 30.89 6.11
CA GLN A 883 -9.86 30.34 5.00
C GLN A 883 -8.52 29.78 5.51
N ASN A 884 -8.22 28.52 5.20
CA ASN A 884 -6.98 27.86 5.62
C ASN A 884 -5.76 28.49 4.92
N SER A 885 -4.65 28.69 5.65
CA SER A 885 -3.34 28.96 5.04
C SER A 885 -2.88 27.77 4.17
N SER A 886 -1.89 27.95 3.29
CA SER A 886 -1.37 26.85 2.45
C SER A 886 0.16 26.86 2.32
N LEU A 887 0.72 25.70 1.95
CA LEU A 887 2.16 25.48 1.76
C LEU A 887 2.45 25.21 0.28
N SER A 888 3.57 25.74 -0.23
CA SER A 888 4.07 25.40 -1.57
C SER A 888 5.59 25.20 -1.57
N PRO A 889 6.10 23.99 -1.86
CA PRO A 889 5.34 22.74 -2.04
C PRO A 889 4.73 22.22 -0.71
N SER A 890 3.69 21.39 -0.77
CA SER A 890 3.10 20.68 0.38
C SER A 890 3.65 19.25 0.56
N ALA A 891 4.52 18.80 -0.34
CA ALA A 891 5.27 17.56 -0.23
C ALA A 891 6.66 17.71 -0.86
N VAL A 892 7.68 17.10 -0.24
CA VAL A 892 9.08 17.14 -0.66
C VAL A 892 9.77 15.79 -0.40
N SER A 893 10.93 15.56 -1.02
CA SER A 893 11.76 14.39 -0.73
C SER A 893 13.13 14.84 -0.23
N PHE A 894 13.69 14.09 0.72
CA PHE A 894 15.05 14.29 1.21
C PHE A 894 15.81 12.97 1.16
N ASP A 895 17.06 13.03 0.70
CA ASP A 895 17.96 11.89 0.62
C ASP A 895 19.09 12.07 1.63
N LYS A 896 19.27 11.10 2.53
CA LYS A 896 20.31 11.08 3.55
C LYS A 896 21.70 10.85 2.98
N ASN A 897 21.82 10.39 1.73
CA ASN A 897 23.12 10.28 1.08
C ASN A 897 23.85 11.63 1.06
N ALA A 898 25.03 11.70 1.69
CA ALA A 898 25.77 12.93 1.92
C ALA A 898 26.05 13.75 0.64
N SER A 899 26.18 13.10 -0.53
CA SER A 899 26.36 13.80 -1.81
C SER A 899 25.08 14.44 -2.36
N SER A 900 23.91 14.03 -1.86
CA SER A 900 22.58 14.42 -2.35
C SER A 900 21.82 15.34 -1.37
N GLN A 901 22.35 15.56 -0.17
CA GLN A 901 21.72 16.39 0.86
C GLN A 901 21.66 17.87 0.46
N ALA A 902 20.46 18.46 0.49
CA ALA A 902 20.24 19.88 0.26
C ALA A 902 19.18 20.45 1.22
N ASP A 903 19.27 21.75 1.52
CA ASP A 903 18.23 22.46 2.26
C ASP A 903 16.96 22.58 1.40
N ILE A 904 15.79 22.59 2.04
CA ILE A 904 14.50 22.58 1.33
C ILE A 904 13.68 23.82 1.71
N SER A 905 13.38 24.68 0.73
CA SER A 905 12.56 25.88 0.92
C SER A 905 11.07 25.65 0.65
N ILE A 906 10.24 26.11 1.58
CA ILE A 906 8.78 26.02 1.56
C ILE A 906 8.20 27.44 1.67
N THR A 907 7.31 27.79 0.75
CA THR A 907 6.64 29.11 0.74
C THR A 907 5.27 29.00 1.41
N LEU A 908 4.99 29.89 2.35
CA LEU A 908 3.72 29.99 3.08
C LEU A 908 2.78 31.00 2.40
N THR A 909 1.52 30.61 2.21
CA THR A 909 0.43 31.53 1.86
C THR A 909 -0.50 31.66 3.06
N MET A 910 -0.58 32.86 3.61
CA MET A 910 -1.17 33.11 4.93
C MET A 910 -2.70 33.23 4.96
N ASN A 911 -3.36 33.56 3.84
CA ASN A 911 -4.83 33.69 3.71
C ASN A 911 -5.54 34.46 4.86
N GLY A 912 -4.88 35.49 5.41
CA GLY A 912 -5.41 36.31 6.50
C GLY A 912 -5.08 35.83 7.92
N ASN A 913 -4.41 34.69 8.07
CA ASN A 913 -3.87 34.17 9.32
C ASN A 913 -2.39 34.54 9.50
N ASP A 914 -1.84 34.39 10.70
CA ASP A 914 -0.40 34.51 10.96
C ASP A 914 0.20 33.13 11.22
N TRP A 915 1.48 32.92 10.89
CA TRP A 915 2.19 31.67 11.22
C TRP A 915 2.54 31.62 12.70
N SER A 916 2.23 30.50 13.36
CA SER A 916 2.41 30.31 14.81
C SER A 916 3.50 29.29 15.16
N GLY A 917 3.92 28.42 14.22
CA GLY A 917 5.04 27.50 14.46
C GLY A 917 5.19 26.39 13.43
N LEU A 918 6.30 25.66 13.53
CA LEU A 918 6.58 24.43 12.79
C LEU A 918 6.86 23.30 13.78
N PHE A 919 6.21 22.16 13.59
CA PHE A 919 6.23 21.03 14.53
C PHE A 919 6.52 19.72 13.81
N ASN A 920 7.20 18.79 14.49
CA ASN A 920 7.24 17.38 14.15
C ASN A 920 6.52 16.58 15.24
N GLY A 921 5.33 16.08 14.94
CA GLY A 921 4.41 15.58 15.97
C GLY A 921 4.03 16.70 16.94
N THR A 922 4.27 16.49 18.24
CA THR A 922 4.04 17.49 19.30
C THR A 922 5.26 18.37 19.61
N VAL A 923 6.41 18.10 18.98
CA VAL A 923 7.67 18.80 19.24
C VAL A 923 7.80 20.01 18.33
N GLN A 924 7.98 21.20 18.90
CA GLN A 924 8.22 22.43 18.16
C GLN A 924 9.68 22.48 17.67
N LEU A 925 9.88 22.80 16.39
CA LEU A 925 11.20 22.92 15.79
C LEU A 925 11.83 24.29 16.07
N ALA A 926 13.15 24.33 16.20
CA ALA A 926 13.92 25.52 16.56
C ALA A 926 14.42 26.29 15.33
N GLU A 927 14.02 27.56 15.22
CA GLU A 927 14.53 28.48 14.19
C GLU A 927 16.04 28.76 14.39
N GLY A 928 16.81 28.74 13.30
CA GLY A 928 18.27 28.86 13.29
C GLY A 928 19.02 27.54 13.42
N THR A 929 18.35 26.46 13.85
CA THR A 929 18.94 25.10 13.96
C THR A 929 18.27 24.12 13.01
N ASP A 930 16.95 23.98 13.11
CA ASP A 930 16.16 23.02 12.31
C ASP A 930 15.68 23.61 10.98
N TYR A 931 15.41 24.92 10.98
CA TYR A 931 15.03 25.69 9.79
C TYR A 931 15.44 27.15 9.92
N THR A 932 15.40 27.90 8.82
CA THR A 932 15.55 29.37 8.81
C THR A 932 14.33 30.02 8.16
N ARG A 933 14.02 31.27 8.53
CA ARG A 933 12.88 32.01 7.98
C ARG A 933 13.33 33.30 7.30
N ALA A 934 12.79 33.55 6.11
CA ALA A 934 12.91 34.82 5.40
C ALA A 934 11.54 35.25 4.87
N GLY A 935 10.85 36.14 5.60
CA GLY A 935 9.49 36.57 5.28
C GLY A 935 8.50 35.40 5.35
N ASN A 936 7.95 35.04 4.19
CA ASN A 936 7.00 33.93 4.01
C ASN A 936 7.66 32.63 3.53
N VAL A 937 8.99 32.56 3.48
CA VAL A 937 9.72 31.34 3.10
C VAL A 937 10.38 30.72 4.32
N ILE A 938 10.15 29.42 4.51
CA ILE A 938 10.74 28.57 5.54
C ILE A 938 11.70 27.60 4.86
N THR A 939 12.98 27.65 5.20
CA THR A 939 14.01 26.74 4.65
C THR A 939 14.40 25.72 5.71
N LEU A 940 13.99 24.47 5.52
CA LEU A 940 14.38 23.34 6.37
C LEU A 940 15.86 23.01 6.16
N SER A 941 16.59 22.87 7.26
CA SER A 941 18.01 22.53 7.26
C SER A 941 18.22 21.07 6.84
N LYS A 942 19.15 20.82 5.93
CA LYS A 942 19.56 19.47 5.53
C LYS A 942 20.03 18.61 6.70
N ASN A 943 20.64 19.22 7.72
CA ASN A 943 21.10 18.50 8.91
C ASN A 943 19.92 17.98 9.74
N TYR A 944 18.85 18.79 9.86
CA TYR A 944 17.62 18.36 10.50
C TYR A 944 16.92 17.28 9.66
N LEU A 945 16.79 17.50 8.35
CA LEU A 945 16.18 16.52 7.45
C LEU A 945 16.91 15.17 7.45
N ALA A 946 18.24 15.16 7.59
CA ALA A 946 19.04 13.95 7.72
C ALA A 946 18.80 13.18 9.04
N SER A 947 18.37 13.88 10.09
CA SER A 947 18.05 13.27 11.39
C SER A 947 16.69 12.58 11.44
N LEU A 948 15.78 12.88 10.51
CA LEU A 948 14.46 12.26 10.45
C LEU A 948 14.58 10.75 10.15
N PRO A 949 13.74 9.88 10.72
CA PRO A 949 13.72 8.46 10.34
C PRO A 949 13.39 8.28 8.85
N GLU A 950 13.88 7.20 8.24
CA GLU A 950 13.51 6.84 6.86
C GLU A 950 12.01 6.55 6.78
N GLY A 951 11.38 6.90 5.66
CA GLY A 951 9.94 6.83 5.45
C GLY A 951 9.29 8.20 5.29
N MET A 952 7.98 8.27 5.52
CA MET A 952 7.19 9.50 5.36
C MET A 952 7.11 10.26 6.68
N ALA A 953 7.85 11.36 6.79
CA ALA A 953 7.71 12.30 7.88
C ALA A 953 6.63 13.34 7.56
N SER A 954 5.84 13.74 8.55
CA SER A 954 4.82 14.79 8.40
C SER A 954 5.15 15.93 9.35
N LEU A 955 5.54 17.08 8.79
CA LEU A 955 5.79 18.30 9.56
C LEU A 955 4.55 19.19 9.54
N THR A 956 4.13 19.67 10.70
CA THR A 956 2.92 20.48 10.86
C THR A 956 3.28 21.96 10.94
N PHE A 957 2.77 22.75 10.00
CA PHE A 957 2.80 24.21 10.01
C PHE A 957 1.51 24.72 10.65
N ALA A 958 1.66 25.37 11.80
CA ALA A 958 0.56 25.94 12.56
C ALA A 958 0.36 27.43 12.20
N PHE A 959 -0.89 27.88 12.29
CA PHE A 959 -1.31 29.26 12.03
C PHE A 959 -2.23 29.76 13.16
N THR A 960 -2.46 31.08 13.24
CA THR A 960 -3.33 31.71 14.25
C THR A 960 -4.83 31.51 14.00
N GLY A 961 -5.20 30.95 12.84
CA GLY A 961 -6.56 30.61 12.43
C GLY A 961 -6.57 29.64 11.24
N GLY A 962 -7.72 29.00 10.98
CA GLY A 962 -7.85 27.95 9.96
C GLY A 962 -7.24 26.60 10.38
N ALA A 963 -7.33 25.59 9.51
CA ALA A 963 -6.74 24.27 9.73
C ALA A 963 -5.21 24.29 9.57
N GLU A 964 -4.52 23.54 10.43
CA GLU A 964 -3.08 23.29 10.31
C GLU A 964 -2.72 22.69 8.95
N GLN A 965 -1.54 23.03 8.43
CA GLN A 965 -1.06 22.51 7.15
C GLN A 965 0.07 21.52 7.37
N LYS A 966 0.04 20.40 6.65
CA LYS A 966 1.06 19.36 6.75
C LYS A 966 1.97 19.39 5.53
N LEU A 967 3.28 19.45 5.77
CA LEU A 967 4.31 19.15 4.78
C LEU A 967 4.69 17.68 4.92
N THR A 968 4.52 16.94 3.83
CA THR A 968 4.98 15.56 3.77
C THR A 968 6.43 15.52 3.27
N VAL A 969 7.33 14.89 4.01
CA VAL A 969 8.74 14.71 3.65
C VAL A 969 9.01 13.23 3.46
N ALA A 970 9.27 12.80 2.22
CA ALA A 970 9.74 11.45 1.93
C ALA A 970 11.24 11.39 2.20
N VAL A 971 11.62 10.86 3.36
CA VAL A 971 13.02 10.71 3.79
C VAL A 971 13.49 9.32 3.39
N ARG A 972 14.57 9.26 2.61
CA ARG A 972 15.22 8.00 2.22
C ARG A 972 16.71 8.09 2.42
N ASP A 973 17.38 6.96 2.52
CA ASP A 973 18.83 6.90 2.51
C ASP A 973 19.31 6.11 1.28
N THR A 974 19.70 6.79 0.21
CA THR A 974 20.25 6.08 -0.97
C THR A 974 21.71 5.66 -0.78
N SER A 975 22.38 6.07 0.30
CA SER A 975 23.72 5.56 0.63
C SER A 975 23.69 4.07 1.04
N ARG A 976 22.48 3.57 1.31
CA ARG A 976 22.20 2.25 1.86
C ARG A 976 21.83 1.17 0.84
N GLY A 977 21.67 1.49 -0.46
CA GLY A 977 21.47 0.48 -1.51
C GLY A 977 20.27 -0.46 -1.31
N ARG A 978 20.26 -1.59 -2.02
CA ARG A 978 19.20 -2.62 -1.94
C ARG A 978 19.60 -3.67 -0.91
N PHE A 979 18.88 -3.81 0.21
CA PHE A 979 19.19 -4.84 1.19
C PHE A 979 18.45 -6.17 0.95
N VAL A 980 19.16 -7.28 1.12
CA VAL A 980 18.60 -8.63 1.22
C VAL A 980 18.71 -9.06 2.68
N PRO A 981 17.59 -9.26 3.40
CA PRO A 981 17.63 -9.77 4.76
C PRO A 981 18.00 -11.25 4.76
N ILE A 982 18.81 -11.64 5.75
CA ILE A 982 19.24 -13.00 6.03
C ILE A 982 18.88 -13.27 7.49
N ASN A 983 18.15 -14.36 7.73
CA ASN A 983 17.77 -14.72 9.10
C ASN A 983 18.96 -15.35 9.84
N ASN A 984 18.93 -15.31 11.16
CA ASN A 984 19.88 -16.02 12.04
C ASN A 984 19.96 -17.53 11.81
N ASP A 985 18.95 -18.18 11.22
CA ASP A 985 18.97 -19.63 10.94
C ASP A 985 19.31 -19.98 9.49
N GLU A 986 19.75 -18.99 8.71
CA GLU A 986 20.24 -19.21 7.35
C GLU A 986 21.39 -20.26 7.36
N PRO A 987 21.29 -21.36 6.59
CA PRO A 987 22.28 -22.44 6.61
C PRO A 987 23.72 -22.00 6.29
N GLY A 988 23.89 -20.85 5.63
CA GLY A 988 25.19 -20.27 5.34
C GLY A 988 25.87 -19.59 6.55
N ILE A 989 25.18 -19.41 7.67
CA ILE A 989 25.75 -18.85 8.90
C ILE A 989 26.38 -19.98 9.70
N VAL A 990 27.69 -19.91 9.87
CA VAL A 990 28.47 -20.89 10.63
C VAL A 990 28.63 -20.40 12.06
N TYR A 991 28.03 -21.13 13.00
CA TYR A 991 28.13 -20.86 14.42
C TYR A 991 29.22 -21.73 15.06
N MET A 992 30.13 -21.11 15.80
CA MET A 992 31.24 -21.77 16.48
C MET A 992 31.18 -21.48 17.98
N GLY A 993 31.12 -22.55 18.77
CA GLY A 993 30.94 -22.50 20.23
C GLY A 993 29.55 -22.97 20.67
N GLY A 994 29.16 -22.63 21.91
CA GLY A 994 27.90 -23.04 22.53
C GLY A 994 26.72 -22.14 22.16
N TRP A 995 26.30 -22.20 20.89
CA TRP A 995 25.14 -21.44 20.41
C TRP A 995 23.82 -22.16 20.67
N GLN A 996 22.78 -21.38 20.97
CA GLN A 996 21.43 -21.82 21.27
C GLN A 996 20.42 -20.99 20.46
N ASN A 997 19.33 -21.61 20.05
CA ASN A 997 18.26 -20.94 19.31
C ASN A 997 17.08 -20.60 20.23
N SER A 998 16.52 -19.41 20.09
CA SER A 998 15.33 -18.96 20.81
C SER A 998 14.27 -18.51 19.81
N ARG A 999 13.17 -19.28 19.67
CA ARG A 999 12.06 -19.00 18.75
C ARG A 999 10.79 -18.58 19.49
N ASN A 1000 9.86 -17.94 18.78
CA ASN A 1000 8.56 -17.47 19.28
C ASN A 1000 8.71 -16.51 20.47
N ARG A 1001 9.69 -15.61 20.41
CA ARG A 1001 10.04 -14.73 21.54
C ARG A 1001 8.94 -13.69 21.79
N GLY A 1002 8.15 -13.35 20.77
CA GLY A 1002 7.02 -12.43 20.87
C GLY A 1002 7.42 -10.97 21.13
N ILE A 1003 8.68 -10.61 20.87
CA ILE A 1003 9.23 -9.29 21.21
C ILE A 1003 9.68 -8.48 19.99
N GLY A 1004 9.45 -8.98 18.77
CA GLY A 1004 9.64 -8.22 17.53
C GLY A 1004 10.97 -8.46 16.82
N ASP A 1005 11.65 -9.57 17.13
CA ASP A 1005 12.81 -10.05 16.38
C ASP A 1005 12.42 -10.40 14.94
N TYR A 1006 13.40 -10.46 14.05
CA TYR A 1006 13.18 -10.85 12.66
C TYR A 1006 12.78 -12.31 12.70
N LYS A 1007 11.65 -12.64 12.05
CA LYS A 1007 11.12 -14.01 12.02
C LYS A 1007 10.75 -14.58 13.41
N ASP A 1008 10.70 -13.70 14.41
CA ASP A 1008 10.42 -14.00 15.82
C ASP A 1008 11.38 -15.03 16.45
N ASP A 1009 12.62 -15.09 15.95
CA ASP A 1009 13.68 -15.90 16.51
C ASP A 1009 15.04 -15.20 16.61
N ALA A 1010 15.93 -15.76 17.44
CA ALA A 1010 17.28 -15.26 17.62
C ALA A 1010 18.22 -16.40 18.04
N GLN A 1011 19.42 -16.42 17.46
CA GLN A 1011 20.51 -17.31 17.87
C GLN A 1011 21.36 -16.57 18.91
N TYR A 1012 21.76 -17.25 19.98
CA TYR A 1012 22.51 -16.63 21.06
C TYR A 1012 23.62 -17.52 21.62
N THR A 1013 24.63 -16.89 22.21
CA THR A 1013 25.68 -17.58 22.98
C THR A 1013 25.97 -16.84 24.28
N GLU A 1014 26.35 -17.60 25.30
CA GLU A 1014 26.75 -17.11 26.62
C GLU A 1014 28.28 -17.04 26.80
N ALA A 1015 29.06 -17.84 26.05
CA ALA A 1015 30.49 -17.98 26.28
C ALA A 1015 31.31 -16.93 25.51
N ASN A 1016 32.23 -16.25 26.19
CA ASN A 1016 33.16 -15.33 25.52
C ASN A 1016 34.13 -16.13 24.63
N GLY A 1017 34.38 -15.64 23.42
CA GLY A 1017 35.18 -16.34 22.42
C GLY A 1017 34.35 -17.06 21.36
N ASP A 1018 33.08 -17.35 21.65
CA ASP A 1018 32.13 -17.87 20.66
C ASP A 1018 31.89 -16.84 19.55
N TYR A 1019 31.66 -17.32 18.34
CA TYR A 1019 31.49 -16.45 17.18
C TYR A 1019 30.57 -17.06 16.14
N PHE A 1020 30.09 -16.22 15.23
CA PHE A 1020 29.51 -16.67 13.98
C PHE A 1020 30.26 -16.08 12.78
N GLU A 1021 30.23 -16.79 11.67
CA GLU A 1021 30.73 -16.35 10.37
C GLU A 1021 29.63 -16.43 9.32
N TYR A 1022 29.58 -15.44 8.43
CA TYR A 1022 28.70 -15.45 7.27
C TYR A 1022 29.41 -14.91 6.05
N THR A 1023 29.48 -15.71 4.99
CA THR A 1023 30.03 -15.28 3.71
C THR A 1023 28.89 -14.82 2.81
N PHE A 1024 28.99 -13.60 2.30
CA PHE A 1024 27.96 -12.93 1.52
C PHE A 1024 28.54 -12.32 0.25
N LYS A 1025 27.70 -12.13 -0.77
CA LYS A 1025 28.05 -11.35 -1.97
C LYS A 1025 27.29 -10.03 -1.95
N GLY A 1026 27.99 -8.91 -2.04
CA GLY A 1026 27.38 -7.58 -2.04
C GLY A 1026 28.41 -6.48 -1.88
N ILE A 1027 27.92 -5.26 -1.69
CA ILE A 1027 28.72 -4.04 -1.49
C ILE A 1027 28.71 -3.58 -0.02
N GLY A 1028 28.11 -4.37 0.88
CA GLY A 1028 27.97 -4.05 2.30
C GLY A 1028 27.13 -5.07 3.06
N ILE A 1029 27.15 -4.96 4.39
CA ILE A 1029 26.38 -5.81 5.32
C ILE A 1029 26.03 -5.02 6.58
N GLU A 1030 24.85 -5.26 7.14
CA GLU A 1030 24.47 -4.82 8.47
C GLU A 1030 24.26 -6.02 9.40
N LEU A 1031 24.76 -5.90 10.62
CA LEU A 1031 24.44 -6.80 11.73
C LEU A 1031 23.30 -6.19 12.53
N VAL A 1032 22.17 -6.86 12.57
CA VAL A 1032 20.95 -6.46 13.27
C VAL A 1032 20.71 -7.40 14.44
N THR A 1033 20.51 -6.83 15.62
CA THR A 1033 20.27 -7.60 16.86
C THR A 1033 19.53 -6.73 17.89
N GLU A 1034 19.18 -7.33 19.03
CA GLU A 1034 18.66 -6.58 20.16
C GLU A 1034 19.77 -5.89 20.95
N LYS A 1035 19.44 -4.76 21.57
CA LYS A 1035 20.25 -4.14 22.62
C LYS A 1035 19.54 -4.26 23.95
N ASP A 1036 20.21 -4.79 24.97
CA ASP A 1036 19.66 -4.98 26.32
C ASP A 1036 20.78 -4.97 27.39
N MET A 1037 20.43 -4.80 28.66
CA MET A 1037 21.41 -4.77 29.75
C MET A 1037 22.17 -6.09 29.94
N SER A 1038 21.59 -7.20 29.50
CA SER A 1038 22.22 -8.53 29.53
C SER A 1038 23.22 -8.77 28.39
N GLN A 1039 23.20 -7.92 27.36
CA GLN A 1039 24.11 -8.02 26.22
C GLN A 1039 25.52 -7.52 26.56
N GLY A 1040 26.46 -7.66 25.62
CA GLY A 1040 27.84 -7.20 25.77
C GLY A 1040 28.48 -6.63 24.52
N ASP A 1041 29.80 -6.64 24.52
CA ASP A 1041 30.61 -6.17 23.40
C ASP A 1041 30.90 -7.30 22.41
N ILE A 1042 30.93 -6.93 21.13
CA ILE A 1042 31.16 -7.83 20.00
C ILE A 1042 32.33 -7.29 19.17
N ASP A 1043 33.36 -8.10 18.93
CA ASP A 1043 34.44 -7.77 18.00
C ASP A 1043 34.04 -8.18 16.58
N ILE A 1044 34.04 -7.22 15.64
CA ILE A 1044 33.60 -7.41 14.25
C ILE A 1044 34.80 -7.43 13.30
N TYR A 1045 34.82 -8.39 12.39
CA TYR A 1045 35.80 -8.54 11.32
C TYR A 1045 35.07 -8.65 9.98
N ILE A 1046 35.66 -8.05 8.94
CA ILE A 1046 35.27 -8.23 7.53
C ILE A 1046 36.50 -8.77 6.80
N ASP A 1047 36.35 -9.88 6.10
CA ASP A 1047 37.42 -10.57 5.34
C ASP A 1047 38.65 -10.88 6.20
N GLY A 1048 38.40 -11.31 7.45
CA GLY A 1048 39.45 -11.58 8.44
C GLY A 1048 40.14 -10.34 9.02
N VAL A 1049 39.78 -9.13 8.57
CA VAL A 1049 40.33 -7.85 9.06
C VAL A 1049 39.42 -7.26 10.13
N PHE A 1050 39.98 -7.00 11.31
CA PHE A 1050 39.27 -6.35 12.41
C PHE A 1050 38.77 -4.96 12.01
N GLN A 1051 37.49 -4.71 12.26
CA GLN A 1051 36.84 -3.43 11.96
C GLN A 1051 36.70 -2.60 13.24
N GLN A 1052 35.92 -3.09 14.20
CA GLN A 1052 35.66 -2.40 15.46
C GLN A 1052 35.03 -3.34 16.50
N THR A 1053 35.04 -2.89 17.76
CA THR A 1053 34.22 -3.47 18.83
C THR A 1053 32.91 -2.67 18.93
N VAL A 1054 31.77 -3.35 18.82
CA VAL A 1054 30.44 -2.73 18.98
C VAL A 1054 29.79 -3.17 20.28
N SER A 1055 29.15 -2.24 20.99
CA SER A 1055 28.44 -2.53 22.23
C SER A 1055 26.95 -2.68 21.98
N THR A 1056 26.42 -3.82 22.39
CA THR A 1056 24.98 -4.14 22.31
C THR A 1056 24.26 -3.92 23.64
N GLN A 1057 24.92 -3.31 24.64
CA GLN A 1057 24.25 -2.91 25.87
C GLN A 1057 23.31 -1.72 25.70
N SER A 1058 22.19 -1.76 26.42
CA SER A 1058 21.22 -0.66 26.57
C SER A 1058 20.48 -0.76 27.90
N SER A 1059 20.07 0.37 28.48
CA SER A 1059 19.28 0.38 29.72
C SER A 1059 17.85 -0.16 29.55
N ASN A 1060 17.34 -0.13 28.33
CA ASN A 1060 16.05 -0.69 27.93
C ASN A 1060 16.26 -1.64 26.76
N ARG A 1061 15.48 -2.71 26.68
CA ARG A 1061 15.49 -3.62 25.52
C ARG A 1061 15.02 -2.89 24.26
N LEU A 1062 15.84 -2.92 23.22
CA LEU A 1062 15.57 -2.38 21.89
C LEU A 1062 15.82 -3.48 20.88
N VAL A 1063 14.77 -3.97 20.21
CA VAL A 1063 14.90 -5.02 19.17
C VAL A 1063 15.22 -4.41 17.80
N GLN A 1064 15.69 -5.22 16.85
CA GLN A 1064 15.92 -4.81 15.46
C GLN A 1064 16.90 -3.64 15.26
N GLN A 1065 17.95 -3.58 16.08
CA GLN A 1065 18.95 -2.52 16.01
C GLN A 1065 20.10 -2.92 15.09
N ALA A 1066 20.39 -2.11 14.07
CA ALA A 1066 21.63 -2.25 13.32
C ALA A 1066 22.81 -1.82 14.20
N VAL A 1067 23.49 -2.78 14.80
CA VAL A 1067 24.60 -2.54 15.74
C VAL A 1067 25.94 -2.39 15.03
N PHE A 1068 26.04 -2.88 13.80
CA PHE A 1068 27.19 -2.69 12.92
C PHE A 1068 26.74 -2.55 11.46
N VAL A 1069 27.45 -1.70 10.71
CA VAL A 1069 27.26 -1.48 9.27
C VAL A 1069 28.64 -1.45 8.60
N ALA A 1070 28.86 -2.31 7.62
CA ALA A 1070 29.94 -2.20 6.65
C ALA A 1070 29.32 -1.80 5.29
N ALA A 1071 29.76 -0.68 4.73
CA ALA A 1071 29.25 -0.17 3.45
C ALA A 1071 30.42 0.23 2.55
N GLY A 1072 30.17 0.31 1.23
CA GLY A 1072 31.19 0.69 0.25
C GLY A 1072 32.26 -0.38 0.03
N LEU A 1073 31.95 -1.64 0.34
CA LEU A 1073 32.77 -2.77 -0.07
C LEU A 1073 32.76 -2.87 -1.60
N THR A 1074 33.82 -3.45 -2.17
CA THR A 1074 33.84 -3.78 -3.60
C THR A 1074 32.72 -4.78 -3.91
N ASP A 1075 32.04 -4.65 -5.04
CA ASP A 1075 31.03 -5.65 -5.41
C ASP A 1075 31.70 -7.03 -5.59
N GLY A 1076 31.41 -7.95 -4.68
CA GLY A 1076 32.13 -9.21 -4.58
C GLY A 1076 31.73 -10.01 -3.34
N THR A 1077 32.46 -11.11 -3.13
CA THR A 1077 32.27 -11.99 -1.97
C THR A 1077 33.09 -11.46 -0.78
N HIS A 1078 32.44 -11.41 0.38
CA HIS A 1078 32.99 -10.95 1.64
C HIS A 1078 32.57 -11.87 2.79
N THR A 1079 33.33 -11.89 3.88
CA THR A 1079 33.00 -12.68 5.08
C THR A 1079 32.90 -11.78 6.30
N LEU A 1080 31.74 -11.77 6.96
CA LEU A 1080 31.54 -11.19 8.28
C LEU A 1080 31.88 -12.24 9.35
N LYS A 1081 32.71 -11.87 10.32
CA LYS A 1081 32.90 -12.63 11.57
C LYS A 1081 32.59 -11.73 12.76
N ALA A 1082 31.75 -12.20 13.67
CA ALA A 1082 31.40 -11.48 14.89
C ALA A 1082 31.70 -12.35 16.12
N VAL A 1083 32.56 -11.87 17.01
CA VAL A 1083 33.09 -12.62 18.16
C VAL A 1083 32.60 -12.01 19.46
N LYS A 1084 31.98 -12.83 20.33
CA LYS A 1084 31.52 -12.40 21.66
C LYS A 1084 32.72 -12.06 22.54
N LYS A 1085 32.73 -10.85 23.09
CA LYS A 1085 33.82 -10.36 23.95
C LYS A 1085 33.43 -10.28 25.43
N SER A 1086 32.20 -9.85 25.72
CA SER A 1086 31.69 -9.63 27.08
C SER A 1086 30.17 -9.78 27.16
N GLY A 1087 29.56 -9.45 28.30
CA GLY A 1087 28.12 -9.57 28.54
C GLY A 1087 27.66 -10.98 28.89
N GLN A 1088 26.40 -11.13 29.31
CA GLN A 1088 25.81 -12.45 29.49
C GLN A 1088 25.50 -13.09 28.14
N TYR A 1089 24.97 -12.32 27.19
CA TYR A 1089 24.59 -12.82 25.87
C TYR A 1089 25.27 -12.02 24.74
N MET A 1090 25.46 -12.70 23.60
CA MET A 1090 25.53 -12.11 22.27
C MET A 1090 24.44 -12.76 21.45
N LEU A 1091 23.62 -11.97 20.75
CA LEU A 1091 22.60 -12.47 19.84
C LEU A 1091 22.89 -12.08 18.39
N LEU A 1092 22.52 -12.97 17.48
CA LEU A 1092 22.23 -12.65 16.10
C LEU A 1092 20.72 -12.82 15.87
N ASP A 1093 20.09 -11.76 15.37
CA ASP A 1093 18.70 -11.72 14.94
C ASP A 1093 18.65 -11.73 13.40
N GLN A 1094 19.26 -10.74 12.76
CA GLN A 1094 19.26 -10.61 11.30
C GLN A 1094 20.59 -10.08 10.76
N LEU A 1095 20.98 -10.53 9.57
CA LEU A 1095 21.95 -9.82 8.73
C LEU A 1095 21.22 -9.15 7.56
N ARG A 1096 21.70 -7.98 7.10
CA ARG A 1096 21.17 -7.33 5.89
C ARG A 1096 22.28 -7.09 4.89
N ILE A 1097 22.25 -7.78 3.76
CA ILE A 1097 23.29 -7.68 2.73
C ILE A 1097 22.96 -6.56 1.76
N GLN A 1098 23.82 -5.56 1.68
CA GLN A 1098 23.70 -4.47 0.72
C GLN A 1098 24.08 -4.97 -0.68
N GLN A 1099 23.15 -4.92 -1.61
CA GLN A 1099 23.31 -5.26 -3.02
C GLN A 1099 23.44 -3.99 -3.86
N SER A 1100 24.12 -4.13 -5.00
CA SER A 1100 24.15 -3.13 -6.06
C SER A 1100 22.73 -2.82 -6.58
N ASN A 1101 22.51 -1.57 -7.00
CA ASN A 1101 21.25 -1.14 -7.61
C ASN A 1101 21.04 -1.85 -8.96
N LEU A 1102 19.79 -2.24 -9.23
CA LEU A 1102 19.37 -2.88 -10.49
C LEU A 1102 19.15 -1.87 -11.62
N PHE A 1103 18.96 -0.58 -11.30
CA PHE A 1103 18.93 0.52 -12.25
C PHE A 1103 19.30 1.88 -11.61
N GLY A 1104 19.63 2.86 -12.45
CA GLY A 1104 19.88 4.25 -12.07
C GLY A 1104 19.55 5.27 -13.17
N PRO A 1105 19.11 6.50 -12.83
CA PRO A 1105 18.79 6.96 -11.48
C PRO A 1105 17.55 6.25 -10.93
N ASP A 1106 17.47 6.10 -9.62
CA ASP A 1106 16.34 5.50 -8.89
C ASP A 1106 15.30 6.55 -8.46
N THR A 1107 15.49 7.80 -8.87
CA THR A 1107 14.65 8.94 -8.52
C THR A 1107 14.50 9.90 -9.70
N ALA A 1108 13.33 10.52 -9.80
CA ALA A 1108 13.02 11.49 -10.85
C ALA A 1108 11.99 12.53 -10.38
N SER A 1109 11.82 13.59 -11.17
CA SER A 1109 10.75 14.58 -11.00
C SER A 1109 9.93 14.72 -12.28
N PHE A 1110 8.66 15.06 -12.12
CA PHE A 1110 7.73 15.26 -13.22
C PHE A 1110 6.78 16.43 -12.92
N ASP A 1111 6.68 17.41 -13.81
CA ASP A 1111 5.73 18.52 -13.69
C ASP A 1111 4.54 18.33 -14.65
N LYS A 1112 3.33 18.35 -14.10
CA LYS A 1112 2.08 18.22 -14.87
C LYS A 1112 1.80 19.43 -15.77
N LYS A 1113 2.50 20.55 -15.62
CA LYS A 1113 2.34 21.75 -16.45
C LYS A 1113 2.56 21.44 -17.94
N PRO A 1114 1.56 21.72 -18.80
CA PRO A 1114 1.71 21.59 -20.25
C PRO A 1114 2.95 22.36 -20.76
N GLY A 1115 3.85 21.67 -21.46
CA GLY A 1115 5.13 22.20 -21.94
C GLY A 1115 6.34 21.93 -21.03
N GLN A 1116 6.14 21.42 -19.81
CA GLN A 1116 7.22 20.94 -18.92
C GLN A 1116 7.16 19.42 -18.67
N GLN A 1117 6.13 18.74 -19.17
CA GLN A 1117 6.00 17.27 -19.13
C GLN A 1117 7.09 16.59 -19.97
N ALA A 1118 7.86 15.69 -19.35
CA ALA A 1118 8.90 14.90 -20.01
C ALA A 1118 8.83 13.43 -19.55
N ASP A 1119 9.25 12.51 -20.44
CA ASP A 1119 9.40 11.10 -20.09
C ASP A 1119 10.51 10.93 -19.03
N VAL A 1120 10.35 9.95 -18.14
CA VAL A 1120 11.38 9.61 -17.14
C VAL A 1120 12.10 8.35 -17.59
N THR A 1121 13.43 8.42 -17.74
CA THR A 1121 14.24 7.28 -18.21
C THR A 1121 15.25 6.85 -17.16
N VAL A 1122 15.37 5.53 -16.98
CA VAL A 1122 16.37 4.89 -16.13
C VAL A 1122 17.23 3.92 -16.95
N THR A 1123 18.47 3.74 -16.54
CA THR A 1123 19.41 2.78 -17.12
C THR A 1123 19.49 1.54 -16.25
N LEU A 1124 19.20 0.38 -16.83
CA LEU A 1124 19.25 -0.91 -16.18
C LEU A 1124 20.70 -1.37 -16.01
N ALA A 1125 21.04 -1.86 -14.83
CA ALA A 1125 22.32 -2.45 -14.48
C ALA A 1125 22.38 -3.96 -14.79
N THR A 1126 21.22 -4.59 -15.00
CA THR A 1126 21.07 -5.98 -15.44
C THR A 1126 20.56 -6.06 -16.87
N ASP A 1127 20.63 -7.24 -17.47
CA ASP A 1127 20.09 -7.47 -18.80
C ASP A 1127 18.57 -7.25 -18.82
N ILE A 1128 18.07 -6.71 -19.92
CA ILE A 1128 16.66 -6.39 -20.06
C ILE A 1128 15.77 -7.62 -20.07
N ASP A 1129 16.26 -8.77 -20.52
CA ASP A 1129 15.49 -10.01 -20.52
C ASP A 1129 15.20 -10.52 -19.10
N ASN A 1130 15.86 -9.95 -18.09
CA ASN A 1130 15.54 -10.17 -16.69
C ASN A 1130 14.36 -9.31 -16.22
N LEU A 1131 13.93 -8.27 -16.94
CA LEU A 1131 12.80 -7.41 -16.53
C LEU A 1131 11.48 -8.20 -16.51
N ILE A 1132 10.84 -8.27 -15.35
CA ILE A 1132 9.50 -8.85 -15.18
C ILE A 1132 8.42 -7.81 -15.50
N GLY A 1133 8.63 -6.57 -15.07
CA GLY A 1133 7.71 -5.46 -15.36
C GLY A 1133 7.79 -4.32 -14.35
N VAL A 1134 6.87 -3.37 -14.51
CA VAL A 1134 6.74 -2.18 -13.65
C VAL A 1134 5.36 -2.18 -13.00
N LYS A 1135 5.29 -1.90 -11.69
CA LYS A 1135 4.05 -1.78 -10.93
C LYS A 1135 3.98 -0.45 -10.18
N ASN A 1136 2.77 0.07 -10.00
CA ASN A 1136 2.47 1.17 -9.09
C ASN A 1136 1.51 0.64 -8.02
N GLY A 1137 2.03 0.38 -6.82
CA GLY A 1137 1.33 -0.42 -5.81
C GLY A 1137 1.03 -1.83 -6.33
N ALA A 1138 -0.23 -2.27 -6.24
CA ALA A 1138 -0.68 -3.56 -6.75
C ALA A 1138 -0.90 -3.57 -8.28
N ALA A 1139 -1.01 -2.41 -8.93
CA ALA A 1139 -1.36 -2.30 -10.34
C ALA A 1139 -0.12 -2.48 -11.24
N ALA A 1140 -0.19 -3.37 -12.22
CA ALA A 1140 0.83 -3.52 -13.26
C ALA A 1140 0.66 -2.47 -14.36
N LEU A 1141 1.78 -1.87 -14.79
CA LEU A 1141 1.83 -0.94 -15.92
C LEU A 1141 1.93 -1.74 -17.23
N THR A 1142 1.36 -1.18 -18.30
CA THR A 1142 1.33 -1.78 -19.63
C THR A 1142 2.56 -1.34 -20.44
N ALA A 1143 3.38 -2.31 -20.85
CA ALA A 1143 4.51 -2.04 -21.75
C ALA A 1143 4.02 -1.51 -23.11
N GLY A 1144 4.74 -0.54 -23.68
CA GLY A 1144 4.39 0.19 -24.89
C GLY A 1144 3.46 1.39 -24.67
N THR A 1145 2.61 1.35 -23.65
CA THR A 1145 1.66 2.43 -23.32
C THR A 1145 2.13 3.29 -22.15
N ASP A 1146 2.39 2.66 -21.00
CA ASP A 1146 2.75 3.36 -19.76
C ASP A 1146 4.27 3.52 -19.63
N TYR A 1147 5.02 2.58 -20.19
CA TYR A 1147 6.48 2.64 -20.29
C TYR A 1147 6.96 1.94 -21.56
N THR A 1148 8.15 2.30 -22.04
CA THR A 1148 8.84 1.64 -23.15
C THR A 1148 10.23 1.19 -22.72
N VAL A 1149 10.76 0.21 -23.43
CA VAL A 1149 12.08 -0.34 -23.19
C VAL A 1149 12.87 -0.33 -24.50
N ALA A 1150 14.11 0.12 -24.46
CA ALA A 1150 15.02 0.11 -25.60
C ALA A 1150 16.47 -0.09 -25.14
N GLY A 1151 17.13 -1.16 -25.60
CA GLY A 1151 18.45 -1.53 -25.10
C GLY A 1151 18.40 -1.79 -23.59
N ASN A 1152 19.27 -1.13 -22.82
CA ASN A 1152 19.27 -1.17 -21.36
C ASN A 1152 18.53 0.03 -20.73
N GLN A 1153 17.66 0.71 -21.46
CA GLN A 1153 16.88 1.84 -20.93
C GLN A 1153 15.41 1.48 -20.77
N LEU A 1154 14.85 1.85 -19.62
CA LEU A 1154 13.42 1.81 -19.34
C LEU A 1154 12.92 3.26 -19.21
N THR A 1155 11.91 3.60 -20.01
CA THR A 1155 11.35 4.95 -20.10
C THR A 1155 9.88 4.94 -19.70
N VAL A 1156 9.53 5.52 -18.56
CA VAL A 1156 8.14 5.76 -18.13
C VAL A 1156 7.59 6.96 -18.88
N LYS A 1157 6.42 6.79 -19.49
CA LYS A 1157 5.81 7.78 -20.38
C LYS A 1157 5.23 8.96 -19.62
N LYS A 1158 5.44 10.16 -20.14
CA LYS A 1158 4.87 11.40 -19.58
C LYS A 1158 3.35 11.36 -19.51
N GLU A 1159 2.68 10.67 -20.43
CA GLU A 1159 1.23 10.51 -20.44
C GLU A 1159 0.75 9.78 -19.19
N TYR A 1160 1.44 8.69 -18.81
CA TYR A 1160 1.17 7.95 -17.57
C TYR A 1160 1.44 8.81 -16.33
N LEU A 1161 2.58 9.51 -16.31
CA LEU A 1161 2.98 10.38 -15.19
C LEU A 1161 2.03 11.58 -15.00
N ALA A 1162 1.50 12.13 -16.10
CA ALA A 1162 0.52 13.21 -16.05
C ALA A 1162 -0.82 12.79 -15.41
N ALA A 1163 -1.17 11.50 -15.47
CA ALA A 1163 -2.36 10.97 -14.83
C ALA A 1163 -2.20 10.77 -13.32
N GLN A 1164 -0.96 10.70 -12.80
CA GLN A 1164 -0.71 10.44 -11.39
C GLN A 1164 -1.12 11.64 -10.50
N PRO A 1165 -1.56 11.41 -9.25
CA PRO A 1165 -1.85 12.48 -8.30
C PRO A 1165 -0.60 13.32 -7.99
N LYS A 1166 -0.79 14.58 -7.57
CA LYS A 1166 0.33 15.41 -7.08
C LYS A 1166 0.92 14.76 -5.82
N GLY A 1167 2.24 14.71 -5.71
CA GLY A 1167 2.95 14.09 -4.59
C GLY A 1167 3.99 13.08 -5.06
N VAL A 1168 4.31 12.12 -4.21
CA VAL A 1168 5.32 11.09 -4.50
C VAL A 1168 4.64 9.85 -5.10
N THR A 1169 5.08 9.44 -6.27
CA THR A 1169 4.72 8.16 -6.89
C THR A 1169 5.91 7.21 -6.81
N SER A 1170 5.70 5.97 -6.36
CA SER A 1170 6.74 4.95 -6.28
C SER A 1170 6.43 3.81 -7.24
N LEU A 1171 7.28 3.61 -8.24
CA LEU A 1171 7.12 2.57 -9.25
C LEU A 1171 8.07 1.41 -8.95
N ALA A 1172 7.51 0.26 -8.59
CA ALA A 1172 8.27 -0.97 -8.36
C ALA A 1172 8.68 -1.60 -9.69
N ILE A 1173 9.97 -1.68 -9.98
CA ILE A 1173 10.51 -2.35 -11.16
C ILE A 1173 11.12 -3.67 -10.72
N SER A 1174 10.59 -4.77 -11.22
CA SER A 1174 10.95 -6.12 -10.80
C SER A 1174 11.78 -6.84 -11.86
N PHE A 1175 12.80 -7.55 -11.42
CA PHE A 1175 13.72 -8.33 -12.24
C PHE A 1175 13.75 -9.79 -11.76
N ARG A 1176 13.91 -10.71 -12.72
CA ARG A 1176 14.04 -12.14 -12.51
C ARG A 1176 15.46 -12.47 -12.10
N GLY A 1177 15.60 -13.39 -11.16
CA GLY A 1177 16.86 -14.02 -10.80
C GLY A 1177 16.93 -15.45 -11.33
N ASP A 1178 17.98 -16.17 -10.95
CA ASP A 1178 18.00 -17.63 -11.08
C ASP A 1178 16.84 -18.24 -10.26
N TYR A 1179 16.25 -19.35 -10.71
CA TYR A 1179 15.10 -20.00 -10.06
C TYR A 1179 15.51 -20.51 -8.67
N PHE A 1180 14.71 -20.22 -7.64
CA PHE A 1180 15.01 -20.47 -6.21
C PHE A 1180 16.37 -19.98 -5.66
N LYS A 1181 17.20 -19.30 -6.49
CA LYS A 1181 18.53 -18.79 -6.16
C LYS A 1181 19.53 -19.89 -5.78
N ASP A 1182 19.43 -21.06 -6.40
CA ASP A 1182 20.20 -22.24 -5.99
C ASP A 1182 20.76 -23.07 -7.16
N VAL A 1183 21.32 -22.41 -8.19
CA VAL A 1183 21.85 -23.11 -9.39
C VAL A 1183 23.07 -24.00 -9.14
N HIS A 1184 23.06 -25.18 -9.76
CA HIS A 1184 24.18 -26.09 -9.88
C HIS A 1184 25.09 -25.72 -11.05
N GLN A 1185 26.39 -25.96 -10.87
CA GLN A 1185 27.41 -25.70 -11.89
C GLN A 1185 28.39 -26.85 -12.07
N THR A 1186 28.94 -26.93 -13.29
CA THR A 1186 30.17 -27.67 -13.58
C THR A 1186 31.07 -26.84 -14.49
N THR A 1187 32.39 -26.94 -14.27
CA THR A 1187 33.42 -26.34 -15.12
C THR A 1187 34.03 -27.34 -16.10
N VAL A 1188 33.77 -28.65 -15.93
CA VAL A 1188 34.44 -29.72 -16.66
C VAL A 1188 33.62 -30.13 -17.89
N ASN A 1189 34.24 -30.10 -19.08
CA ASN A 1189 33.58 -30.58 -20.29
C ASN A 1189 33.37 -32.10 -20.22
N GLY A 1190 32.19 -32.57 -20.63
CA GLY A 1190 31.78 -33.98 -20.53
C GLY A 1190 30.91 -34.27 -19.30
N ASP A 1191 30.93 -33.41 -18.29
CA ASP A 1191 29.99 -33.48 -17.17
C ASP A 1191 28.57 -33.25 -17.66
N ALA A 1192 27.61 -33.92 -17.01
CA ALA A 1192 26.24 -33.95 -17.47
C ALA A 1192 25.25 -33.93 -16.31
N PHE A 1193 24.06 -33.38 -16.56
CA PHE A 1193 22.88 -33.61 -15.75
C PHE A 1193 21.85 -34.40 -16.56
N GLU A 1194 21.00 -35.16 -15.89
CA GLU A 1194 19.85 -35.84 -16.47
C GLU A 1194 18.63 -35.63 -15.57
N TYR A 1195 17.49 -35.30 -16.16
CA TYR A 1195 16.21 -35.16 -15.47
C TYR A 1195 15.18 -36.14 -16.04
N THR A 1196 14.50 -36.88 -15.15
CA THR A 1196 13.42 -37.80 -15.51
C THR A 1196 12.06 -37.16 -15.24
N PHE A 1197 11.16 -37.19 -16.23
CA PHE A 1197 9.81 -36.63 -16.10
C PHE A 1197 8.76 -37.52 -16.76
N THR A 1198 7.51 -37.40 -16.35
CA THR A 1198 6.37 -38.04 -17.02
C THR A 1198 5.50 -36.97 -17.68
N GLY A 1199 5.37 -37.02 -19.01
CA GLY A 1199 4.67 -35.95 -19.74
C GLY A 1199 4.72 -36.09 -21.26
N THR A 1200 4.41 -35.00 -21.96
CA THR A 1200 4.32 -34.94 -23.45
C THR A 1200 5.25 -33.91 -24.08
N GLY A 1201 6.05 -33.22 -23.27
CA GLY A 1201 7.01 -32.21 -23.69
C GLY A 1201 7.80 -31.68 -22.50
N ALA A 1202 8.95 -31.07 -22.78
CA ALA A 1202 9.80 -30.47 -21.76
C ALA A 1202 10.59 -29.27 -22.30
N GLU A 1203 10.94 -28.36 -21.41
CA GLU A 1203 11.78 -27.20 -21.61
C GLU A 1203 12.93 -27.26 -20.61
N LEU A 1204 14.16 -27.18 -21.11
CA LEU A 1204 15.32 -26.90 -20.29
C LEU A 1204 15.45 -25.38 -20.18
N ILE A 1205 15.36 -24.89 -18.95
CA ILE A 1205 15.41 -23.47 -18.62
C ILE A 1205 16.65 -23.24 -17.78
N GLY A 1206 17.43 -22.22 -18.15
CA GLY A 1206 18.66 -21.90 -17.46
C GLY A 1206 19.20 -20.55 -17.87
N PRO A 1207 20.26 -20.08 -17.20
CA PRO A 1207 20.82 -18.79 -17.51
C PRO A 1207 21.71 -18.84 -18.76
N LYS A 1208 21.62 -17.80 -19.58
CA LYS A 1208 22.61 -17.50 -20.62
C LYS A 1208 23.60 -16.46 -20.11
N GLY A 1209 24.88 -16.55 -20.49
CA GLY A 1209 25.89 -15.64 -19.97
C GLY A 1209 27.25 -15.74 -20.67
N PRO A 1210 28.18 -14.81 -20.40
CA PRO A 1210 29.46 -14.72 -21.11
C PRO A 1210 30.43 -15.88 -20.76
N ASP A 1211 30.15 -16.54 -19.65
CA ASP A 1211 30.84 -17.66 -19.03
C ASP A 1211 30.29 -19.03 -19.45
N GLN A 1212 29.08 -19.04 -20.02
CA GLN A 1212 28.39 -20.22 -20.56
C GLN A 1212 28.89 -20.57 -21.97
N GLY A 1213 28.51 -21.75 -22.47
CA GLY A 1213 28.87 -22.20 -23.80
C GLY A 1213 27.87 -23.19 -24.41
N GLU A 1214 28.38 -24.10 -25.22
CA GLU A 1214 27.59 -25.12 -25.89
C GLU A 1214 27.24 -26.28 -24.94
N ILE A 1215 26.02 -26.81 -25.10
CA ILE A 1215 25.47 -27.94 -24.34
C ILE A 1215 24.90 -28.95 -25.34
N ASP A 1216 25.36 -30.19 -25.31
CA ASP A 1216 24.78 -31.28 -26.09
C ASP A 1216 23.54 -31.83 -25.36
N ILE A 1217 22.39 -31.79 -26.04
CA ILE A 1217 21.10 -32.23 -25.50
C ILE A 1217 20.74 -33.61 -26.02
N TYR A 1218 20.36 -34.48 -25.10
CA TYR A 1218 19.86 -35.83 -25.35
C TYR A 1218 18.45 -35.96 -24.79
N VAL A 1219 17.57 -36.66 -25.50
CA VAL A 1219 16.24 -37.04 -25.03
C VAL A 1219 16.13 -38.56 -25.14
N ASP A 1220 15.73 -39.22 -24.05
CA ASP A 1220 15.64 -40.69 -23.96
C ASP A 1220 16.94 -41.39 -24.39
N GLY A 1221 18.09 -40.82 -24.01
CA GLY A 1221 19.43 -41.31 -24.35
C GLY A 1221 19.86 -41.05 -25.80
N VAL A 1222 19.02 -40.44 -26.63
CA VAL A 1222 19.33 -40.13 -28.04
C VAL A 1222 19.77 -38.68 -28.17
N PHE A 1223 20.90 -38.43 -28.82
CA PHE A 1223 21.36 -37.08 -29.13
C PHE A 1223 20.35 -36.36 -30.02
N VAL A 1224 19.93 -35.16 -29.62
CA VAL A 1224 18.99 -34.35 -30.40
C VAL A 1224 19.69 -33.17 -31.07
N GLN A 1225 20.34 -32.30 -30.30
CA GLN A 1225 21.06 -31.15 -30.83
C GLN A 1225 22.05 -30.54 -29.83
N THR A 1226 22.95 -29.70 -30.32
CA THR A 1226 23.76 -28.80 -29.50
C THR A 1226 23.07 -27.45 -29.39
N VAL A 1227 22.86 -26.95 -28.16
CA VAL A 1227 22.33 -25.60 -27.89
C VAL A 1227 23.45 -24.70 -27.36
N ASN A 1228 23.31 -23.38 -27.52
CA ASN A 1228 24.32 -22.42 -27.06
C ASN A 1228 23.74 -21.51 -25.97
N ALA A 1229 24.26 -21.64 -24.76
CA ALA A 1229 23.92 -20.83 -23.61
C ALA A 1229 24.78 -19.56 -23.49
N TYR A 1230 25.71 -19.29 -24.42
CA TYR A 1230 26.47 -18.04 -24.43
C TYR A 1230 25.57 -16.82 -24.69
N HIS A 1231 25.81 -15.75 -23.94
CA HIS A 1231 25.30 -14.41 -24.23
C HIS A 1231 26.30 -13.36 -23.71
N ALA A 1232 26.36 -12.16 -24.29
CA ALA A 1232 27.35 -11.15 -23.89
C ALA A 1232 27.14 -10.63 -22.44
N THR A 1233 25.91 -10.74 -21.95
CA THR A 1233 25.42 -10.33 -20.64
C THR A 1233 24.60 -11.45 -20.02
N ARG A 1234 24.48 -11.48 -18.69
CA ARG A 1234 23.78 -12.55 -17.97
C ARG A 1234 22.25 -12.40 -18.07
N GLN A 1235 21.58 -13.42 -18.59
CA GLN A 1235 20.12 -13.52 -18.75
C GLN A 1235 19.62 -14.74 -17.99
N THR A 1236 18.69 -14.57 -17.05
CA THR A 1236 18.14 -15.64 -16.21
C THR A 1236 16.85 -16.22 -16.78
N GLY A 1237 16.52 -17.46 -16.41
CA GLY A 1237 15.26 -18.11 -16.79
C GLY A 1237 15.00 -18.19 -18.29
N GLN A 1238 16.03 -18.43 -19.10
CA GLN A 1238 15.93 -18.55 -20.56
C GLN A 1238 15.68 -19.99 -20.96
N THR A 1239 14.77 -20.21 -21.91
CA THR A 1239 14.59 -21.54 -22.51
C THR A 1239 15.81 -21.86 -23.39
N LEU A 1240 16.67 -22.76 -22.92
CA LEU A 1240 17.85 -23.23 -23.64
C LEU A 1240 17.47 -24.27 -24.69
N TYR A 1241 16.48 -25.11 -24.38
CA TYR A 1241 15.96 -26.16 -25.26
C TYR A 1241 14.49 -26.42 -24.96
N SER A 1242 13.70 -26.78 -25.98
CA SER A 1242 12.34 -27.27 -25.79
C SER A 1242 12.01 -28.42 -26.74
N ILE A 1243 11.15 -29.32 -26.28
CA ILE A 1243 10.60 -30.43 -27.05
C ILE A 1243 9.12 -30.60 -26.74
N THR A 1244 8.31 -30.88 -27.75
CA THR A 1244 6.86 -31.13 -27.65
C THR A 1244 6.48 -32.35 -28.48
N GLY A 1245 5.31 -32.92 -28.21
CA GLY A 1245 4.78 -34.05 -28.99
C GLY A 1245 5.42 -35.40 -28.65
N LEU A 1246 6.02 -35.52 -27.46
CA LEU A 1246 6.40 -36.81 -26.91
C LEU A 1246 5.14 -37.65 -26.61
N ALA A 1247 5.28 -38.98 -26.65
CA ALA A 1247 4.22 -39.86 -26.20
C ALA A 1247 3.92 -39.57 -24.71
N ASN A 1248 2.68 -39.76 -24.25
CA ASN A 1248 2.43 -39.68 -22.82
C ASN A 1248 3.15 -40.83 -22.12
N GLY A 1249 4.16 -40.53 -21.33
CA GLY A 1249 4.96 -41.53 -20.64
C GLY A 1249 6.18 -40.94 -19.94
N LEU A 1250 7.01 -41.85 -19.44
CA LEU A 1250 8.29 -41.52 -18.80
C LEU A 1250 9.33 -41.16 -19.86
N HIS A 1251 10.01 -40.04 -19.67
CA HIS A 1251 11.05 -39.53 -20.55
C HIS A 1251 12.24 -39.00 -19.75
N THR A 1252 13.41 -38.92 -20.39
CA THR A 1252 14.59 -38.25 -19.84
C THR A 1252 15.07 -37.12 -20.74
N ILE A 1253 15.53 -36.03 -20.12
CA ILE A 1253 16.29 -34.97 -20.77
C ILE A 1253 17.67 -34.88 -20.12
N LYS A 1254 18.72 -34.94 -20.94
CA LYS A 1254 20.11 -34.89 -20.48
C LYS A 1254 20.87 -33.80 -21.21
N GLY A 1255 21.59 -32.96 -20.45
CA GLY A 1255 22.47 -31.93 -20.98
C GLY A 1255 23.93 -32.23 -20.62
N VAL A 1256 24.81 -32.21 -21.62
CA VAL A 1256 26.24 -32.47 -21.47
C VAL A 1256 27.04 -31.21 -21.78
N LYS A 1257 27.89 -30.76 -20.85
CA LYS A 1257 28.73 -29.58 -21.05
C LYS A 1257 29.74 -29.83 -22.17
N LYS A 1258 29.74 -28.97 -23.19
CA LYS A 1258 30.63 -29.09 -24.35
C LYS A 1258 31.71 -28.01 -24.39
N THR A 1259 31.32 -26.75 -24.17
CA THR A 1259 32.24 -25.60 -24.15
C THR A 1259 31.83 -24.58 -23.07
N GLY A 1260 32.50 -23.43 -23.01
CA GLY A 1260 32.29 -22.42 -21.97
C GLY A 1260 33.11 -22.68 -20.71
N SER A 1261 33.28 -21.67 -19.86
CA SER A 1261 33.97 -21.79 -18.58
C SER A 1261 33.14 -22.54 -17.54
N ARG A 1262 31.81 -22.47 -17.65
CA ARG A 1262 30.86 -23.24 -16.84
C ARG A 1262 29.61 -23.62 -17.63
N MET A 1263 28.87 -24.59 -17.12
CA MET A 1263 27.48 -24.88 -17.46
C MET A 1263 26.66 -24.72 -16.19
N LEU A 1264 25.58 -23.94 -16.26
CA LEU A 1264 24.62 -23.81 -15.17
C LEU A 1264 23.30 -24.49 -15.56
N VAL A 1265 22.66 -25.09 -14.57
CA VAL A 1265 21.34 -25.72 -14.67
C VAL A 1265 20.47 -25.06 -13.62
N ASP A 1266 19.20 -24.82 -13.95
CA ASP A 1266 18.29 -24.03 -13.11
C ASP A 1266 16.92 -24.71 -13.00
N GLN A 1267 16.27 -24.98 -14.14
CA GLN A 1267 14.92 -25.53 -14.13
C GLN A 1267 14.65 -26.44 -15.32
N VAL A 1268 13.87 -27.50 -15.09
CA VAL A 1268 13.15 -28.21 -16.17
C VAL A 1268 11.66 -27.97 -15.99
N ARG A 1269 10.98 -27.55 -17.06
CA ARG A 1269 9.51 -27.44 -17.10
C ARG A 1269 8.96 -28.45 -18.07
N TYR A 1270 8.00 -29.28 -17.67
CA TYR A 1270 7.42 -30.31 -18.52
C TYR A 1270 5.90 -30.24 -18.60
N THR A 1271 5.35 -30.64 -19.75
CA THR A 1271 3.91 -30.60 -20.03
C THR A 1271 3.23 -31.88 -19.53
N VAL A 1272 2.20 -31.71 -18.71
CA VAL A 1272 1.41 -32.82 -18.16
C VAL A 1272 0.13 -33.01 -18.98
N PRO A 1273 -0.25 -34.24 -19.34
CA PRO A 1273 -1.51 -34.49 -20.03
C PRO A 1273 -2.73 -34.16 -19.15
N THR A 1274 -3.85 -33.83 -19.79
CA THR A 1274 -5.14 -33.60 -19.10
C THR A 1274 -5.77 -34.88 -18.55
N THR A 1275 -5.31 -36.04 -19.02
CA THR A 1275 -5.85 -37.36 -18.67
C THR A 1275 -4.66 -38.29 -18.43
N PRO A 1276 -4.61 -39.00 -17.29
CA PRO A 1276 -3.48 -39.86 -16.94
C PRO A 1276 -3.26 -40.95 -17.97
#